data_AF-A0A3N9PRA1-F1
#
_entry.id   AF-A0A3N9PRA1-F1
#
_cell.length_a   1.000
_cell.length_b   1.000
_cell.length_c   1.000
_cell.angle_alpha   90.00
_cell.angle_beta   90.00
_cell.angle_gamma   90.00
#
_symmetry.space_group_name_H-M   'P 1'
#
loop_
_entity.id
_entity.type
_entity.pdbx_description
1 polymer ?
#
loop_
_entity_poly.entity_id
_entity_poly.type
_entity_poly.pdbx_seq_one_letter_code
_entity_poly.pdbx_strand_id
1 'polypeptide(L)'
;MKKWPIAAKLMFMLLLCMLAIPPGTMFAEGNLLHNSGFEETASNAPASWNKDVWVQGDQASLLSVESADVHSGSFAAAVENLQPNHAKWIQSVAVKPDTHYRITGWVKVVNAGAEGIGANIFVAGVGGGYPSTKDTGGGWQQLTFVGKTGADQKEMGIGAALGGYGNLATGKAYFDDLSVEELTSAPAGTSVISLDPGTSSAGTAGKPVKISSKDILLFSALFACLFAWVYRTALRSRRLLRRENYNYGLWLGLVLAAAFLLRLWLGWTSQGYMNDMKTFMYWGQRLAEVGPGRFYQEGLFADYPPGYLYILYLLHVIQGGLGLNPDSSSEMLLFKLPAILSDIAAGWLIYRIGSKKLESGTALGLAALYLFNPAVLTDSAVWGQADAFFVLFLLLSIHAVSDKRLAVSALWFAVATAVKPQALIFTPVLLFAFLHYRAWKELLKGAVYGLIAFALITLPFFWGNGGLGGLINLYKSTLSSYPYSTVNAFNLYMLIAPSWAPIDQTWLGIPFRAWGNIAIIAAVLLAGVYSFRKDKKDLSKSFFIGLVLIVVMFVVGTKMHERYMFPALALSLFAFMETRDRRLLTLFFGLSLTQYINVAYVLLHLNSGQNPGSDGIVLVTSIANIGLLLFMLYIGWDIYFRGKVLPLAPAYTDRQLRETDLALAGELRPLNHIRTGGMIPRLVRKDWLWMGAITLLYGVLSLVNLGSNSSPETVWAPSASGESFYVDLGAAKQLDKVRIFGGVGTGEFTLEFGDTPDIWSGPVKIKEDVGNVFIWKSQQLNATARYVRVFVNNPGFYLHEMAFYEKGNTSPLAIAGVSPDTGGTPKKGEPANLFDERQLIPANSGFMNSTYFDEIYHARTAYEYTHGIVPYENTHPPLGKLLISVGMALFGVNPFGWRIVGTVFGIAMLPLLYMMALKLFGRTRYAALAAGLFALDFMHFTQTRIATIDVYGVFFIMLMFYFMQRYTVMNFYRDPLSKTLWPLFWSGLFFGIGVACKWIVLYGGAGLAIMLGISLFDRFRQHRASRRLLADGKSVDQELSAACLGAARTFWSKTVITLACCLVFFVVIPAVIYSLSFIPVLSVTPEGYTLKGLLEAQKDMYDYHSQLVATHPFSSQWWQWPFMKRPVWFFSGGEGLPAGQVSSIVTMGNPLIWWTGVFAILAVLWLTLKRREKPQYVIWIGYFSQYVPWMLVPRETFLYHYFAMVPFLILALVYMLKLSDSLFPESRSRVIRYVFVAGAALLFIMFYPVLSGLQVSGDYVTGVLRWFPTWVF
;
A
#
# COMPACT_ATOMS: atom_id res chain seq x y z
N MET A 1 -46.70 -8.26 12.24
CA MET A 1 -45.49 -8.01 11.43
C MET A 1 -44.39 -9.09 11.63
N LYS A 2 -44.66 -10.37 11.31
CA LYS A 2 -43.80 -11.51 11.70
C LYS A 2 -43.14 -12.30 10.55
N LYS A 3 -43.10 -11.77 9.32
CA LYS A 3 -42.45 -12.42 8.16
C LYS A 3 -41.67 -11.44 7.30
N TRP A 4 -40.61 -10.85 7.84
CA TRP A 4 -39.54 -10.29 7.01
C TRP A 4 -38.42 -11.33 6.88
N PRO A 5 -38.03 -11.75 5.67
CA PRO A 5 -36.90 -12.66 5.49
C PRO A 5 -35.61 -11.98 5.95
N ILE A 6 -34.71 -12.76 6.55
CA ILE A 6 -33.41 -12.31 7.11
C ILE A 6 -32.59 -11.48 6.11
N ALA A 7 -32.75 -11.71 4.80
CA ALA A 7 -32.11 -10.93 3.74
C ALA A 7 -32.57 -9.46 3.69
N ALA A 8 -33.86 -9.17 3.91
CA ALA A 8 -34.39 -7.80 3.92
C ALA A 8 -33.93 -7.04 5.17
N LYS A 9 -33.76 -7.72 6.31
CA LYS A 9 -33.21 -7.13 7.54
C LYS A 9 -31.73 -6.79 7.40
N LEU A 10 -30.94 -7.61 6.71
CA LEU A 10 -29.52 -7.34 6.47
C LEU A 10 -29.31 -6.19 5.49
N MET A 11 -30.14 -6.11 4.45
CA MET A 11 -30.12 -5.00 3.47
C MET A 11 -30.55 -3.67 4.12
N PHE A 12 -31.54 -3.72 5.02
CA PHE A 12 -31.98 -2.56 5.80
C PHE A 12 -30.94 -2.14 6.88
N MET A 13 -30.24 -3.09 7.52
CA MET A 13 -29.12 -2.78 8.43
C MET A 13 -27.92 -2.18 7.70
N LEU A 14 -27.59 -2.65 6.50
CA LEU A 14 -26.49 -2.08 5.68
C LEU A 14 -26.80 -0.65 5.22
N LEU A 15 -28.07 -0.32 4.98
CA LEU A 15 -28.53 1.04 4.67
C LEU A 15 -28.51 1.98 5.89
N LEU A 16 -28.76 1.47 7.10
CA LEU A 16 -28.77 2.25 8.34
C LEU A 16 -27.37 2.57 8.87
N CYS A 17 -26.36 1.76 8.58
CA CYS A 17 -24.98 2.02 9.02
C CYS A 17 -24.24 3.09 8.20
N MET A 18 -24.82 3.61 7.10
CA MET A 18 -24.21 4.65 6.25
C MET A 18 -24.71 6.07 6.54
N LEU A 19 -25.55 6.27 7.57
CA LEU A 19 -26.23 7.55 7.83
C LEU A 19 -25.93 8.18 9.22
N ALA A 20 -24.84 7.83 9.88
CA ALA A 20 -24.51 8.42 11.18
C ALA A 20 -23.05 8.90 11.23
N ILE A 21 -22.85 10.22 11.09
CA ILE A 21 -21.88 11.10 11.80
C ILE A 21 -22.29 12.56 11.49
N PRO A 22 -22.37 13.47 12.49
CA PRO A 22 -22.88 14.84 12.32
C PRO A 22 -21.76 15.85 11.98
N PRO A 23 -22.05 16.98 11.31
CA PRO A 23 -21.18 18.15 11.32
C PRO A 23 -21.72 19.23 12.27
N GLY A 24 -20.86 19.71 13.16
CA GLY A 24 -21.11 20.83 14.07
C GLY A 24 -20.57 22.17 13.54
N THR A 25 -21.42 23.21 13.63
CA THR A 25 -21.26 24.56 14.21
C THR A 25 -20.06 25.52 13.91
N MET A 26 -20.41 26.73 13.41
CA MET A 26 -20.29 28.11 14.02
C MET A 26 -19.16 29.16 13.69
N PHE A 27 -19.63 30.44 13.56
CA PHE A 27 -19.21 31.88 13.78
C PHE A 27 -17.78 32.53 13.82
N ALA A 28 -17.67 33.76 13.26
CA ALA A 28 -16.50 34.65 12.92
C ALA A 28 -16.12 35.65 14.09
N GLU A 29 -15.01 36.43 14.16
CA GLU A 29 -14.51 37.60 13.35
C GLU A 29 -13.10 38.13 13.80
N GLY A 30 -12.37 38.90 12.93
CA GLY A 30 -11.23 39.84 13.21
C GLY A 30 -10.16 39.99 12.08
N ASN A 31 -9.62 41.20 11.81
CA ASN A 31 -8.54 41.49 10.81
C ASN A 31 -7.12 41.27 11.39
N LEU A 32 -6.23 40.63 10.62
CA LEU A 32 -4.92 40.15 11.07
C LEU A 32 -3.71 41.01 10.66
N LEU A 33 -3.87 42.01 9.78
CA LEU A 33 -2.77 42.88 9.33
C LEU A 33 -2.50 44.04 10.30
N HIS A 34 -1.23 44.37 10.50
CA HIS A 34 -0.79 45.57 11.21
C HIS A 34 -0.50 46.71 10.22
N ASN A 35 -0.82 47.95 10.61
CA ASN A 35 -0.67 49.14 9.74
C ASN A 35 -1.27 48.93 8.34
N SER A 36 -2.53 48.47 8.29
CA SER A 36 -3.12 47.96 7.05
C SER A 36 -3.61 49.06 6.10
N GLY A 37 -3.78 50.29 6.60
CA GLY A 37 -3.94 51.52 5.80
C GLY A 37 -2.65 52.30 5.58
N PHE A 38 -1.47 51.75 5.92
CA PHE A 38 -0.15 52.36 5.69
C PHE A 38 0.10 53.75 6.33
N GLU A 39 -0.69 54.14 7.32
CA GLU A 39 -0.64 55.43 8.02
C GLU A 39 0.60 55.63 8.90
N GLU A 40 1.14 54.54 9.46
CA GLU A 40 2.36 54.59 10.26
C GLU A 40 3.58 54.49 9.36
N THR A 41 4.34 55.59 9.19
CA THR A 41 5.51 55.64 8.30
C THR A 41 6.81 55.81 9.08
N ALA A 42 7.86 55.13 8.61
CA ALA A 42 9.23 55.33 9.07
C ALA A 42 10.15 55.37 7.83
N SER A 43 10.85 56.49 7.61
CA SER A 43 11.81 56.66 6.51
C SER A 43 11.25 56.36 5.11
N ASN A 44 10.07 56.90 4.76
CA ASN A 44 9.37 56.69 3.47
C ASN A 44 8.91 55.24 3.17
N ALA A 45 8.93 54.35 4.17
CA ALA A 45 8.34 53.02 4.11
C ALA A 45 7.24 52.86 5.17
N PRO A 46 6.22 52.01 4.94
CA PRO A 46 5.21 51.74 5.94
C PRO A 46 5.79 50.86 7.05
N ALA A 47 5.55 51.23 8.31
CA ALA A 47 5.95 50.42 9.46
C ALA A 47 5.30 49.03 9.38
N SER A 48 6.04 47.98 9.75
CA SER A 48 5.62 46.56 9.70
C SER A 48 5.46 45.94 8.30
N TRP A 49 5.84 46.63 7.23
CA TRP A 49 5.84 46.10 5.85
C TRP A 49 7.25 46.06 5.28
N ASN A 50 7.60 44.97 4.59
CA ASN A 50 8.90 44.79 3.96
C ASN A 50 8.83 45.03 2.44
N LYS A 51 9.88 45.63 1.86
CA LYS A 51 10.05 45.78 0.41
C LYS A 51 10.62 44.49 -0.18
N ASP A 52 10.00 43.97 -1.23
CA ASP A 52 10.50 42.83 -2.01
C ASP A 52 10.33 43.12 -3.51
N VAL A 53 11.44 43.13 -4.24
CA VAL A 53 11.48 43.43 -5.69
C VAL A 53 12.23 42.34 -6.44
N TRP A 54 11.71 41.96 -7.60
CA TRP A 54 12.30 40.92 -8.44
C TRP A 54 13.62 41.38 -9.09
N VAL A 55 13.62 42.54 -9.76
CA VAL A 55 14.83 43.24 -10.21
C VAL A 55 15.21 44.28 -9.15
N GLN A 56 16.42 44.19 -8.63
CA GLN A 56 16.94 45.03 -7.54
C GLN A 56 17.47 46.38 -8.06
N GLY A 57 17.35 47.42 -7.23
CA GLY A 57 17.85 48.79 -7.50
C GLY A 57 16.74 49.80 -7.80
N ASP A 58 16.92 51.04 -7.33
CA ASP A 58 15.91 52.11 -7.43
C ASP A 58 15.69 52.63 -8.86
N GLN A 59 16.55 52.21 -9.81
CA GLN A 59 16.37 52.45 -11.25
C GLN A 59 15.35 51.48 -11.89
N ALA A 60 15.00 50.38 -11.21
CA ALA A 60 14.07 49.37 -11.70
C ALA A 60 12.66 49.56 -11.12
N SER A 61 12.55 49.72 -9.80
CA SER A 61 11.27 50.00 -9.11
C SER A 61 11.44 50.87 -7.87
N LEU A 62 10.54 51.84 -7.73
CA LEU A 62 10.41 52.73 -6.59
C LEU A 62 9.20 52.31 -5.76
N LEU A 63 9.40 52.15 -4.45
CA LEU A 63 8.34 51.83 -3.49
C LEU A 63 8.39 52.88 -2.38
N SER A 64 7.27 53.53 -2.14
CA SER A 64 7.14 54.69 -1.24
C SER A 64 5.79 54.65 -0.54
N VAL A 65 5.62 55.52 0.46
CA VAL A 65 4.31 55.88 0.99
C VAL A 65 4.07 57.35 0.66
N GLU A 66 2.91 57.67 0.09
CA GLU A 66 2.60 59.00 -0.46
C GLU A 66 1.28 59.52 0.11
N SER A 67 1.15 60.84 0.28
CA SER A 67 -0.06 61.51 0.79
C SER A 67 -0.90 62.18 -0.30
N ALA A 68 -0.48 62.11 -1.56
CA ALA A 68 -1.11 62.82 -2.67
C ALA A 68 -2.37 62.12 -3.22
N ASP A 69 -2.34 60.79 -3.26
CA ASP A 69 -3.43 59.95 -3.74
C ASP A 69 -3.68 58.86 -2.70
N VAL A 70 -4.66 59.09 -1.83
CA VAL A 70 -4.99 58.26 -0.67
C VAL A 70 -6.47 57.88 -0.75
N HIS A 71 -6.82 56.66 -0.34
CA HIS A 71 -8.22 56.22 -0.32
C HIS A 71 -8.90 56.63 0.99
N SER A 72 -8.25 56.37 2.12
CA SER A 72 -8.69 56.84 3.44
C SER A 72 -7.48 57.13 4.33
N GLY A 73 -7.64 58.03 5.31
CA GLY A 73 -6.51 58.47 6.14
C GLY A 73 -5.63 59.54 5.47
N SER A 74 -4.33 59.51 5.73
CA SER A 74 -3.35 60.51 5.30
C SER A 74 -2.30 59.96 4.33
N PHE A 75 -2.17 58.64 4.19
CA PHE A 75 -1.08 57.99 3.45
C PHE A 75 -1.51 56.72 2.72
N ALA A 76 -0.96 56.47 1.53
CA ALA A 76 -1.14 55.22 0.80
C ALA A 76 0.20 54.66 0.30
N ALA A 77 0.30 53.33 0.20
CA ALA A 77 1.51 52.68 -0.30
C ALA A 77 1.56 52.72 -1.83
N ALA A 78 2.66 53.19 -2.40
CA ALA A 78 2.88 53.28 -3.84
C ALA A 78 3.93 52.26 -4.30
N VAL A 79 3.68 51.66 -5.47
CA VAL A 79 4.62 50.81 -6.20
C VAL A 79 4.72 51.31 -7.63
N GLU A 80 5.92 51.74 -8.03
CA GLU A 80 6.22 52.24 -9.36
C GLU A 80 7.35 51.42 -10.01
N ASN A 81 7.05 50.72 -11.10
CA ASN A 81 7.99 49.96 -11.90
C ASN A 81 8.40 50.79 -13.13
N LEU A 82 9.64 51.29 -13.13
CA LEU A 82 10.22 52.07 -14.23
C LEU A 82 10.62 51.17 -15.42
N GLN A 83 10.81 49.87 -15.16
CA GLN A 83 11.06 48.81 -16.14
C GLN A 83 10.21 47.57 -15.81
N PRO A 84 9.98 46.62 -16.73
CA PRO A 84 9.16 45.44 -16.43
C PRO A 84 9.69 44.69 -15.21
N ASN A 85 8.95 44.77 -14.09
CA ASN A 85 9.36 44.19 -12.81
C ASN A 85 8.17 43.56 -12.08
N HIS A 86 8.45 42.85 -10.99
CA HIS A 86 7.48 42.44 -9.99
C HIS A 86 7.95 42.99 -8.64
N ALA A 87 7.37 44.11 -8.25
CA ALA A 87 7.71 44.83 -7.02
C ALA A 87 6.52 44.81 -6.07
N LYS A 88 6.78 44.62 -4.77
CA LYS A 88 5.72 44.47 -3.77
C LYS A 88 6.10 44.92 -2.36
N TRP A 89 5.09 45.35 -1.63
CA TRP A 89 5.09 45.41 -0.17
C TRP A 89 4.57 44.10 0.38
N ILE A 90 5.23 43.51 1.37
CA ILE A 90 4.83 42.23 1.98
C ILE A 90 4.86 42.28 3.51
N GLN A 91 3.84 41.69 4.14
CA GLN A 91 3.77 41.48 5.60
C GLN A 91 3.38 40.03 5.89
N SER A 92 4.08 39.40 6.83
CA SER A 92 3.74 38.06 7.32
C SER A 92 2.71 38.15 8.45
N VAL A 93 1.68 37.31 8.39
CA VAL A 93 0.64 37.20 9.43
C VAL A 93 0.48 35.76 9.89
N ALA A 94 0.21 35.59 11.19
CA ALA A 94 -0.11 34.29 11.77
C ALA A 94 -1.54 33.87 11.39
N VAL A 95 -1.72 32.62 10.99
CA VAL A 95 -3.01 32.06 10.56
C VAL A 95 -3.26 30.69 11.17
N LYS A 96 -4.53 30.27 11.20
CA LYS A 96 -4.92 28.93 11.62
C LYS A 96 -4.89 27.98 10.41
N PRO A 97 -4.49 26.72 10.60
CA PRO A 97 -4.60 25.72 9.55
C PRO A 97 -6.06 25.45 9.14
N ASP A 98 -6.27 25.02 7.89
CA ASP A 98 -7.59 24.64 7.35
C ASP A 98 -8.70 25.71 7.48
N THR A 99 -8.33 26.98 7.55
CA THR A 99 -9.23 28.09 7.88
C THR A 99 -9.41 29.02 6.68
N HIS A 100 -10.62 29.54 6.49
CA HIS A 100 -10.91 30.48 5.41
C HIS A 100 -10.55 31.89 5.84
N TYR A 101 -9.98 32.66 4.92
CA TYR A 101 -9.65 34.06 5.10
C TYR A 101 -10.21 34.87 3.94
N ARG A 102 -10.83 36.02 4.24
CA ARG A 102 -11.15 37.05 3.25
C ARG A 102 -9.98 38.02 3.19
N ILE A 103 -9.44 38.23 2.00
CA ILE A 103 -8.39 39.22 1.77
C ILE A 103 -8.99 40.32 0.89
N THR A 104 -8.89 41.57 1.35
CA THR A 104 -9.35 42.75 0.61
C THR A 104 -8.27 43.84 0.60
N GLY A 105 -8.35 44.75 -0.36
CA GLY A 105 -7.61 46.01 -0.32
C GLY A 105 -7.95 46.91 -1.49
N TRP A 106 -7.81 48.20 -1.30
CA TRP A 106 -8.08 49.21 -2.31
C TRP A 106 -6.84 49.44 -3.16
N VAL A 107 -7.05 49.50 -4.47
CA VAL A 107 -5.99 49.66 -5.47
C VAL A 107 -6.37 50.74 -6.46
N LYS A 108 -5.43 51.65 -6.77
CA LYS A 108 -5.58 52.65 -7.84
C LYS A 108 -4.42 52.50 -8.80
N VAL A 109 -4.70 52.22 -10.07
CA VAL A 109 -3.68 52.11 -11.11
C VAL A 109 -3.59 53.42 -11.87
N VAL A 110 -2.43 54.06 -11.83
CA VAL A 110 -2.16 55.30 -12.56
C VAL A 110 -1.83 54.99 -14.02
N ASN A 111 -0.96 53.99 -14.22
CA ASN A 111 -0.60 53.46 -15.52
C ASN A 111 -0.04 52.05 -15.32
N ALA A 112 -0.42 51.07 -16.14
CA ALA A 112 0.22 49.76 -16.18
C ALA A 112 0.40 49.32 -17.64
N GLY A 113 1.55 48.73 -17.97
CA GLY A 113 1.86 48.27 -19.32
C GLY A 113 0.86 47.24 -19.87
N ALA A 114 0.73 47.17 -21.20
CA ALA A 114 -0.21 46.27 -21.87
C ALA A 114 0.11 44.77 -21.64
N GLU A 115 1.38 44.44 -21.40
CA GLU A 115 1.88 43.08 -21.13
C GLU A 115 2.00 42.80 -19.61
N GLY A 116 2.06 41.52 -19.21
CA GLY A 116 2.22 41.12 -17.80
C GLY A 116 0.94 41.12 -16.94
N ILE A 117 1.09 41.03 -15.61
CA ILE A 117 -0.02 41.13 -14.63
C ILE A 117 -0.01 42.54 -14.02
N GLY A 118 -1.18 43.18 -13.92
CA GLY A 118 -1.32 44.52 -13.35
C GLY A 118 -1.17 44.57 -11.82
N ALA A 119 -1.73 45.58 -11.18
CA ALA A 119 -1.74 45.70 -9.73
C ALA A 119 -2.60 44.59 -9.10
N ASN A 120 -2.10 43.95 -8.05
CA ASN A 120 -2.74 42.80 -7.42
C ASN A 120 -2.43 42.69 -5.93
N ILE A 121 -3.30 41.99 -5.20
CA ILE A 121 -3.11 41.58 -3.81
C ILE A 121 -3.06 40.06 -3.80
N PHE A 122 -2.04 39.47 -3.18
CA PHE A 122 -1.76 38.04 -3.30
C PHE A 122 -1.14 37.46 -2.02
N VAL A 123 -1.07 36.12 -1.97
CA VAL A 123 -0.40 35.39 -0.89
C VAL A 123 0.94 34.84 -1.39
N ALA A 124 2.01 35.12 -0.66
CA ALA A 124 3.36 34.75 -1.04
C ALA A 124 3.54 33.23 -1.14
N GLY A 125 4.14 32.79 -2.26
CA GLY A 125 4.36 31.38 -2.58
C GLY A 125 3.16 30.66 -3.21
N VAL A 126 1.98 31.31 -3.33
CA VAL A 126 0.79 30.75 -3.97
C VAL A 126 0.74 31.16 -5.45
N GLY A 127 0.63 30.17 -6.34
CA GLY A 127 0.65 30.39 -7.79
C GLY A 127 -0.73 30.70 -8.38
N GLY A 128 -0.96 31.94 -8.80
CA GLY A 128 -2.11 32.37 -9.61
C GLY A 128 -3.47 32.38 -8.89
N GLY A 129 -4.49 32.88 -9.59
CA GLY A 129 -5.90 32.86 -9.14
C GLY A 129 -6.39 34.09 -8.37
N TYR A 130 -5.51 34.98 -7.92
CA TYR A 130 -5.88 36.23 -7.23
C TYR A 130 -6.34 37.32 -8.23
N PRO A 131 -7.25 38.20 -7.81
CA PRO A 131 -7.72 39.33 -8.62
C PRO A 131 -6.56 40.28 -8.92
N SER A 132 -6.50 40.73 -10.17
CA SER A 132 -5.55 41.76 -10.62
C SER A 132 -6.27 42.73 -11.55
N THR A 133 -5.80 43.97 -11.59
CA THR A 133 -6.32 44.99 -12.51
C THR A 133 -5.18 45.76 -13.15
N LYS A 134 -5.33 46.09 -14.43
CA LYS A 134 -4.38 46.93 -15.18
C LYS A 134 -4.83 48.37 -15.32
N ASP A 135 -6.08 48.67 -15.01
CA ASP A 135 -6.64 50.01 -15.13
C ASP A 135 -7.84 50.13 -14.17
N THR A 136 -7.87 51.21 -13.39
CA THR A 136 -8.97 51.52 -12.47
C THR A 136 -9.76 52.75 -12.92
N GLY A 137 -9.55 53.23 -14.15
CA GLY A 137 -10.25 54.38 -14.73
C GLY A 137 -9.95 55.70 -14.02
N GLY A 138 -8.79 55.81 -13.37
CA GLY A 138 -8.37 57.00 -12.60
C GLY A 138 -8.90 57.10 -11.17
N GLY A 139 -9.72 56.15 -10.71
CA GLY A 139 -10.24 56.06 -9.35
C GLY A 139 -9.67 54.89 -8.54
N TRP A 140 -10.06 54.78 -7.27
CA TRP A 140 -9.76 53.62 -6.41
C TRP A 140 -10.74 52.48 -6.65
N GLN A 141 -10.24 51.26 -6.76
CA GLN A 141 -11.01 50.03 -6.94
C GLN A 141 -10.62 49.00 -5.87
N GLN A 142 -11.61 48.42 -5.18
CA GLN A 142 -11.34 47.36 -4.21
C GLN A 142 -11.14 46.01 -4.90
N LEU A 143 -10.06 45.32 -4.55
CA LEU A 143 -9.83 43.93 -4.91
C LEU A 143 -10.14 43.05 -3.70
N THR A 144 -10.93 42.00 -3.90
CA THR A 144 -11.35 41.08 -2.84
C THR A 144 -11.29 39.64 -3.32
N PHE A 145 -10.73 38.74 -2.51
CA PHE A 145 -10.83 37.30 -2.72
C PHE A 145 -10.90 36.55 -1.40
N VAL A 146 -11.34 35.28 -1.46
CA VAL A 146 -11.37 34.39 -0.30
C VAL A 146 -10.41 33.24 -0.58
N GLY A 147 -9.62 32.87 0.41
CA GLY A 147 -8.76 31.69 0.33
C GLY A 147 -8.81 30.82 1.56
N LYS A 148 -8.32 29.59 1.46
CA LYS A 148 -8.24 28.62 2.57
C LYS A 148 -6.79 28.20 2.81
N THR A 149 -6.33 28.29 4.05
CA THR A 149 -4.99 27.83 4.47
C THR A 149 -4.87 26.31 4.42
N GLY A 150 -3.65 25.80 4.22
CA GLY A 150 -3.33 24.36 4.24
C GLY A 150 -3.45 23.74 5.63
N ALA A 151 -3.41 22.41 5.71
CA ALA A 151 -3.64 21.64 6.93
C ALA A 151 -2.60 21.85 8.04
N ASP A 152 -1.39 22.31 7.69
CA ASP A 152 -0.29 22.62 8.63
C ASP A 152 0.17 24.09 8.56
N GLN A 153 -0.53 24.94 7.79
CA GLN A 153 -0.11 26.32 7.54
C GLN A 153 -0.46 27.21 8.74
N LYS A 154 0.58 27.74 9.41
CA LYS A 154 0.46 28.60 10.60
C LYS A 154 0.84 30.06 10.34
N GLU A 155 1.37 30.35 9.17
CA GLU A 155 1.80 31.69 8.75
C GLU A 155 1.56 31.84 7.25
N MET A 156 1.24 33.06 6.81
CA MET A 156 1.19 33.41 5.39
C MET A 156 1.69 34.84 5.16
N GLY A 157 2.40 35.06 4.06
CA GLY A 157 2.82 36.40 3.64
C GLY A 157 1.77 37.02 2.73
N ILE A 158 1.30 38.22 3.02
CA ILE A 158 0.34 38.98 2.21
C ILE A 158 1.06 40.12 1.51
N GLY A 159 0.90 40.19 0.18
CA GLY A 159 1.60 41.13 -0.66
C GLY A 159 0.68 42.04 -1.47
N ALA A 160 1.06 43.32 -1.58
CA ALA A 160 0.51 44.31 -2.50
C ALA A 160 1.54 44.59 -3.60
N ALA A 161 1.22 44.25 -4.85
CA ALA A 161 2.21 44.19 -5.93
C ALA A 161 1.76 44.82 -7.25
N LEU A 162 2.75 45.29 -8.02
CA LEU A 162 2.63 45.56 -9.44
C LEU A 162 3.54 44.59 -10.22
N GLY A 163 2.95 43.78 -11.12
CA GLY A 163 3.62 42.67 -11.82
C GLY A 163 3.35 41.31 -11.15
N GLY A 164 3.84 40.21 -11.75
CA GLY A 164 3.76 38.85 -11.19
C GLY A 164 4.94 37.96 -11.61
N TYR A 165 5.13 36.82 -10.91
CA TYR A 165 6.21 35.86 -11.22
C TYR A 165 6.08 35.32 -12.66
N GLY A 166 7.09 35.58 -13.50
CA GLY A 166 7.09 35.22 -14.93
C GLY A 166 6.21 36.10 -15.84
N ASN A 167 5.51 37.11 -15.28
CA ASN A 167 4.63 38.05 -15.99
C ASN A 167 4.80 39.47 -15.42
N LEU A 168 5.95 40.10 -15.72
CA LEU A 168 6.40 41.39 -15.19
C LEU A 168 5.61 42.57 -15.77
N ALA A 169 5.51 43.69 -15.04
CA ALA A 169 4.79 44.89 -15.50
C ALA A 169 5.56 46.19 -15.23
N THR A 170 5.33 47.20 -16.08
CA THR A 170 5.77 48.60 -15.90
C THR A 170 4.59 49.46 -15.44
N GLY A 171 4.87 50.62 -14.82
CA GLY A 171 3.87 51.63 -14.47
C GLY A 171 3.78 51.89 -12.97
N LYS A 172 2.72 52.56 -12.50
CA LYS A 172 2.53 52.95 -11.09
C LYS A 172 1.15 52.56 -10.57
N ALA A 173 1.11 52.01 -9.36
CA ALA A 173 -0.11 51.69 -8.63
C ALA A 173 -0.01 52.07 -7.15
N TYR A 174 -1.13 52.48 -6.58
CA TYR A 174 -1.32 52.78 -5.17
C TYR A 174 -2.18 51.69 -4.50
N PHE A 175 -1.90 51.43 -3.23
CA PHE A 175 -2.55 50.43 -2.39
C PHE A 175 -2.89 51.04 -1.04
N ASP A 176 -4.09 50.78 -0.55
CA ASP A 176 -4.59 51.35 0.70
C ASP A 176 -5.65 50.42 1.33
N ASP A 177 -5.87 50.55 2.64
CA ASP A 177 -6.90 49.85 3.41
C ASP A 177 -6.97 48.32 3.17
N LEU A 178 -5.85 47.61 3.36
CA LEU A 178 -5.83 46.14 3.24
C LEU A 178 -6.50 45.48 4.46
N SER A 179 -7.12 44.31 4.23
CA SER A 179 -7.64 43.48 5.32
C SER A 179 -7.46 42.00 5.05
N VAL A 180 -7.22 41.25 6.13
CA VAL A 180 -7.16 39.79 6.16
C VAL A 180 -8.01 39.32 7.33
N GLU A 181 -9.23 38.87 7.04
CA GLU A 181 -10.21 38.53 8.06
C GLU A 181 -10.50 37.03 8.08
N GLU A 182 -10.47 36.43 9.27
CA GLU A 182 -10.87 35.03 9.45
C GLU A 182 -12.36 34.86 9.16
N LEU A 183 -12.68 33.94 8.25
CA LEU A 183 -14.04 33.53 7.92
C LEU A 183 -14.31 32.13 8.46
N THR A 184 -15.49 31.93 9.01
CA THR A 184 -15.93 30.57 9.39
C THR A 184 -16.25 29.67 8.23
N SER A 185 -16.67 30.29 7.14
CA SER A 185 -16.94 29.62 5.88
C SER A 185 -16.89 30.65 4.77
N ALA A 186 -16.51 30.23 3.56
CA ALA A 186 -16.54 31.11 2.40
C ALA A 186 -17.99 31.55 2.10
N PRO A 187 -18.24 32.84 1.79
CA PRO A 187 -19.57 33.31 1.40
C PRO A 187 -20.05 32.57 0.15
N ALA A 188 -21.33 32.20 0.13
CA ALA A 188 -21.91 31.41 -0.95
C ALA A 188 -21.68 32.08 -2.33
N GLY A 189 -21.10 31.33 -3.27
CA GLY A 189 -20.77 31.82 -4.63
C GLY A 189 -19.40 32.49 -4.78
N THR A 190 -18.57 32.55 -3.72
CA THR A 190 -17.21 33.10 -3.79
C THR A 190 -16.20 32.00 -4.09
N SER A 191 -15.40 32.13 -5.16
CA SER A 191 -14.31 31.20 -5.48
C SER A 191 -13.25 31.21 -4.38
N VAL A 192 -12.98 30.06 -3.77
CA VAL A 192 -11.97 29.91 -2.71
C VAL A 192 -10.64 29.46 -3.29
N ILE A 193 -9.60 30.27 -3.10
CA ILE A 193 -8.24 29.99 -3.57
C ILE A 193 -7.48 29.22 -2.47
N SER A 194 -6.67 28.23 -2.82
CA SER A 194 -5.78 27.61 -1.81
C SER A 194 -4.68 28.60 -1.45
N LEU A 195 -4.49 28.88 -0.17
CA LEU A 195 -3.43 29.77 0.33
C LEU A 195 -2.15 29.00 0.66
N ASP A 196 -2.11 27.69 0.38
CA ASP A 196 -0.94 26.85 0.62
C ASP A 196 0.08 27.02 -0.52
N PRO A 197 1.31 27.49 -0.23
CA PRO A 197 2.35 27.69 -1.24
C PRO A 197 2.83 26.39 -1.92
N GLY A 198 2.36 25.22 -1.48
CA GLY A 198 2.77 23.90 -1.97
C GLY A 198 2.14 23.38 -3.28
N THR A 199 1.34 24.17 -4.01
CA THR A 199 0.71 23.73 -5.27
C THR A 199 1.14 24.54 -6.49
N SER A 200 2.45 24.58 -6.76
CA SER A 200 2.97 24.88 -8.10
C SER A 200 3.64 23.64 -8.71
N SER A 201 3.10 23.21 -9.85
CA SER A 201 3.52 22.05 -10.63
C SER A 201 4.74 22.37 -11.48
N ALA A 202 5.92 22.15 -10.92
CA ALA A 202 7.12 21.81 -11.67
C ALA A 202 7.84 20.67 -10.94
N GLY A 203 8.25 19.65 -11.69
CA GLY A 203 8.75 18.38 -11.17
C GLY A 203 9.92 18.51 -10.20
N THR A 204 9.61 18.47 -8.92
CA THR A 204 10.48 17.97 -7.85
C THR A 204 9.81 16.74 -7.27
N ALA A 205 10.57 15.65 -7.10
CA ALA A 205 10.09 14.42 -6.48
C ALA A 205 9.44 14.75 -5.12
N GLY A 206 8.11 14.84 -5.12
CA GLY A 206 7.34 15.22 -3.96
C GLY A 206 7.54 14.22 -2.83
N LYS A 207 7.47 14.71 -1.59
CA LYS A 207 7.40 13.85 -0.41
C LYS A 207 6.36 12.73 -0.68
N PRO A 208 6.67 11.46 -0.37
CA PRO A 208 5.77 10.35 -0.66
C PRO A 208 4.46 10.53 0.10
N VAL A 209 3.35 10.69 -0.62
CA VAL A 209 2.02 10.78 -0.01
C VAL A 209 1.57 9.38 0.38
N LYS A 210 1.21 9.18 1.66
CA LYS A 210 0.69 7.90 2.16
C LYS A 210 -0.75 7.69 1.69
N ILE A 211 -0.94 6.85 0.67
CA ILE A 211 -2.28 6.44 0.21
C ILE A 211 -2.66 5.10 0.83
N SER A 212 -3.66 5.12 1.70
CA SER A 212 -4.19 3.92 2.36
C SER A 212 -5.03 3.10 1.39
N SER A 213 -4.71 1.81 1.24
CA SER A 213 -5.48 0.86 0.42
C SER A 213 -6.64 0.18 1.18
N LYS A 214 -6.85 0.57 2.44
CA LYS A 214 -7.85 -0.04 3.35
C LYS A 214 -9.25 -0.07 2.75
N ASP A 215 -9.72 1.06 2.25
CA ASP A 215 -11.10 1.18 1.75
C ASP A 215 -11.27 0.39 0.45
N ILE A 216 -10.27 0.42 -0.44
CA ILE A 216 -10.24 -0.38 -1.68
C ILE A 216 -10.37 -1.87 -1.34
N LEU A 217 -9.63 -2.35 -0.33
CA LEU A 217 -9.70 -3.76 0.08
C LEU A 217 -11.02 -4.10 0.76
N LEU A 218 -11.56 -3.19 1.58
CA LEU A 218 -12.87 -3.36 2.22
C LEU A 218 -13.99 -3.49 1.19
N PHE A 219 -14.09 -2.56 0.23
CA PHE A 219 -15.11 -2.61 -0.82
C PHE A 219 -14.93 -3.81 -1.76
N SER A 220 -13.68 -4.20 -2.06
CA SER A 220 -13.38 -5.44 -2.78
C SER A 220 -13.88 -6.67 -2.04
N ALA A 221 -13.67 -6.75 -0.71
CA ALA A 221 -14.14 -7.84 0.13
C ALA A 221 -15.67 -7.86 0.26
N LEU A 222 -16.31 -6.70 0.41
CA LEU A 222 -17.77 -6.57 0.42
C LEU A 222 -18.37 -7.05 -0.91
N PHE A 223 -17.79 -6.67 -2.04
CA PHE A 223 -18.22 -7.15 -3.35
C PHE A 223 -17.98 -8.65 -3.52
N ALA A 224 -16.86 -9.19 -3.03
CA ALA A 224 -16.61 -10.64 -3.02
C ALA A 224 -17.65 -11.40 -2.19
N CYS A 225 -18.05 -10.87 -1.03
CA CYS A 225 -19.14 -11.40 -0.22
C CYS A 225 -20.49 -11.33 -0.95
N LEU A 226 -20.81 -10.20 -1.59
CA LEU A 226 -22.02 -10.05 -2.40
C LEU A 226 -22.03 -11.04 -3.56
N PHE A 227 -20.92 -11.14 -4.32
CA PHE A 227 -20.76 -12.08 -5.41
C PHE A 227 -20.94 -13.51 -4.96
N ALA A 228 -20.27 -13.92 -3.87
CA ALA A 228 -20.42 -15.26 -3.31
C ALA A 228 -21.84 -15.54 -2.82
N TRP A 229 -22.50 -14.55 -2.23
CA TRP A 229 -23.89 -14.64 -1.80
C TRP A 229 -24.83 -14.82 -2.99
N VAL A 230 -24.81 -13.93 -3.99
CA VAL A 230 -25.63 -14.02 -5.22
C VAL A 230 -25.33 -15.32 -5.97
N TYR A 231 -24.06 -15.68 -6.16
CA TYR A 231 -23.66 -16.91 -6.82
C TYR A 231 -24.22 -18.15 -6.12
N ARG A 232 -24.36 -18.12 -4.79
CA ARG A 232 -24.95 -19.21 -4.02
C ARG A 232 -26.48 -19.18 -4.02
N THR A 233 -27.10 -18.02 -3.83
CA THR A 233 -28.55 -17.88 -3.58
C THR A 233 -29.36 -17.71 -4.86
N ALA A 234 -28.85 -16.95 -5.82
CA ALA A 234 -29.46 -16.68 -7.12
C ALA A 234 -29.09 -17.73 -8.17
N LEU A 235 -27.79 -18.05 -8.25
CA LEU A 235 -27.26 -18.82 -9.38
C LEU A 235 -27.14 -20.34 -9.10
N ARG A 236 -27.18 -20.78 -7.83
CA ARG A 236 -27.03 -22.20 -7.45
C ARG A 236 -28.15 -22.80 -6.59
N SER A 237 -28.97 -21.99 -5.93
CA SER A 237 -29.94 -22.48 -4.92
C SER A 237 -31.37 -22.49 -5.47
N ARG A 238 -32.16 -23.51 -5.10
CA ARG A 238 -33.63 -23.55 -5.34
C ARG A 238 -34.44 -22.66 -4.39
N ARG A 239 -33.82 -22.00 -3.38
CA ARG A 239 -34.55 -21.51 -2.20
C ARG A 239 -35.09 -20.07 -2.24
N LEU A 240 -34.42 -19.13 -2.92
CA LEU A 240 -34.70 -17.69 -2.77
C LEU A 240 -35.13 -17.00 -4.07
N LEU A 241 -34.47 -17.31 -5.20
CA LEU A 241 -34.68 -16.64 -6.50
C LEU A 241 -35.12 -17.60 -7.62
N ARG A 242 -35.48 -18.83 -7.25
CA ARG A 242 -36.02 -19.87 -8.17
C ARG A 242 -37.43 -20.32 -7.80
N ARG A 243 -38.17 -19.50 -7.03
CA ARG A 243 -39.56 -19.83 -6.67
C ARG A 243 -40.49 -19.36 -7.78
N GLU A 244 -41.43 -20.23 -8.17
CA GLU A 244 -42.38 -20.00 -9.26
C GLU A 244 -43.39 -18.88 -8.95
N ASN A 245 -43.62 -18.53 -7.67
CA ASN A 245 -44.65 -17.57 -7.23
C ASN A 245 -44.10 -16.23 -6.69
N TYR A 246 -42.99 -15.70 -7.22
CA TYR A 246 -42.40 -14.42 -6.78
C TYR A 246 -42.57 -13.30 -7.82
N ASN A 247 -42.97 -12.09 -7.38
CA ASN A 247 -43.04 -10.91 -8.24
C ASN A 247 -41.63 -10.31 -8.44
N TYR A 248 -40.90 -10.82 -9.43
CA TYR A 248 -39.55 -10.34 -9.74
C TYR A 248 -39.51 -8.89 -10.25
N GLY A 249 -40.63 -8.35 -10.76
CA GLY A 249 -40.74 -6.95 -11.17
C GLY A 249 -40.63 -5.98 -9.98
N LEU A 250 -41.33 -6.28 -8.88
CA LEU A 250 -41.21 -5.50 -7.63
C LEU A 250 -39.77 -5.52 -7.09
N TRP A 251 -39.15 -6.70 -7.08
CA TRP A 251 -37.77 -6.85 -6.62
C TRP A 251 -36.76 -6.13 -7.50
N LEU A 252 -36.96 -6.11 -8.82
CA LEU A 252 -36.16 -5.29 -9.72
C LEU A 252 -36.31 -3.81 -9.38
N GLY A 253 -37.54 -3.32 -9.16
CA GLY A 253 -37.78 -1.94 -8.76
C GLY A 253 -37.06 -1.56 -7.47
N LEU A 254 -37.09 -2.43 -6.45
CA LEU A 254 -36.35 -2.23 -5.20
C LEU A 254 -34.83 -2.21 -5.39
N VAL A 255 -34.30 -3.10 -6.23
CA VAL A 255 -32.86 -3.16 -6.53
C VAL A 255 -32.41 -1.90 -7.28
N LEU A 256 -33.17 -1.46 -8.29
CA LEU A 256 -32.88 -0.23 -9.04
C LEU A 256 -32.97 1.01 -8.14
N ALA A 257 -33.99 1.11 -7.30
CA ALA A 257 -34.15 2.22 -6.36
C ALA A 257 -33.01 2.27 -5.34
N ALA A 258 -32.64 1.13 -4.73
CA ALA A 258 -31.52 1.07 -3.80
C ALA A 258 -30.18 1.44 -4.49
N ALA A 259 -29.94 0.95 -5.71
CA ALA A 259 -28.75 1.26 -6.48
C ALA A 259 -28.69 2.74 -6.90
N PHE A 260 -29.83 3.37 -7.17
CA PHE A 260 -29.94 4.78 -7.52
C PHE A 260 -29.70 5.67 -6.30
N LEU A 261 -30.36 5.41 -5.17
CA LEU A 261 -30.17 6.16 -3.93
C LEU A 261 -28.71 6.10 -3.45
N LEU A 262 -28.08 4.92 -3.54
CA LEU A 262 -26.66 4.78 -3.20
C LEU A 262 -25.77 5.65 -4.10
N ARG A 263 -26.04 5.69 -5.41
CA ARG A 263 -25.28 6.54 -6.35
C ARG A 263 -25.51 8.02 -6.12
N LEU A 264 -26.72 8.45 -5.78
CA LEU A 264 -27.00 9.84 -5.41
C LEU A 264 -26.22 10.25 -4.16
N TRP A 265 -26.22 9.40 -3.13
CA TRP A 265 -25.45 9.65 -1.91
C TRP A 265 -23.93 9.71 -2.18
N LEU A 266 -23.40 8.77 -2.95
CA LEU A 266 -21.98 8.77 -3.35
C LEU A 266 -21.62 9.98 -4.22
N GLY A 267 -22.47 10.34 -5.18
CA GLY A 267 -22.27 11.50 -6.06
C GLY A 267 -22.34 12.83 -5.32
N TRP A 268 -23.15 12.91 -4.27
CA TRP A 268 -23.25 14.09 -3.40
C TRP A 268 -22.05 14.24 -2.45
N THR A 269 -21.60 13.12 -1.88
CA THR A 269 -20.53 13.10 -0.87
C THR A 269 -19.13 13.10 -1.49
N SER A 270 -18.98 12.66 -2.73
CA SER A 270 -17.70 12.61 -3.42
C SER A 270 -17.55 13.73 -4.43
N GLN A 271 -16.45 14.46 -4.33
CA GLN A 271 -16.07 15.53 -5.26
C GLN A 271 -15.59 15.00 -6.63
N GLY A 272 -15.18 13.73 -6.72
CA GLY A 272 -14.58 13.16 -7.93
C GLY A 272 -13.15 13.65 -8.20
N TYR A 273 -12.69 13.51 -9.45
CA TYR A 273 -11.44 14.12 -9.90
C TYR A 273 -11.72 15.50 -10.45
N MET A 274 -11.26 16.54 -9.74
CA MET A 274 -11.70 17.91 -9.98
C MET A 274 -11.34 18.43 -11.38
N ASN A 275 -10.21 17.99 -11.94
CA ASN A 275 -9.80 18.41 -13.29
C ASN A 275 -10.79 17.93 -14.36
N ASP A 276 -11.25 16.67 -14.27
CA ASP A 276 -12.25 16.14 -15.21
C ASP A 276 -13.61 16.84 -15.02
N MET A 277 -14.06 16.96 -13.77
CA MET A 277 -15.37 17.56 -13.45
C MET A 277 -15.45 19.02 -13.90
N LYS A 278 -14.42 19.81 -13.60
CA LYS A 278 -14.33 21.21 -14.04
C LYS A 278 -14.25 21.33 -15.56
N THR A 279 -13.56 20.40 -16.21
CA THR A 279 -13.50 20.36 -17.68
C THR A 279 -14.89 20.13 -18.29
N PHE A 280 -15.68 19.19 -17.75
CA PHE A 280 -17.05 18.94 -18.21
C PHE A 280 -17.99 20.12 -17.97
N MET A 281 -17.89 20.76 -16.80
CA MET A 281 -18.67 21.97 -16.48
C MET A 281 -18.31 23.13 -17.42
N TYR A 282 -17.01 23.36 -17.61
CA TYR A 282 -16.51 24.39 -18.51
C TYR A 282 -16.94 24.15 -19.97
N TRP A 283 -16.88 22.92 -20.47
CA TRP A 283 -17.35 22.61 -21.82
C TRP A 283 -18.86 22.88 -21.98
N GLY A 284 -19.66 22.58 -20.95
CA GLY A 284 -21.10 22.90 -20.93
C GLY A 284 -21.35 24.41 -21.01
N GLN A 285 -20.67 25.18 -20.16
CA GLN A 285 -20.73 26.64 -20.13
C GLN A 285 -20.29 27.24 -21.47
N ARG A 286 -19.11 26.86 -21.95
CA ARG A 286 -18.54 27.35 -23.21
C ARG A 286 -19.49 27.12 -24.38
N LEU A 287 -20.07 25.92 -24.46
CA LEU A 287 -21.02 25.59 -25.53
C LEU A 287 -22.28 26.47 -25.46
N ALA A 288 -22.71 26.87 -24.26
CA ALA A 288 -23.82 27.80 -24.10
C ALA A 288 -23.46 29.24 -24.49
N GLU A 289 -22.25 29.69 -24.20
CA GLU A 289 -21.79 31.05 -24.50
C GLU A 289 -21.56 31.31 -25.99
N VAL A 290 -20.89 30.38 -26.69
CA VAL A 290 -20.47 30.63 -28.09
C VAL A 290 -21.23 29.84 -29.14
N GLY A 291 -22.03 28.86 -28.72
CA GLY A 291 -22.74 27.94 -29.59
C GLY A 291 -21.84 26.86 -30.22
N PRO A 292 -22.45 25.81 -30.82
CA PRO A 292 -21.73 24.64 -31.33
C PRO A 292 -20.73 24.97 -32.44
N GLY A 293 -21.07 25.91 -33.33
CA GLY A 293 -20.24 26.27 -34.48
C GLY A 293 -18.92 26.96 -34.13
N ARG A 294 -18.73 27.44 -32.88
CA ARG A 294 -17.51 28.10 -32.40
C ARG A 294 -16.84 27.37 -31.23
N PHE A 295 -17.35 26.20 -30.85
CA PHE A 295 -16.86 25.46 -29.69
C PHE A 295 -15.39 25.03 -29.86
N TYR A 296 -15.00 24.48 -31.02
CA TYR A 296 -13.65 23.95 -31.29
C TYR A 296 -12.67 24.97 -31.91
N GLN A 297 -12.84 26.28 -31.66
CA GLN A 297 -11.89 27.30 -32.12
C GLN A 297 -10.54 27.22 -31.38
N GLU A 298 -9.47 27.79 -31.96
CA GLU A 298 -8.09 27.64 -31.48
C GLU A 298 -7.89 28.07 -30.00
N GLY A 299 -7.10 27.28 -29.26
CA GLY A 299 -6.76 27.54 -27.85
C GLY A 299 -7.52 26.71 -26.80
N LEU A 300 -8.54 25.93 -27.19
CA LEU A 300 -9.32 25.08 -26.28
C LEU A 300 -8.87 23.61 -26.27
N PHE A 301 -8.64 23.05 -25.09
CA PHE A 301 -8.54 21.60 -24.90
C PHE A 301 -9.95 20.96 -24.89
N ALA A 302 -10.27 20.19 -25.93
CA ALA A 302 -11.50 19.41 -26.02
C ALA A 302 -11.26 18.10 -26.80
N ASP A 303 -11.23 16.97 -26.08
CA ASP A 303 -10.95 15.65 -26.64
C ASP A 303 -12.20 14.76 -26.80
N TYR A 304 -13.36 15.24 -26.37
CA TYR A 304 -14.66 14.57 -26.55
C TYR A 304 -15.33 14.97 -27.87
N PRO A 305 -15.98 14.03 -28.59
CA PRO A 305 -16.80 14.36 -29.74
C PRO A 305 -18.17 14.97 -29.34
N PRO A 306 -18.88 15.60 -30.31
CA PRO A 306 -20.12 16.34 -30.07
C PRO A 306 -21.24 15.65 -29.30
N GLY A 307 -21.35 14.32 -29.37
CA GLY A 307 -22.49 13.59 -28.81
C GLY A 307 -22.64 13.78 -27.30
N TYR A 308 -21.55 13.82 -26.54
CA TYR A 308 -21.61 14.07 -25.10
C TYR A 308 -21.68 15.56 -24.75
N LEU A 309 -21.13 16.43 -25.60
CA LEU A 309 -21.16 17.88 -25.39
C LEU A 309 -22.59 18.45 -25.35
N TYR A 310 -23.51 17.90 -26.15
CA TYR A 310 -24.93 18.27 -26.06
C TYR A 310 -25.54 17.99 -24.68
N ILE A 311 -25.11 16.90 -24.02
CA ILE A 311 -25.57 16.57 -22.67
C ILE A 311 -25.00 17.59 -21.68
N LEU A 312 -23.72 17.94 -21.79
CA LEU A 312 -23.09 18.95 -20.94
C LEU A 312 -23.73 20.33 -21.09
N TYR A 313 -24.08 20.73 -22.32
CA TYR A 313 -24.85 21.96 -22.58
C TYR A 313 -26.21 21.93 -21.88
N LEU A 314 -26.98 20.85 -22.03
CA LEU A 314 -28.27 20.72 -21.36
C LEU A 314 -28.14 20.79 -19.84
N LEU A 315 -27.12 20.16 -19.27
CA LEU A 315 -26.85 20.20 -17.83
C LEU A 315 -26.51 21.61 -17.36
N HIS A 316 -25.72 22.38 -18.11
CA HIS A 316 -25.45 23.78 -17.80
C HIS A 316 -26.72 24.64 -17.85
N VAL A 317 -27.59 24.44 -18.85
CA VAL A 317 -28.89 25.13 -18.91
C VAL A 317 -29.77 24.79 -17.70
N ILE A 318 -29.80 23.52 -17.28
CA ILE A 318 -30.52 23.08 -16.08
C ILE A 318 -29.90 23.68 -14.81
N GLN A 319 -28.58 23.74 -14.72
CA GLN A 319 -27.84 24.35 -13.61
C GLN A 319 -28.22 25.83 -13.43
N GLY A 320 -28.22 26.59 -14.53
CA GLY A 320 -28.67 27.99 -14.53
C GLY A 320 -30.17 28.14 -14.20
N GLY A 321 -31.03 27.28 -14.76
CA GLY A 321 -32.47 27.32 -14.50
C GLY A 321 -32.87 26.95 -13.08
N LEU A 322 -32.07 26.13 -12.39
CA LEU A 322 -32.26 25.76 -10.98
C LEU A 322 -31.55 26.69 -10.00
N GLY A 323 -30.75 27.66 -10.49
CA GLY A 323 -29.96 28.56 -9.64
C GLY A 323 -28.96 27.84 -8.75
N LEU A 324 -28.36 26.74 -9.22
CA LEU A 324 -27.38 26.00 -8.42
C LEU A 324 -26.05 26.77 -8.36
N ASN A 325 -25.50 26.91 -7.16
CA ASN A 325 -24.21 27.57 -6.96
C ASN A 325 -23.08 26.85 -7.72
N PRO A 326 -22.20 27.59 -8.42
CA PRO A 326 -20.99 27.04 -9.00
C PRO A 326 -20.12 26.32 -7.95
N ASP A 327 -19.47 25.23 -8.35
CA ASP A 327 -18.63 24.34 -7.54
C ASP A 327 -19.34 23.67 -6.34
N SER A 328 -20.67 23.70 -6.28
CA SER A 328 -21.45 23.05 -5.20
C SER A 328 -21.57 21.54 -5.38
N SER A 329 -21.77 20.80 -4.28
CA SER A 329 -22.09 19.36 -4.34
C SER A 329 -23.33 19.05 -5.20
N SER A 330 -24.30 19.97 -5.26
CA SER A 330 -25.49 19.84 -6.11
C SER A 330 -25.17 19.96 -7.60
N GLU A 331 -24.29 20.88 -7.98
CA GLU A 331 -23.81 21.00 -9.36
C GLU A 331 -22.98 19.76 -9.75
N MET A 332 -22.07 19.32 -8.88
CA MET A 332 -21.29 18.11 -9.13
C MET A 332 -22.18 16.89 -9.32
N LEU A 333 -23.19 16.71 -8.47
CA LEU A 333 -24.15 15.62 -8.62
C LEU A 333 -24.90 15.71 -9.95
N LEU A 334 -25.34 16.92 -10.35
CA LEU A 334 -26.03 17.15 -11.63
C LEU A 334 -25.18 16.68 -12.82
N PHE A 335 -23.90 17.03 -12.85
CA PHE A 335 -23.00 16.60 -13.94
C PHE A 335 -22.65 15.10 -13.91
N LYS A 336 -22.83 14.43 -12.77
CA LYS A 336 -22.68 12.97 -12.63
C LYS A 336 -23.94 12.18 -13.01
N LEU A 337 -25.11 12.82 -13.06
CA LEU A 337 -26.39 12.15 -13.32
C LEU A 337 -26.45 11.37 -14.63
N PRO A 338 -25.90 11.82 -15.77
CA PRO A 338 -25.97 11.03 -17.01
C PRO A 338 -25.32 9.65 -16.88
N ALA A 339 -24.18 9.56 -16.20
CA ALA A 339 -23.50 8.29 -15.95
C ALA A 339 -24.30 7.43 -14.96
N ILE A 340 -24.80 8.03 -13.87
CA ILE A 340 -25.64 7.36 -12.87
C ILE A 340 -26.89 6.74 -13.51
N LEU A 341 -27.62 7.51 -14.33
CA LEU A 341 -28.82 7.03 -15.02
C LEU A 341 -28.50 5.93 -16.03
N SER A 342 -27.35 6.01 -16.70
CA SER A 342 -26.90 4.99 -17.65
C SER A 342 -26.62 3.65 -16.97
N ASP A 343 -26.05 3.67 -15.76
CA ASP A 343 -25.87 2.45 -14.96
C ASP A 343 -27.20 1.79 -14.58
N ILE A 344 -28.18 2.60 -14.14
CA ILE A 344 -29.52 2.10 -13.82
C ILE A 344 -30.18 1.50 -15.06
N ALA A 345 -30.06 2.17 -16.21
CA ALA A 345 -30.56 1.68 -17.49
C ALA A 345 -29.86 0.37 -17.93
N ALA A 346 -28.54 0.28 -17.76
CA ALA A 346 -27.77 -0.93 -18.05
C ALA A 346 -28.17 -2.10 -17.13
N GLY A 347 -28.37 -1.85 -15.83
CA GLY A 347 -28.86 -2.85 -14.88
C GLY A 347 -30.27 -3.36 -15.24
N TRP A 348 -31.16 -2.46 -15.64
CA TRP A 348 -32.49 -2.82 -16.16
C TRP A 348 -32.39 -3.63 -17.46
N LEU A 349 -31.50 -3.25 -18.37
CA LEU A 349 -31.28 -3.95 -19.64
C LEU A 349 -30.76 -5.37 -19.42
N ILE A 350 -29.81 -5.56 -18.50
CA ILE A 350 -29.30 -6.87 -18.08
C ILE A 350 -30.45 -7.74 -17.57
N TYR A 351 -31.34 -7.21 -16.73
CA TYR A 351 -32.50 -7.96 -16.26
C TYR A 351 -33.46 -8.31 -17.42
N ARG A 352 -33.82 -7.34 -18.26
CA ARG A 352 -34.84 -7.50 -19.31
C ARG A 352 -34.41 -8.49 -20.40
N ILE A 353 -33.13 -8.49 -20.77
CA ILE A 353 -32.58 -9.44 -21.73
C ILE A 353 -32.32 -10.78 -21.03
N GLY A 354 -31.76 -10.74 -19.82
CA GLY A 354 -31.50 -11.92 -19.02
C GLY A 354 -32.76 -12.73 -18.71
N SER A 355 -33.89 -12.11 -18.41
CA SER A 355 -35.15 -12.80 -18.09
C SER A 355 -35.78 -13.50 -19.30
N LYS A 356 -35.41 -13.12 -20.53
CA LYS A 356 -35.81 -13.83 -21.74
C LYS A 356 -34.95 -15.08 -21.99
N LYS A 357 -33.71 -15.09 -21.51
CA LYS A 357 -32.71 -16.13 -21.79
C LYS A 357 -32.42 -17.06 -20.60
N LEU A 358 -32.70 -16.60 -19.39
CA LEU A 358 -32.44 -17.25 -18.11
C LEU A 358 -33.68 -17.12 -17.22
N GLU A 359 -33.68 -17.82 -16.09
CA GLU A 359 -34.72 -17.65 -15.07
C GLU A 359 -34.70 -16.21 -14.50
N SER A 360 -35.87 -15.62 -14.24
CA SER A 360 -35.99 -14.22 -13.80
C SER A 360 -35.16 -13.89 -12.55
N GLY A 361 -35.05 -14.81 -11.59
CA GLY A 361 -34.20 -14.56 -10.41
C GLY A 361 -32.70 -14.69 -10.67
N THR A 362 -32.28 -15.45 -11.69
CA THR A 362 -30.89 -15.42 -12.17
C THR A 362 -30.60 -14.07 -12.82
N ALA A 363 -31.50 -13.58 -13.68
CA ALA A 363 -31.38 -12.27 -14.32
C ALA A 363 -31.34 -11.12 -13.29
N LEU A 364 -32.17 -11.18 -12.24
CA LEU A 364 -32.14 -10.24 -11.12
C LEU A 364 -30.80 -10.28 -10.38
N GLY A 365 -30.25 -11.47 -10.16
CA GLY A 365 -28.92 -11.64 -9.57
C GLY A 365 -27.82 -10.98 -10.40
N LEU A 366 -27.84 -11.13 -11.74
CA LEU A 366 -26.87 -10.49 -12.63
C LEU A 366 -27.00 -8.96 -12.61
N ALA A 367 -28.22 -8.43 -12.63
CA ALA A 367 -28.47 -7.00 -12.53
C ALA A 367 -27.95 -6.43 -11.20
N ALA A 368 -28.21 -7.12 -10.08
CA ALA A 368 -27.68 -6.72 -8.77
C ALA A 368 -26.15 -6.74 -8.73
N LEU A 369 -25.50 -7.75 -9.34
CA LEU A 369 -24.04 -7.81 -9.41
C LEU A 369 -23.43 -6.66 -10.21
N TYR A 370 -24.08 -6.21 -11.28
CA TYR A 370 -23.63 -5.04 -12.04
C TYR A 370 -23.86 -3.74 -11.26
N LEU A 371 -25.08 -3.54 -10.74
CA LEU A 371 -25.49 -2.30 -10.08
C LEU A 371 -24.74 -2.01 -8.78
N PHE A 372 -24.35 -3.04 -8.02
CA PHE A 372 -23.57 -2.90 -6.79
C PHE A 372 -22.08 -3.25 -7.00
N ASN A 373 -21.62 -3.26 -8.25
CA ASN A 373 -20.20 -3.43 -8.55
C ASN A 373 -19.43 -2.17 -8.14
N PRO A 374 -18.38 -2.28 -7.30
CA PRO A 374 -17.63 -1.12 -6.84
C PRO A 374 -16.92 -0.39 -7.99
N ALA A 375 -16.46 -1.10 -9.04
CA ALA A 375 -15.88 -0.46 -10.23
C ALA A 375 -16.90 0.45 -10.93
N VAL A 376 -18.14 -0.03 -11.05
CA VAL A 376 -19.24 0.68 -11.70
C VAL A 376 -19.68 1.89 -10.86
N LEU A 377 -19.81 1.71 -9.55
CA LEU A 377 -20.14 2.79 -8.61
C LEU A 377 -19.05 3.88 -8.60
N THR A 378 -17.79 3.49 -8.61
CA THR A 378 -16.67 4.44 -8.55
C THR A 378 -16.54 5.24 -9.83
N ASP A 379 -16.63 4.62 -10.99
CA ASP A 379 -16.51 5.32 -12.27
C ASP A 379 -17.62 6.37 -12.45
N SER A 380 -18.88 6.01 -12.22
CA SER A 380 -20.02 6.90 -12.45
C SER A 380 -20.28 7.90 -11.31
N ALA A 381 -20.43 7.43 -10.06
CA ALA A 381 -20.88 8.27 -8.96
C ALA A 381 -19.72 8.91 -8.18
N VAL A 382 -18.62 8.19 -7.95
CA VAL A 382 -17.49 8.72 -7.17
C VAL A 382 -16.64 9.64 -8.05
N TRP A 383 -16.15 9.15 -9.19
CA TRP A 383 -15.30 9.89 -10.12
C TRP A 383 -16.12 10.89 -10.95
N GLY A 384 -17.21 10.44 -11.58
CA GLY A 384 -18.02 11.26 -12.48
C GLY A 384 -17.70 11.10 -13.96
N GLN A 385 -17.15 9.96 -14.36
CA GLN A 385 -16.81 9.67 -15.76
C GLN A 385 -18.03 9.25 -16.59
N ALA A 386 -17.94 9.51 -17.89
CA ALA A 386 -19.03 9.27 -18.84
C ALA A 386 -19.03 7.84 -19.45
N ASP A 387 -18.23 6.91 -18.92
CA ASP A 387 -18.03 5.58 -19.52
C ASP A 387 -19.33 4.77 -19.59
N ALA A 388 -20.14 4.79 -18.53
CA ALA A 388 -21.45 4.14 -18.50
C ALA A 388 -22.39 4.63 -19.63
N PHE A 389 -22.31 5.92 -20.00
CA PHE A 389 -23.17 6.52 -21.01
C PHE A 389 -22.88 5.98 -22.42
N PHE A 390 -21.61 5.86 -22.81
CA PHE A 390 -21.28 5.27 -24.12
C PHE A 390 -21.53 3.75 -24.15
N VAL A 391 -21.26 3.06 -23.03
CA VAL A 391 -21.42 1.60 -22.95
C VAL A 391 -22.87 1.19 -23.16
N LEU A 392 -23.83 2.00 -22.71
CA LEU A 392 -25.25 1.74 -22.95
C LEU A 392 -25.56 1.63 -24.45
N PHE A 393 -25.10 2.60 -25.26
CA PHE A 393 -25.31 2.57 -26.71
C PHE A 393 -24.53 1.45 -27.40
N LEU A 394 -23.32 1.14 -26.91
CA LEU A 394 -22.55 -0.01 -27.39
C LEU A 394 -23.29 -1.33 -27.15
N LEU A 395 -23.88 -1.53 -25.96
CA LEU A 395 -24.66 -2.72 -25.64
C LEU A 395 -25.91 -2.84 -26.51
N LEU A 396 -26.62 -1.74 -26.77
CA LEU A 396 -27.75 -1.70 -27.70
C LEU A 396 -27.33 -2.08 -29.13
N SER A 397 -26.18 -1.58 -29.58
CA SER A 397 -25.63 -1.91 -30.90
C SER A 397 -25.31 -3.41 -31.02
N ILE A 398 -24.57 -3.98 -30.06
CA ILE A 398 -24.20 -5.41 -30.07
C ILE A 398 -25.43 -6.30 -29.87
N HIS A 399 -26.40 -5.88 -29.06
CA HIS A 399 -27.66 -6.60 -28.90
C HIS A 399 -28.45 -6.64 -30.22
N ALA A 400 -28.51 -5.51 -30.95
CA ALA A 400 -29.13 -5.48 -32.27
C ALA A 400 -28.40 -6.41 -33.28
N VAL A 401 -27.08 -6.57 -33.19
CA VAL A 401 -26.34 -7.60 -33.95
C VAL A 401 -26.83 -9.00 -33.57
N SER A 402 -26.92 -9.30 -32.27
CA SER A 402 -27.38 -10.62 -31.79
C SER A 402 -28.81 -10.95 -32.23
N ASP A 403 -29.66 -9.93 -32.37
CA ASP A 403 -31.05 -10.03 -32.86
C ASP A 403 -31.15 -9.94 -34.39
N LYS A 404 -30.02 -9.92 -35.12
CA LYS A 404 -29.92 -9.85 -36.59
C LYS A 404 -30.49 -8.57 -37.21
N ARG A 405 -30.62 -7.48 -36.42
CA ARG A 405 -31.07 -6.16 -36.86
C ARG A 405 -29.86 -5.27 -37.19
N LEU A 406 -29.16 -5.60 -38.27
CA LEU A 406 -27.85 -5.03 -38.58
C LEU A 406 -27.88 -3.52 -38.88
N ALA A 407 -28.90 -3.01 -39.56
CA ALA A 407 -29.03 -1.56 -39.81
C ALA A 407 -29.25 -0.75 -38.51
N VAL A 408 -30.04 -1.29 -37.58
CA VAL A 408 -30.26 -0.67 -36.24
C VAL A 408 -28.99 -0.73 -35.40
N SER A 409 -28.20 -1.81 -35.53
CA SER A 409 -26.90 -1.91 -34.87
C SER A 409 -25.93 -0.81 -35.32
N ALA A 410 -25.86 -0.54 -36.62
CA ALA A 410 -25.01 0.52 -37.18
C ALA A 410 -25.43 1.92 -36.69
N LEU A 411 -26.73 2.18 -36.55
CA LEU A 411 -27.26 3.42 -35.98
C LEU A 411 -26.77 3.63 -34.55
N TRP A 412 -26.97 2.65 -33.66
CA TRP A 412 -26.52 2.76 -32.26
C TRP A 412 -24.98 2.84 -32.14
N PHE A 413 -24.26 2.17 -33.05
CA PHE A 413 -22.80 2.25 -33.11
C PHE A 413 -22.30 3.64 -33.50
N ALA A 414 -22.98 4.29 -34.45
CA ALA A 414 -22.69 5.67 -34.84
C ALA A 414 -22.92 6.64 -33.67
N VAL A 415 -24.01 6.48 -32.92
CA VAL A 415 -24.26 7.24 -31.68
C VAL A 415 -23.16 7.00 -30.66
N ALA A 416 -22.78 5.74 -30.39
CA ALA A 416 -21.70 5.42 -29.46
C ALA A 416 -20.36 6.06 -29.88
N THR A 417 -20.05 6.07 -31.18
CA THR A 417 -18.83 6.69 -31.74
C THR A 417 -18.84 8.21 -31.63
N ALA A 418 -20.02 8.84 -31.78
CA ALA A 418 -20.21 10.27 -31.59
C ALA A 418 -20.16 10.68 -30.11
N VAL A 419 -20.38 9.75 -29.17
CA VAL A 419 -20.21 9.98 -27.73
C VAL A 419 -18.76 9.79 -27.31
N LYS A 420 -18.10 8.72 -27.74
CA LYS A 420 -16.71 8.41 -27.35
C LYS A 420 -15.96 7.66 -28.47
N PRO A 421 -14.76 8.11 -28.90
CA PRO A 421 -13.99 7.44 -29.95
C PRO A 421 -13.61 6.00 -29.63
N GLN A 422 -13.57 5.65 -28.34
CA GLN A 422 -13.30 4.29 -27.85
C GLN A 422 -14.26 3.23 -28.45
N ALA A 423 -15.46 3.63 -28.89
CA ALA A 423 -16.39 2.74 -29.59
C ALA A 423 -15.78 2.08 -30.85
N LEU A 424 -14.82 2.75 -31.51
CA LEU A 424 -14.13 2.24 -32.71
C LEU A 424 -13.36 0.94 -32.48
N ILE A 425 -12.98 0.63 -31.24
CA ILE A 425 -12.37 -0.67 -30.89
C ILE A 425 -13.32 -1.83 -31.27
N PHE A 426 -14.63 -1.60 -31.23
CA PHE A 426 -15.66 -2.61 -31.46
C PHE A 426 -16.14 -2.69 -32.92
N THR A 427 -15.59 -1.87 -33.84
CA THR A 427 -15.91 -1.93 -35.28
C THR A 427 -15.83 -3.35 -35.87
N PRO A 428 -14.86 -4.22 -35.50
CA PRO A 428 -14.82 -5.60 -36.00
C PRO A 428 -16.07 -6.42 -35.68
N VAL A 429 -16.77 -6.16 -34.57
CA VAL A 429 -18.00 -6.87 -34.20
C VAL A 429 -19.08 -6.69 -35.28
N LEU A 430 -19.28 -5.44 -35.72
CA LEU A 430 -20.25 -5.12 -36.76
C LEU A 430 -19.80 -5.63 -38.13
N LEU A 431 -18.54 -5.38 -38.51
CA LEU A 431 -18.02 -5.81 -39.81
C LEU A 431 -18.12 -7.31 -39.99
N PHE A 432 -17.76 -8.10 -38.98
CA PHE A 432 -17.89 -9.55 -39.04
C PHE A 432 -19.36 -9.99 -39.17
N ALA A 433 -20.30 -9.33 -38.48
CA ALA A 433 -21.72 -9.64 -38.61
C ALA A 433 -22.27 -9.40 -40.03
N PHE A 434 -21.88 -8.28 -40.66
CA PHE A 434 -22.24 -8.01 -42.06
C PHE A 434 -21.63 -9.01 -43.04
N LEU A 435 -20.35 -9.39 -42.83
CA LEU A 435 -19.65 -10.38 -43.65
C LEU A 435 -20.28 -11.77 -43.55
N HIS A 436 -20.66 -12.21 -42.35
CA HIS A 436 -21.28 -13.54 -42.13
C HIS A 436 -22.58 -13.73 -42.92
N TYR A 437 -23.39 -12.68 -43.02
CA TYR A 437 -24.68 -12.72 -43.70
C TYR A 437 -24.65 -12.22 -45.14
N ARG A 438 -23.50 -11.75 -45.64
CA ARG A 438 -23.38 -11.06 -46.94
C ARG A 438 -24.48 -10.01 -47.12
N ALA A 439 -24.82 -9.32 -46.04
CA ALA A 439 -26.00 -8.46 -45.96
C ALA A 439 -25.71 -7.08 -46.55
N TRP A 440 -25.21 -7.03 -47.79
CA TRP A 440 -24.71 -5.79 -48.42
C TRP A 440 -25.78 -4.69 -48.53
N LYS A 441 -27.05 -5.07 -48.72
CA LYS A 441 -28.18 -4.12 -48.68
C LYS A 441 -28.40 -3.53 -47.29
N GLU A 442 -28.31 -4.36 -46.25
CA GLU A 442 -28.42 -3.90 -44.86
C GLU A 442 -27.17 -3.15 -44.40
N LEU A 443 -26.00 -3.47 -44.95
CA LEU A 443 -24.77 -2.69 -44.77
C LEU A 443 -24.93 -1.30 -45.38
N LEU A 444 -25.49 -1.20 -46.60
CA LEU A 444 -25.75 0.08 -47.25
C LEU A 444 -26.78 0.90 -46.45
N LYS A 445 -27.91 0.29 -46.03
CA LYS A 445 -28.89 0.94 -45.16
C LYS A 445 -28.27 1.38 -43.83
N GLY A 446 -27.50 0.51 -43.19
CA GLY A 446 -26.82 0.79 -41.93
C GLY A 446 -25.77 1.88 -42.06
N ALA A 447 -25.02 1.91 -43.17
CA ALA A 447 -24.08 2.97 -43.49
C ALA A 447 -24.80 4.31 -43.70
N VAL A 448 -25.91 4.33 -44.44
CA VAL A 448 -26.73 5.54 -44.64
C VAL A 448 -27.32 6.02 -43.31
N TYR A 449 -27.99 5.16 -42.54
CA TYR A 449 -28.57 5.54 -41.25
C TYR A 449 -27.51 5.98 -40.24
N GLY A 450 -26.38 5.27 -40.18
CA GLY A 450 -25.26 5.61 -39.32
C GLY A 450 -24.60 6.93 -39.71
N LEU A 451 -24.35 7.16 -40.99
CA LEU A 451 -23.78 8.42 -41.50
C LEU A 451 -24.73 9.59 -41.28
N ILE A 452 -26.03 9.43 -41.54
CA ILE A 452 -27.03 10.48 -41.27
C ILE A 452 -27.05 10.81 -39.77
N ALA A 453 -27.12 9.82 -38.89
CA ALA A 453 -27.13 10.06 -37.45
C ALA A 453 -25.82 10.72 -36.97
N PHE A 454 -24.67 10.23 -37.44
CA PHE A 454 -23.37 10.79 -37.11
C PHE A 454 -23.23 12.23 -37.62
N ALA A 455 -23.65 12.50 -38.85
CA ALA A 455 -23.65 13.85 -39.43
C ALA A 455 -24.59 14.76 -38.65
N LEU A 456 -25.83 14.36 -38.34
CA LEU A 456 -26.76 15.18 -37.56
C LEU A 456 -26.20 15.57 -36.18
N ILE A 457 -25.43 14.69 -35.54
CA ILE A 457 -24.80 14.97 -34.25
C ILE A 457 -23.56 15.87 -34.40
N THR A 458 -22.77 15.70 -35.46
CA THR A 458 -21.45 16.35 -35.56
C THR A 458 -21.44 17.63 -36.41
N LEU A 459 -22.26 17.71 -37.45
CA LEU A 459 -22.27 18.79 -38.43
C LEU A 459 -22.48 20.19 -37.81
N PRO A 460 -23.35 20.40 -36.80
CA PRO A 460 -23.52 21.71 -36.18
C PRO A 460 -22.24 22.28 -35.52
N PHE A 461 -21.30 21.41 -35.13
CA PHE A 461 -20.03 21.80 -34.54
C PHE A 461 -18.95 22.14 -35.56
N PHE A 462 -19.03 21.52 -36.74
CA PHE A 462 -17.97 21.62 -37.75
C PHE A 462 -18.33 22.52 -38.94
N TRP A 463 -19.56 23.03 -39.00
CA TRP A 463 -19.99 23.97 -40.04
C TRP A 463 -19.12 25.24 -40.11
N GLY A 464 -18.61 25.71 -38.96
CA GLY A 464 -17.68 26.84 -38.85
C GLY A 464 -16.24 26.47 -38.46
N ASN A 465 -15.93 25.17 -38.25
CA ASN A 465 -14.64 24.68 -37.74
C ASN A 465 -13.97 23.69 -38.72
N GLY A 466 -13.83 24.07 -40.00
CA GLY A 466 -13.11 23.27 -41.00
C GLY A 466 -13.86 22.06 -41.58
N GLY A 467 -15.17 21.95 -41.37
CA GLY A 467 -16.03 20.92 -41.98
C GLY A 467 -15.60 19.48 -41.70
N LEU A 468 -15.70 18.61 -42.71
CA LEU A 468 -15.25 17.21 -42.61
C LEU A 468 -13.77 17.07 -42.26
N GLY A 469 -12.92 18.00 -42.73
CA GLY A 469 -11.49 18.01 -42.42
C GLY A 469 -11.23 18.25 -40.93
N GLY A 470 -11.93 19.22 -40.34
CA GLY A 470 -11.89 19.49 -38.89
C GLY A 470 -12.33 18.29 -38.05
N LEU A 471 -13.40 17.60 -38.47
CA LEU A 471 -13.90 16.40 -37.80
C LEU A 471 -12.89 15.25 -37.84
N ILE A 472 -12.27 15.00 -39.00
CA ILE A 472 -11.20 14.00 -39.14
C ILE A 472 -10.00 14.37 -38.26
N ASN A 473 -9.62 15.65 -38.22
CA ASN A 473 -8.53 16.14 -37.38
C ASN A 473 -8.83 15.97 -35.90
N LEU A 474 -10.08 16.20 -35.44
CA LEU A 474 -10.47 15.94 -34.04
C LEU A 474 -10.21 14.47 -33.69
N TYR A 475 -10.79 13.52 -34.42
CA TYR A 475 -10.60 12.09 -34.13
C TYR A 475 -9.13 11.65 -34.26
N LYS A 476 -8.39 12.17 -35.24
CA LYS A 476 -6.96 11.88 -35.40
C LYS A 476 -6.16 12.43 -34.22
N SER A 477 -6.43 13.66 -33.81
CA SER A 477 -5.77 14.30 -32.67
C SER A 477 -6.06 13.53 -31.38
N THR A 478 -7.33 13.23 -31.06
CA THR A 478 -7.73 12.45 -29.89
C THR A 478 -7.09 11.06 -29.85
N LEU A 479 -7.02 10.34 -30.97
CA LEU A 479 -6.35 9.03 -31.03
C LEU A 479 -4.81 9.14 -30.94
N SER A 480 -4.26 10.28 -31.36
CA SER A 480 -2.83 10.57 -31.25
C SER A 480 -2.43 11.09 -29.87
N SER A 481 -3.36 11.68 -29.12
CA SER A 481 -3.18 12.18 -27.75
C SER A 481 -2.59 11.12 -26.83
N TYR A 482 -1.89 11.60 -25.80
CA TYR A 482 -1.20 10.76 -24.81
C TYR A 482 -0.26 9.72 -25.44
N PRO A 483 0.84 10.16 -26.10
CA PRO A 483 1.82 9.27 -26.74
C PRO A 483 2.71 8.57 -25.69
N TYR A 484 2.09 7.76 -24.85
CA TYR A 484 2.72 7.02 -23.75
C TYR A 484 2.40 5.52 -23.84
N SER A 485 3.26 4.71 -23.22
CA SER A 485 3.06 3.26 -23.12
C SER A 485 1.72 2.92 -22.47
N THR A 486 1.40 3.57 -21.35
CA THR A 486 0.14 3.47 -20.61
C THR A 486 -0.07 4.74 -19.80
N VAL A 487 -1.33 5.10 -19.58
CA VAL A 487 -1.72 6.26 -18.78
C VAL A 487 -2.48 5.75 -17.56
N ASN A 488 -1.76 5.37 -16.52
CA ASN A 488 -2.33 4.84 -15.27
C ASN A 488 -3.15 3.53 -15.41
N ALA A 489 -3.21 2.89 -16.59
CA ALA A 489 -3.79 1.56 -16.72
C ALA A 489 -2.84 0.49 -16.18
N PHE A 490 -3.33 -0.35 -15.27
CA PHE A 490 -2.59 -1.44 -14.66
C PHE A 490 -2.55 -2.64 -15.61
N ASN A 491 -1.72 -2.52 -16.64
CA ASN A 491 -1.56 -3.44 -17.75
C ASN A 491 -0.12 -3.95 -17.88
N LEU A 492 0.20 -4.64 -18.98
CA LEU A 492 1.53 -5.21 -19.22
C LEU A 492 2.66 -4.16 -19.09
N TYR A 493 2.44 -2.95 -19.60
CA TYR A 493 3.48 -1.92 -19.64
C TYR A 493 3.87 -1.43 -18.25
N MET A 494 2.94 -1.44 -17.30
CA MET A 494 3.19 -1.06 -15.91
C MET A 494 4.09 -2.05 -15.16
N LEU A 495 4.32 -3.25 -15.71
CA LEU A 495 5.31 -4.22 -15.22
C LEU A 495 6.72 -3.97 -15.76
N ILE A 496 6.83 -3.19 -16.84
CA ILE A 496 8.05 -3.03 -17.64
C ILE A 496 8.67 -1.65 -17.38
N ALA A 497 7.84 -0.60 -17.38
CA ALA A 497 8.24 0.78 -17.25
C ALA A 497 7.27 1.55 -16.33
N PRO A 498 7.69 2.71 -15.76
CA PRO A 498 6.78 3.57 -15.02
C PRO A 498 5.56 4.01 -15.84
N SER A 499 4.48 4.39 -15.16
CA SER A 499 3.33 5.03 -15.80
C SER A 499 3.80 6.26 -16.59
N TRP A 500 3.16 6.56 -17.72
CA TRP A 500 3.53 7.68 -18.60
C TRP A 500 4.91 7.57 -19.26
N ALA A 501 5.50 6.37 -19.37
CA ALA A 501 6.73 6.19 -20.14
C ALA A 501 6.51 6.57 -21.62
N PRO A 502 7.44 7.32 -22.26
CA PRO A 502 7.31 7.75 -23.65
C PRO A 502 7.08 6.58 -24.61
N ILE A 503 6.17 6.73 -25.59
CA ILE A 503 5.80 5.66 -26.52
C ILE A 503 6.95 5.21 -27.45
N ASP A 504 8.00 6.02 -27.56
CA ASP A 504 9.18 5.73 -28.37
C ASP A 504 10.26 4.96 -27.60
N GLN A 505 10.10 4.77 -26.28
CA GLN A 505 10.96 3.89 -25.50
C GLN A 505 10.85 2.44 -25.99
N THR A 506 12.00 1.74 -26.02
CA THR A 506 12.08 0.37 -26.53
C THR A 506 11.98 -0.67 -25.42
N TRP A 507 11.23 -1.74 -25.68
CA TRP A 507 11.23 -2.96 -24.90
C TRP A 507 11.49 -4.16 -25.82
N LEU A 508 12.48 -4.98 -25.46
CA LEU A 508 13.00 -6.06 -26.31
C LEU A 508 13.47 -5.57 -27.69
N GLY A 509 14.07 -4.37 -27.75
CA GLY A 509 14.53 -3.74 -28.98
C GLY A 509 13.43 -3.17 -29.89
N ILE A 510 12.16 -3.23 -29.48
CA ILE A 510 11.00 -2.76 -30.25
C ILE A 510 10.33 -1.58 -29.52
N PRO A 511 10.07 -0.43 -30.16
CA PRO A 511 9.37 0.71 -29.54
C PRO A 511 7.97 0.33 -29.06
N PHE A 512 7.50 0.92 -27.95
CA PHE A 512 6.14 0.67 -27.46
C PHE A 512 5.06 0.97 -28.51
N ARG A 513 5.26 1.98 -29.37
CA ARG A 513 4.38 2.26 -30.51
C ARG A 513 4.13 1.04 -31.39
N ALA A 514 5.18 0.28 -31.70
CA ALA A 514 5.07 -0.92 -32.52
C ALA A 514 4.36 -2.05 -31.77
N TRP A 515 4.62 -2.22 -30.47
CA TRP A 515 3.88 -3.15 -29.62
C TRP A 515 2.38 -2.83 -29.58
N GLY A 516 2.01 -1.55 -29.49
CA GLY A 516 0.62 -1.10 -29.58
C GLY A 516 -0.06 -1.48 -30.90
N ASN A 517 0.62 -1.29 -32.03
CA ASN A 517 0.10 -1.71 -33.34
C ASN A 517 -0.06 -3.23 -33.45
N ILE A 518 0.92 -3.99 -32.93
CA ILE A 518 0.85 -5.46 -32.88
C ILE A 518 -0.36 -5.90 -32.03
N ALA A 519 -0.62 -5.25 -30.91
CA ALA A 519 -1.76 -5.55 -30.05
C ALA A 519 -3.10 -5.33 -30.75
N ILE A 520 -3.24 -4.24 -31.54
CA ILE A 520 -4.44 -4.00 -32.36
C ILE A 520 -4.66 -5.13 -33.36
N ILE A 521 -3.61 -5.49 -34.12
CA ILE A 521 -3.69 -6.56 -35.11
C ILE A 521 -4.05 -7.89 -34.43
N ALA A 522 -3.40 -8.20 -33.31
CA ALA A 522 -3.67 -9.41 -32.53
C ALA A 522 -5.11 -9.45 -32.01
N ALA A 523 -5.65 -8.33 -31.51
CA ALA A 523 -7.03 -8.23 -31.04
C ALA A 523 -8.03 -8.51 -32.16
N VAL A 524 -7.84 -7.90 -33.34
CA VAL A 524 -8.71 -8.09 -34.51
C VAL A 524 -8.61 -9.51 -35.06
N LEU A 525 -7.41 -10.08 -35.15
CA LEU A 525 -7.20 -11.46 -35.59
C LEU A 525 -7.84 -12.46 -34.63
N LEU A 526 -7.64 -12.32 -33.32
CA LEU A 526 -8.27 -13.17 -32.31
C LEU A 526 -9.79 -13.06 -32.36
N ALA A 527 -10.33 -11.84 -32.47
CA ALA A 527 -11.76 -11.59 -32.67
C ALA A 527 -12.29 -12.29 -33.93
N GLY A 528 -11.55 -12.21 -35.04
CA GLY A 528 -11.86 -12.91 -36.29
C GLY A 528 -11.83 -14.43 -36.14
N VAL A 529 -10.82 -14.97 -35.45
CA VAL A 529 -10.67 -16.41 -35.17
C VAL A 529 -11.88 -16.94 -34.40
N TYR A 530 -12.35 -16.25 -33.36
CA TYR A 530 -13.58 -16.64 -32.65
C TYR A 530 -14.85 -16.41 -33.49
N SER A 531 -14.88 -15.36 -34.32
CA SER A 531 -16.04 -15.00 -35.14
C SER A 531 -16.26 -15.95 -36.33
N PHE A 532 -15.21 -16.36 -37.04
CA PHE A 532 -15.33 -17.18 -38.25
C PHE A 532 -15.25 -18.69 -38.01
N ARG A 533 -14.98 -19.11 -36.77
CA ARG A 533 -14.94 -20.53 -36.39
C ARG A 533 -16.30 -21.01 -35.88
N LYS A 534 -16.80 -22.10 -36.50
CA LYS A 534 -18.05 -22.82 -36.18
C LYS A 534 -19.30 -21.93 -36.31
N ASP A 535 -20.39 -22.49 -36.83
CA ASP A 535 -21.65 -21.80 -37.20
C ASP A 535 -21.50 -20.27 -37.44
N LYS A 536 -21.10 -19.91 -38.66
CA LYS A 536 -20.87 -18.50 -39.06
C LYS A 536 -22.10 -17.62 -38.89
N LYS A 537 -23.30 -18.21 -38.81
CA LYS A 537 -24.57 -17.48 -38.67
C LYS A 537 -24.99 -17.25 -37.22
N ASP A 538 -24.29 -17.86 -36.26
CA ASP A 538 -24.52 -17.61 -34.83
C ASP A 538 -23.88 -16.29 -34.39
N LEU A 539 -24.69 -15.23 -34.32
CA LEU A 539 -24.28 -13.91 -33.86
C LEU A 539 -24.33 -13.75 -32.33
N SER A 540 -24.73 -14.78 -31.57
CA SER A 540 -24.75 -14.71 -30.10
C SER A 540 -23.35 -14.51 -29.50
N LYS A 541 -22.29 -14.95 -30.21
CA LYS A 541 -20.89 -14.73 -29.83
C LYS A 541 -20.41 -13.28 -29.92
N SER A 542 -21.21 -12.35 -30.45
CA SER A 542 -20.83 -10.94 -30.63
C SER A 542 -20.42 -10.25 -29.33
N PHE A 543 -21.09 -10.56 -28.21
CA PHE A 543 -20.70 -10.03 -26.89
C PHE A 543 -19.32 -10.55 -26.43
N PHE A 544 -19.01 -11.81 -26.69
CA PHE A 544 -17.69 -12.38 -26.38
C PHE A 544 -16.60 -11.81 -27.29
N ILE A 545 -16.90 -11.57 -28.57
CA ILE A 545 -15.96 -10.91 -29.49
C ILE A 545 -15.64 -9.49 -29.01
N GLY A 546 -16.66 -8.72 -28.61
CA GLY A 546 -16.46 -7.41 -28.01
C GLY A 546 -15.60 -7.47 -26.75
N LEU A 547 -15.84 -8.47 -25.89
CA LEU A 547 -15.04 -8.71 -24.69
C LEU A 547 -13.57 -8.99 -25.02
N VAL A 548 -13.28 -9.81 -26.04
CA VAL A 548 -11.92 -10.10 -26.50
C VAL A 548 -11.22 -8.82 -26.95
N LEU A 549 -11.88 -7.99 -27.76
CA LEU A 549 -11.31 -6.75 -28.29
C LEU A 549 -10.88 -5.80 -27.15
N ILE A 550 -11.78 -5.51 -26.21
CA ILE A 550 -11.48 -4.53 -25.15
C ILE A 550 -10.47 -5.05 -24.13
N VAL A 551 -10.52 -6.33 -23.75
CA VAL A 551 -9.59 -6.90 -22.76
C VAL A 551 -8.19 -7.05 -23.35
N VAL A 552 -8.06 -7.48 -24.62
CA VAL A 552 -6.75 -7.52 -25.29
C VAL A 552 -6.18 -6.11 -25.41
N MET A 553 -6.97 -5.15 -25.91
CA MET A 553 -6.51 -3.76 -26.05
C MET A 553 -6.09 -3.14 -24.71
N PHE A 554 -6.84 -3.36 -23.64
CA PHE A 554 -6.48 -2.82 -22.32
C PHE A 554 -5.19 -3.44 -21.77
N VAL A 555 -5.04 -4.76 -21.85
CA VAL A 555 -3.94 -5.49 -21.18
C VAL A 555 -2.63 -5.40 -21.95
N VAL A 556 -2.66 -5.44 -23.29
CA VAL A 556 -1.45 -5.44 -24.13
C VAL A 556 -1.34 -4.26 -25.10
N GLY A 557 -2.38 -3.44 -25.25
CA GLY A 557 -2.34 -2.23 -26.08
C GLY A 557 -1.74 -1.03 -25.34
N THR A 558 -1.14 -0.11 -26.10
CA THR A 558 -0.59 1.14 -25.58
C THR A 558 -1.64 2.25 -25.47
N LYS A 559 -1.33 3.36 -24.79
CA LYS A 559 -2.22 4.54 -24.64
C LYS A 559 -3.53 4.23 -23.91
N MET A 560 -3.51 3.25 -23.01
CA MET A 560 -4.69 2.86 -22.24
C MET A 560 -4.80 3.69 -20.96
N HIS A 561 -6.02 4.13 -20.64
CA HIS A 561 -6.37 4.71 -19.34
C HIS A 561 -6.96 3.68 -18.39
N GLU A 562 -6.84 3.90 -17.08
CA GLU A 562 -7.36 3.05 -16.00
C GLU A 562 -8.83 2.66 -16.15
N ARG A 563 -9.66 3.52 -16.76
CA ARG A 563 -11.10 3.30 -16.95
C ARG A 563 -11.46 2.51 -18.21
N TYR A 564 -10.54 2.31 -19.15
CA TYR A 564 -10.88 1.77 -20.48
C TYR A 564 -11.36 0.32 -20.48
N MET A 565 -11.12 -0.46 -19.42
CA MET A 565 -11.65 -1.83 -19.30
C MET A 565 -13.12 -1.88 -18.83
N PHE A 566 -13.73 -0.75 -18.44
CA PHE A 566 -15.12 -0.67 -17.97
C PHE A 566 -16.14 -1.45 -18.84
N PRO A 567 -16.12 -1.39 -20.19
CA PRO A 567 -17.07 -2.14 -21.03
C PRO A 567 -17.02 -3.66 -20.82
N ALA A 568 -15.87 -4.21 -20.42
CA ALA A 568 -15.68 -5.63 -20.20
C ALA A 568 -16.60 -6.18 -19.09
N LEU A 569 -16.98 -5.33 -18.12
CA LEU A 569 -17.86 -5.70 -17.01
C LEU A 569 -19.26 -6.06 -17.51
N ALA A 570 -19.86 -5.23 -18.36
CA ALA A 570 -21.16 -5.55 -18.96
C ALA A 570 -21.03 -6.69 -19.98
N LEU A 571 -20.04 -6.64 -20.87
CA LEU A 571 -19.88 -7.62 -21.95
C LEU A 571 -19.69 -9.06 -21.44
N SER A 572 -18.99 -9.24 -20.30
CA SER A 572 -18.83 -10.57 -19.68
C SER A 572 -20.15 -11.14 -19.14
N LEU A 573 -21.03 -10.31 -18.58
CA LEU A 573 -22.38 -10.73 -18.17
C LEU A 573 -23.24 -11.08 -19.39
N PHE A 574 -23.19 -10.29 -20.46
CA PHE A 574 -23.92 -10.60 -21.68
C PHE A 574 -23.42 -11.88 -22.36
N ALA A 575 -22.10 -12.07 -22.46
CA ALA A 575 -21.52 -13.32 -22.95
C ALA A 575 -21.94 -14.53 -22.10
N PHE A 576 -22.08 -14.36 -20.78
CA PHE A 576 -22.64 -15.39 -19.90
C PHE A 576 -24.11 -15.67 -20.21
N MET A 577 -24.94 -14.66 -20.45
CA MET A 577 -26.36 -14.85 -20.77
C MET A 577 -26.57 -15.66 -22.06
N GLU A 578 -25.68 -15.49 -23.05
CA GLU A 578 -25.70 -16.28 -24.30
C GLU A 578 -25.20 -17.71 -24.12
N THR A 579 -24.05 -17.89 -23.47
CA THR A 579 -23.36 -19.19 -23.43
C THR A 579 -23.74 -20.06 -22.23
N ARG A 580 -24.27 -19.44 -21.17
CA ARG A 580 -24.55 -20.04 -19.84
C ARG A 580 -23.33 -20.69 -19.17
N ASP A 581 -22.11 -20.33 -19.56
CA ASP A 581 -20.88 -20.89 -18.99
C ASP A 581 -20.49 -20.17 -17.69
N ARG A 582 -20.51 -20.89 -16.56
CA ARG A 582 -20.24 -20.31 -15.24
C ARG A 582 -18.86 -19.65 -15.10
N ARG A 583 -17.88 -20.01 -15.95
CA ARG A 583 -16.53 -19.44 -15.90
C ARG A 583 -16.52 -17.96 -16.31
N LEU A 584 -17.46 -17.53 -17.15
CA LEU A 584 -17.60 -16.11 -17.51
C LEU A 584 -18.05 -15.25 -16.31
N LEU A 585 -18.76 -15.82 -15.34
CA LEU A 585 -19.05 -15.12 -14.09
C LEU A 585 -17.80 -14.98 -13.21
N THR A 586 -16.90 -15.98 -13.22
CA THR A 586 -15.59 -15.88 -12.56
C THR A 586 -14.72 -14.83 -13.24
N LEU A 587 -14.77 -14.74 -14.56
CA LEU A 587 -14.09 -13.69 -15.33
C LEU A 587 -14.65 -12.31 -14.99
N PHE A 588 -15.98 -12.14 -14.98
CA PHE A 588 -16.65 -10.90 -14.54
C PHE A 588 -16.20 -10.49 -13.13
N PHE A 589 -16.17 -11.42 -12.18
CA PHE A 589 -15.73 -11.16 -10.82
C PHE A 589 -14.28 -10.65 -10.78
N GLY A 590 -13.37 -11.32 -11.49
CA GLY A 590 -11.96 -10.92 -11.56
C GLY A 590 -11.79 -9.53 -12.18
N LEU A 591 -12.41 -9.29 -13.35
CA LEU A 591 -12.35 -8.01 -14.05
C LEU A 591 -12.96 -6.88 -13.21
N SER A 592 -14.01 -7.16 -12.44
CA SER A 592 -14.63 -6.17 -11.54
C SER A 592 -13.67 -5.73 -10.44
N LEU A 593 -12.96 -6.68 -9.82
CA LEU A 593 -12.01 -6.36 -8.77
C LEU A 593 -10.79 -5.61 -9.31
N THR A 594 -10.20 -6.07 -10.41
CA THR A 594 -9.01 -5.41 -10.96
C THR A 594 -9.35 -4.03 -11.53
N GLN A 595 -10.52 -3.88 -12.15
CA GLN A 595 -10.98 -2.58 -12.62
C GLN A 595 -11.26 -1.61 -11.47
N TYR A 596 -11.89 -2.08 -10.40
CA TYR A 596 -12.14 -1.25 -9.23
C TYR A 596 -10.84 -0.79 -8.58
N ILE A 597 -9.89 -1.71 -8.36
CA ILE A 597 -8.58 -1.37 -7.78
C ILE A 597 -7.86 -0.36 -8.68
N ASN A 598 -7.87 -0.56 -10.00
CA ASN A 598 -7.20 0.36 -10.92
C ASN A 598 -7.81 1.77 -10.84
N VAL A 599 -9.12 1.90 -10.98
CA VAL A 599 -9.80 3.21 -10.97
C VAL A 599 -9.71 3.87 -9.59
N ALA A 600 -10.04 3.17 -8.51
CA ALA A 600 -10.05 3.76 -7.18
C ALA A 600 -8.65 4.17 -6.70
N TYR A 601 -7.63 3.35 -6.98
CA TYR A 601 -6.25 3.66 -6.56
C TYR A 601 -5.69 4.85 -7.33
N VAL A 602 -5.95 4.92 -8.64
CA VAL A 602 -5.55 6.07 -9.47
C VAL A 602 -6.26 7.34 -9.00
N LEU A 603 -7.56 7.28 -8.72
CA LEU A 603 -8.32 8.45 -8.23
C LEU A 603 -7.74 9.02 -6.94
N LEU A 604 -7.37 8.16 -5.98
CA LEU A 604 -6.74 8.60 -4.73
C LEU A 604 -5.39 9.29 -4.98
N HIS A 605 -4.57 8.77 -5.90
CA HIS A 605 -3.29 9.39 -6.26
C HIS A 605 -3.50 10.74 -6.94
N LEU A 606 -4.39 10.79 -7.93
CA LEU A 606 -4.67 12.02 -8.66
C LEU A 606 -5.24 13.12 -7.74
N ASN A 607 -6.10 12.77 -6.80
CA ASN A 607 -6.61 13.71 -5.79
C ASN A 607 -5.56 14.15 -4.77
N SER A 608 -4.46 13.41 -4.64
CA SER A 608 -3.28 13.84 -3.87
C SER A 608 -2.23 14.61 -4.68
N GLY A 609 -2.52 14.89 -5.96
CA GLY A 609 -1.62 15.61 -6.86
C GLY A 609 -0.48 14.77 -7.44
N GLN A 610 -0.54 13.44 -7.34
CA GLN A 610 0.51 12.53 -7.83
C GLN A 610 -0.07 11.46 -8.77
N ASN A 611 0.78 10.86 -9.61
CA ASN A 611 0.42 9.64 -10.35
C ASN A 611 0.85 8.40 -9.53
N PRO A 612 0.16 7.26 -9.67
CA PRO A 612 0.61 6.03 -9.04
C PRO A 612 1.99 5.62 -9.55
N GLY A 613 2.86 5.25 -8.61
CA GLY A 613 4.19 4.72 -8.91
C GLY A 613 4.16 3.24 -9.31
N SER A 614 5.33 2.61 -9.34
CA SER A 614 5.46 1.15 -9.54
C SER A 614 5.45 0.41 -8.20
N ASP A 615 4.35 0.53 -7.45
CA ASP A 615 4.16 -0.17 -6.18
C ASP A 615 3.53 -1.57 -6.35
N GLY A 616 3.39 -2.29 -5.24
CA GLY A 616 2.93 -3.68 -5.27
C GLY A 616 1.46 -3.84 -5.66
N ILE A 617 0.59 -2.87 -5.38
CA ILE A 617 -0.83 -2.92 -5.74
C ILE A 617 -0.94 -2.83 -7.26
N VAL A 618 -0.18 -1.91 -7.85
CA VAL A 618 -0.09 -1.71 -9.29
C VAL A 618 0.42 -2.98 -9.98
N LEU A 619 1.53 -3.55 -9.50
CA LEU A 619 2.14 -4.75 -10.08
C LEU A 619 1.23 -5.98 -9.97
N VAL A 620 0.64 -6.24 -8.79
CA VAL A 620 -0.24 -7.40 -8.59
C VAL A 620 -1.51 -7.30 -9.43
N THR A 621 -2.08 -6.09 -9.53
CA THR A 621 -3.28 -5.89 -10.35
C THR A 621 -2.96 -6.05 -11.84
N SER A 622 -1.80 -5.59 -12.30
CA SER A 622 -1.33 -5.77 -13.68
C SER A 622 -1.10 -7.24 -14.03
N ILE A 623 -0.47 -8.01 -13.14
CA ILE A 623 -0.30 -9.47 -13.30
C ILE A 623 -1.67 -10.17 -13.30
N ALA A 624 -2.58 -9.78 -12.41
CA ALA A 624 -3.93 -10.34 -12.35
C ALA A 624 -4.69 -10.09 -13.67
N ASN A 625 -4.57 -8.90 -14.26
CA ASN A 625 -5.16 -8.57 -15.56
C ASN A 625 -4.62 -9.45 -16.70
N ILE A 626 -3.31 -9.73 -16.73
CA ILE A 626 -2.72 -10.70 -17.67
C ILE A 626 -3.30 -12.11 -17.44
N GLY A 627 -3.39 -12.55 -16.18
CA GLY A 627 -4.00 -13.83 -15.83
C GLY A 627 -5.47 -13.93 -16.27
N LEU A 628 -6.25 -12.86 -16.13
CA LEU A 628 -7.64 -12.78 -16.56
C LEU A 628 -7.78 -12.79 -18.09
N LEU A 629 -6.88 -12.13 -18.82
CA LEU A 629 -6.79 -12.23 -20.28
C LEU A 629 -6.56 -13.69 -20.72
N LEU A 630 -5.56 -14.36 -20.15
CA LEU A 630 -5.27 -15.76 -20.47
C LEU A 630 -6.45 -16.69 -20.12
N PHE A 631 -7.10 -16.44 -18.99
CA PHE A 631 -8.28 -17.19 -18.58
C PHE A 631 -9.47 -16.97 -19.52
N MET A 632 -9.70 -15.73 -19.99
CA MET A 632 -10.72 -15.41 -20.99
C MET A 632 -10.47 -16.15 -22.30
N LEU A 633 -9.23 -16.13 -22.81
CA LEU A 633 -8.85 -16.84 -24.04
C LEU A 633 -9.04 -18.36 -23.89
N TYR A 634 -8.68 -18.93 -22.73
CA TYR A 634 -8.94 -20.33 -22.40
C TYR A 634 -10.44 -20.66 -22.38
N ILE A 635 -11.28 -19.80 -21.78
CA ILE A 635 -12.74 -19.97 -21.77
C ILE A 635 -13.28 -19.96 -23.20
N GLY A 636 -12.88 -18.97 -24.01
CA GLY A 636 -13.28 -18.85 -25.40
C GLY A 636 -12.88 -20.08 -26.22
N TRP A 637 -11.66 -20.58 -26.02
CA TRP A 637 -11.20 -21.80 -26.66
C TRP A 637 -12.06 -23.01 -26.28
N ASP A 638 -12.30 -23.23 -24.99
CA ASP A 638 -13.11 -24.36 -24.53
C ASP A 638 -14.56 -24.29 -25.06
N ILE A 639 -15.19 -23.11 -25.04
CA ILE A 639 -16.58 -22.92 -25.50
C ILE A 639 -16.67 -23.06 -27.03
N TYR A 640 -15.91 -22.27 -27.78
CA TYR A 640 -16.12 -22.13 -29.23
C TYR A 640 -15.32 -23.12 -30.07
N PHE A 641 -14.18 -23.64 -29.58
CA PHE A 641 -13.37 -24.64 -30.30
C PHE A 641 -13.64 -26.06 -29.84
N ARG A 642 -13.66 -26.30 -28.52
CA ARG A 642 -13.90 -27.65 -27.97
C ARG A 642 -15.38 -27.97 -27.72
N GLY A 643 -16.28 -26.98 -27.79
CA GLY A 643 -17.70 -27.18 -27.48
C GLY A 643 -17.98 -27.54 -26.01
N LYS A 644 -17.02 -27.30 -25.12
CA LYS A 644 -17.08 -27.66 -23.71
C LYS A 644 -17.63 -26.48 -22.91
N VAL A 645 -18.96 -26.45 -22.77
CA VAL A 645 -19.66 -25.50 -21.90
C VAL A 645 -19.78 -26.08 -20.49
N LEU A 646 -19.42 -25.29 -19.48
CA LEU A 646 -19.60 -25.63 -18.07
C LEU A 646 -20.80 -24.87 -17.49
N PRO A 647 -22.01 -25.44 -17.55
CA PRO A 647 -23.20 -24.76 -17.05
C PRO A 647 -23.11 -24.54 -15.54
N LEU A 648 -23.95 -23.63 -15.03
CA LEU A 648 -24.21 -23.53 -13.59
C LEU A 648 -24.63 -24.93 -13.07
N ALA A 649 -23.95 -25.39 -12.02
CA ALA A 649 -24.21 -26.72 -11.49
C ALA A 649 -25.67 -26.82 -11.02
N PRO A 650 -26.41 -27.86 -11.41
CA PRO A 650 -27.77 -28.05 -10.93
C PRO A 650 -27.76 -28.17 -9.39
N ALA A 651 -28.86 -27.74 -8.76
CA ALA A 651 -29.02 -27.95 -7.32
C ALA A 651 -28.97 -29.47 -7.02
N TYR A 652 -28.27 -29.85 -5.95
CA TYR A 652 -28.19 -31.24 -5.50
C TYR A 652 -29.59 -31.86 -5.39
N THR A 653 -29.74 -33.10 -5.83
CA THR A 653 -30.97 -33.87 -5.61
C THR A 653 -31.13 -34.18 -4.12
N ASP A 654 -32.36 -34.44 -3.66
CA ASP A 654 -32.61 -34.78 -2.25
C ASP A 654 -31.81 -36.02 -1.81
N ARG A 655 -31.60 -36.97 -2.72
CA ARG A 655 -30.71 -38.12 -2.52
C ARG A 655 -29.25 -37.70 -2.29
N GLN A 656 -28.68 -36.84 -3.15
CA GLN A 656 -27.30 -36.37 -3.01
C GLN A 656 -27.10 -35.51 -1.75
N LEU A 657 -28.10 -34.70 -1.39
CA LEU A 657 -28.11 -33.95 -0.14
C LEU A 657 -28.06 -34.89 1.06
N ARG A 658 -28.87 -35.95 1.03
CA ARG A 658 -28.88 -36.98 2.07
C ARG A 658 -27.56 -37.74 2.15
N GLU A 659 -26.99 -38.17 1.04
CA GLU A 659 -25.68 -38.84 1.01
C GLU A 659 -24.58 -37.94 1.59
N THR A 660 -24.62 -36.63 1.28
CA THR A 660 -23.69 -35.65 1.86
C THR A 660 -23.90 -35.49 3.36
N ASP A 661 -25.16 -35.41 3.81
CA ASP A 661 -25.49 -35.28 5.23
C ASP A 661 -25.10 -36.57 6.00
N LEU A 662 -25.28 -37.76 5.40
CA LEU A 662 -24.80 -39.04 5.92
C LEU A 662 -23.27 -39.10 6.05
N ALA A 663 -22.54 -38.63 5.03
CA ALA A 663 -21.07 -38.58 5.08
C ALA A 663 -20.58 -37.66 6.21
N LEU A 664 -21.19 -36.47 6.35
CA LEU A 664 -20.86 -35.53 7.43
C LEU A 664 -21.22 -36.08 8.81
N ALA A 665 -22.36 -36.75 8.95
CA ALA A 665 -22.76 -37.37 10.21
C ALA A 665 -21.89 -38.60 10.55
N GLY A 666 -21.42 -39.35 9.55
CA GLY A 666 -20.48 -40.45 9.72
C GLY A 666 -19.17 -40.00 10.41
N GLU A 667 -18.75 -38.76 10.21
CA GLU A 667 -17.63 -38.14 10.94
C GLU A 667 -17.89 -37.90 12.44
N LEU A 668 -19.06 -38.26 12.96
CA LEU A 668 -19.38 -38.17 14.40
C LEU A 668 -19.19 -39.50 15.13
N ARG A 669 -19.11 -40.62 14.40
CA ARG A 669 -18.98 -41.96 15.02
C ARG A 669 -17.74 -42.03 15.93
N PRO A 670 -17.83 -42.74 17.09
CA PRO A 670 -16.70 -43.05 17.96
C PRO A 670 -15.60 -43.79 17.20
N LEU A 671 -14.33 -43.55 17.56
CA LEU A 671 -13.15 -44.11 16.89
C LEU A 671 -12.87 -45.57 17.29
N ASN A 672 -13.83 -46.50 17.11
CA ASN A 672 -13.56 -47.94 17.27
C ASN A 672 -13.38 -48.68 15.94
N HIS A 673 -13.82 -48.11 14.82
CA HIS A 673 -13.58 -48.67 13.50
C HIS A 673 -13.27 -47.55 12.50
N ILE A 674 -12.10 -47.65 11.87
CA ILE A 674 -11.67 -46.97 10.63
C ILE A 674 -10.89 -45.64 10.78
N ARG A 675 -9.65 -45.72 10.26
CA ARG A 675 -8.62 -44.71 9.93
C ARG A 675 -7.73 -44.17 11.06
N THR A 676 -6.58 -44.84 11.16
CA THR A 676 -5.24 -44.40 11.60
C THR A 676 -4.76 -43.11 10.90
N GLY A 677 -5.40 -41.97 11.19
CA GLY A 677 -5.01 -40.66 10.66
C GLY A 677 -4.93 -39.54 11.69
N GLY A 678 -5.13 -39.84 12.98
CA GLY A 678 -5.30 -38.84 14.04
C GLY A 678 -4.47 -39.03 15.31
N MET A 679 -3.56 -40.00 15.35
CA MET A 679 -2.54 -40.05 16.40
C MET A 679 -1.34 -39.24 15.95
N ILE A 680 -0.91 -38.28 16.78
CA ILE A 680 0.38 -37.59 16.64
C ILE A 680 1.43 -38.67 16.38
N PRO A 681 2.18 -38.61 15.25
CA PRO A 681 3.24 -39.58 15.01
C PRO A 681 4.19 -39.52 16.21
N ARG A 682 4.29 -40.62 16.97
CA ARG A 682 5.29 -40.71 18.04
C ARG A 682 6.66 -40.60 17.37
N LEU A 683 7.53 -39.77 17.93
CA LEU A 683 8.89 -39.63 17.43
C LEU A 683 9.58 -41.00 17.49
N VAL A 684 9.94 -41.53 16.33
CA VAL A 684 10.72 -42.77 16.24
C VAL A 684 12.20 -42.44 16.42
N ARG A 685 13.06 -43.46 16.66
CA ARG A 685 14.51 -43.26 16.83
C ARG A 685 15.14 -42.45 15.69
N LYS A 686 14.65 -42.65 14.45
CA LYS A 686 15.11 -41.89 13.28
C LYS A 686 14.75 -40.40 13.36
N ASP A 687 13.62 -40.04 13.96
CA ASP A 687 13.23 -38.64 14.14
C ASP A 687 14.19 -37.93 15.10
N TRP A 688 14.47 -38.54 16.25
CA TRP A 688 15.43 -38.01 17.22
C TRP A 688 16.82 -37.84 16.62
N LEU A 689 17.28 -38.82 15.84
CA LEU A 689 18.59 -38.77 15.19
C LEU A 689 18.67 -37.63 14.16
N TRP A 690 17.72 -37.54 13.22
CA TRP A 690 17.76 -36.49 12.19
C TRP A 690 17.53 -35.10 12.77
N MET A 691 16.54 -34.95 13.65
CA MET A 691 16.25 -33.68 14.32
C MET A 691 17.45 -33.24 15.17
N GLY A 692 18.04 -34.14 15.96
CA GLY A 692 19.22 -33.87 16.77
C GLY A 692 20.44 -33.52 15.92
N ALA A 693 20.73 -34.28 14.86
CA ALA A 693 21.89 -34.02 13.99
C ALA A 693 21.79 -32.68 13.27
N ILE A 694 20.63 -32.34 12.70
CA ILE A 694 20.42 -31.05 12.01
C ILE A 694 20.53 -29.88 13.01
N THR A 695 19.89 -30.01 14.17
CA THR A 695 19.89 -28.98 15.21
C THR A 695 21.30 -28.77 15.77
N LEU A 696 22.05 -29.85 16.02
CA LEU A 696 23.43 -29.77 16.50
C LEU A 696 24.35 -29.13 15.48
N LEU A 697 24.31 -29.58 14.22
CA LEU A 697 25.18 -29.04 13.16
C LEU A 697 24.91 -27.56 12.90
N TYR A 698 23.64 -27.17 12.81
CA TYR A 698 23.26 -25.76 12.68
C TYR A 698 23.61 -24.96 13.93
N GLY A 699 23.43 -25.54 15.13
CA GLY A 699 23.75 -24.90 16.40
C GLY A 699 25.24 -24.59 16.52
N VAL A 700 26.11 -25.55 16.20
CA VAL A 700 27.56 -25.34 16.14
C VAL A 700 27.88 -24.22 15.15
N LEU A 701 27.34 -24.28 13.92
CA LEU A 701 27.59 -23.26 12.90
C LEU A 701 27.10 -21.86 13.32
N SER A 702 25.98 -21.78 14.04
CA SER A 702 25.40 -20.50 14.50
C SER A 702 26.19 -19.89 15.65
N LEU A 703 26.81 -20.71 16.50
CA LEU A 703 27.62 -20.26 17.64
C LEU A 703 29.06 -19.89 17.27
N VAL A 704 29.59 -20.43 16.17
CA VAL A 704 30.94 -20.08 15.69
C VAL A 704 31.00 -18.60 15.31
N ASN A 705 31.95 -17.88 15.93
CA ASN A 705 32.17 -16.44 15.74
C ASN A 705 30.90 -15.62 15.99
N LEU A 706 30.14 -15.93 17.03
CA LEU A 706 28.92 -15.19 17.35
C LEU A 706 29.23 -13.77 17.87
N GLY A 707 30.33 -13.60 18.60
CA GLY A 707 30.79 -12.34 19.18
C GLY A 707 31.91 -12.58 20.18
N SER A 708 32.61 -11.53 20.63
CA SER A 708 33.57 -11.60 21.73
C SER A 708 32.84 -11.82 23.06
N ASN A 709 33.47 -12.58 23.96
CA ASN A 709 32.98 -12.84 25.32
C ASN A 709 33.46 -11.77 26.32
N SER A 710 34.06 -10.69 25.83
CA SER A 710 34.59 -9.59 26.62
C SER A 710 34.45 -8.28 25.84
N SER A 711 34.23 -7.21 26.59
CA SER A 711 34.15 -5.81 26.18
C SER A 711 34.55 -4.94 27.37
N PRO A 712 35.06 -3.72 27.16
CA PRO A 712 35.35 -2.80 28.26
C PRO A 712 34.13 -2.56 29.16
N GLU A 713 34.33 -2.63 30.48
CA GLU A 713 33.26 -2.57 31.48
C GLU A 713 33.36 -1.34 32.39
N THR A 714 34.58 -0.86 32.65
CA THR A 714 34.78 0.37 33.41
C THR A 714 34.31 1.57 32.60
N VAL A 715 33.94 2.65 33.29
CA VAL A 715 33.26 3.78 32.65
C VAL A 715 33.75 5.09 33.26
N TRP A 716 33.87 6.11 32.41
CA TRP A 716 33.89 7.51 32.79
C TRP A 716 32.72 8.24 32.14
N ALA A 717 32.01 9.04 32.94
CA ALA A 717 30.93 9.90 32.47
C ALA A 717 31.09 11.30 33.07
N PRO A 718 31.26 12.35 32.24
CA PRO A 718 31.39 13.71 32.74
C PRO A 718 30.07 14.26 33.26
N SER A 719 30.14 15.18 34.22
CA SER A 719 28.97 15.81 34.84
C SER A 719 28.65 17.20 34.31
N ALA A 720 29.66 17.94 33.80
CA ALA A 720 29.50 19.34 33.40
C ALA A 720 30.25 19.68 32.10
N SER A 721 29.77 20.72 31.42
CA SER A 721 30.51 21.35 30.32
C SER A 721 31.75 22.07 30.88
N GLY A 722 32.89 21.93 30.22
CA GLY A 722 34.17 22.47 30.67
C GLY A 722 34.95 21.56 31.63
N GLU A 723 34.41 20.40 32.02
CA GLU A 723 35.18 19.33 32.68
C GLU A 723 36.27 18.86 31.73
N SER A 724 37.51 18.75 32.23
CA SER A 724 38.62 18.29 31.41
C SER A 724 39.69 17.60 32.23
N PHE A 725 40.41 16.69 31.56
CA PHE A 725 41.58 16.01 32.08
C PHE A 725 42.61 15.89 30.96
N TYR A 726 43.87 15.72 31.31
CA TYR A 726 44.92 15.45 30.34
C TYR A 726 45.65 14.14 30.61
N VAL A 727 46.20 13.60 29.54
CA VAL A 727 46.89 12.32 29.48
C VAL A 727 48.35 12.57 29.13
N ASP A 728 49.29 12.12 29.97
CA ASP A 728 50.73 12.16 29.67
C ASP A 728 51.14 10.89 28.92
N LEU A 729 51.69 11.05 27.72
CA LEU A 729 52.22 9.97 26.88
C LEU A 729 53.68 9.62 27.23
N GLY A 730 54.29 10.33 28.19
CA GLY A 730 55.66 10.17 28.67
C GLY A 730 56.72 10.91 27.83
N ALA A 731 56.49 11.05 26.53
CA ALA A 731 57.33 11.82 25.60
C ALA A 731 56.49 12.38 24.45
N ALA A 732 57.01 13.35 23.71
CA ALA A 732 56.36 13.86 22.50
C ALA A 732 56.32 12.77 21.41
N LYS A 733 55.12 12.50 20.90
CA LYS A 733 54.82 11.41 19.96
C LYS A 733 54.02 11.93 18.77
N GLN A 734 54.30 11.40 17.58
CA GLN A 734 53.49 11.67 16.39
C GLN A 734 52.24 10.80 16.41
N LEU A 735 51.08 11.37 16.77
CA LEU A 735 49.82 10.64 16.86
C LEU A 735 49.22 10.41 15.46
N ASP A 736 48.73 9.20 15.24
CA ASP A 736 48.08 8.74 14.00
C ASP A 736 46.57 8.65 14.14
N LYS A 737 46.10 8.04 15.24
CA LYS A 737 44.67 7.93 15.52
C LYS A 737 44.41 7.70 17.00
N VAL A 738 43.18 7.98 17.40
CA VAL A 738 42.60 7.56 18.68
C VAL A 738 41.47 6.57 18.41
N ARG A 739 41.37 5.54 19.23
CA ARG A 739 40.27 4.58 19.19
C ARG A 739 39.46 4.68 20.47
N ILE A 740 38.14 4.74 20.35
CA ILE A 740 37.21 5.06 21.44
C ILE A 740 36.10 4.01 21.46
N PHE A 741 35.80 3.47 22.64
CA PHE A 741 34.62 2.64 22.88
C PHE A 741 33.54 3.44 23.61
N GLY A 742 32.48 3.78 22.88
CA GLY A 742 31.35 4.57 23.38
C GLY A 742 30.32 3.72 24.12
N GLY A 743 29.75 4.28 25.19
CA GLY A 743 28.64 3.74 25.94
C GLY A 743 27.31 4.40 25.56
N VAL A 744 26.32 4.33 26.45
CA VAL A 744 25.00 4.97 26.25
C VAL A 744 25.10 6.51 26.32
N GLY A 745 24.06 7.21 25.87
CA GLY A 745 23.97 8.68 25.95
C GLY A 745 24.41 9.42 24.69
N THR A 746 24.41 10.75 24.76
CA THR A 746 24.80 11.64 23.65
C THR A 746 25.53 12.86 24.20
N GLY A 747 26.55 13.34 23.49
CA GLY A 747 27.24 14.58 23.81
C GLY A 747 28.47 14.79 22.93
N GLU A 748 29.36 15.67 23.36
CA GLU A 748 30.50 16.10 22.56
C GLU A 748 31.70 16.42 23.45
N PHE A 749 32.89 16.01 23.02
CA PHE A 749 34.15 16.39 23.63
C PHE A 749 35.20 16.71 22.56
N THR A 750 36.21 17.47 22.94
CA THR A 750 37.31 17.90 22.09
C THR A 750 38.62 17.30 22.61
N LEU A 751 39.43 16.77 21.70
CA LEU A 751 40.81 16.40 21.96
C LEU A 751 41.72 17.57 21.58
N GLU A 752 42.57 18.00 22.50
CA GLU A 752 43.55 19.07 22.27
C GLU A 752 44.96 18.58 22.62
N PHE A 753 45.97 19.18 21.99
CA PHE A 753 47.34 18.64 21.96
C PHE A 753 48.36 19.66 22.45
N GLY A 754 49.31 19.23 23.29
CA GLY A 754 50.34 20.10 23.84
C GLY A 754 51.66 19.38 24.15
N ASP A 755 52.76 20.12 24.17
CA ASP A 755 54.07 19.65 24.67
C ASP A 755 54.25 19.91 26.17
N THR A 756 53.50 20.87 26.71
CA THR A 756 53.37 21.19 28.14
C THR A 756 51.89 21.13 28.56
N PRO A 757 51.57 20.84 29.83
CA PRO A 757 50.19 20.68 30.29
C PRO A 757 49.37 21.99 30.36
N ASP A 758 49.94 23.12 29.94
CA ASP A 758 49.29 24.45 30.03
C ASP A 758 48.97 25.06 28.65
N ILE A 759 49.53 24.52 27.56
CA ILE A 759 49.41 25.09 26.20
C ILE A 759 48.82 24.05 25.26
N TRP A 760 47.64 24.34 24.73
CA TRP A 760 46.83 23.43 23.93
C TRP A 760 46.61 23.95 22.50
N SER A 761 46.67 23.06 21.51
CA SER A 761 46.51 23.38 20.09
C SER A 761 45.87 22.23 19.31
N GLY A 762 45.42 22.49 18.08
CA GLY A 762 44.90 21.47 17.15
C GLY A 762 43.63 20.74 17.60
N PRO A 763 42.54 21.42 18.01
CA PRO A 763 41.35 20.78 18.57
C PRO A 763 40.68 19.83 17.56
N VAL A 764 40.41 18.59 17.98
CA VAL A 764 39.63 17.59 17.24
C VAL A 764 38.34 17.31 17.99
N LYS A 765 37.21 17.74 17.45
CA LYS A 765 35.88 17.51 18.04
C LYS A 765 35.37 16.12 17.73
N ILE A 766 34.86 15.43 18.74
CA ILE A 766 34.30 14.09 18.65
C ILE A 766 32.89 14.11 19.23
N LYS A 767 31.94 13.61 18.43
CA LYS A 767 30.52 13.55 18.79
C LYS A 767 30.11 12.13 19.17
N GLU A 768 29.53 11.99 20.35
CA GLU A 768 28.83 10.79 20.79
C GLU A 768 27.35 10.95 20.47
N ASP A 769 26.86 10.14 19.54
CA ASP A 769 25.49 10.15 19.05
C ASP A 769 24.81 8.82 19.34
N VAL A 770 23.49 8.78 19.16
CA VAL A 770 22.66 7.59 19.44
C VAL A 770 23.08 6.31 18.72
N GLY A 771 23.78 6.43 17.59
CA GLY A 771 24.31 5.29 16.83
C GLY A 771 25.67 4.77 17.31
N ASN A 772 26.29 5.41 18.31
CA ASN A 772 27.65 5.13 18.76
C ASN A 772 27.71 4.37 20.10
N VAL A 773 26.82 3.41 20.29
CA VAL A 773 26.70 2.66 21.56
C VAL A 773 27.28 1.25 21.45
N PHE A 774 28.23 0.91 22.32
CA PHE A 774 28.96 -0.37 22.35
C PHE A 774 29.66 -0.69 21.02
N ILE A 775 30.31 0.32 20.44
CA ILE A 775 31.04 0.23 19.18
C ILE A 775 32.43 0.87 19.30
N TRP A 776 33.42 0.21 18.71
CA TRP A 776 34.77 0.76 18.55
C TRP A 776 34.84 1.70 17.35
N LYS A 777 35.14 2.96 17.62
CA LYS A 777 35.34 4.01 16.60
C LYS A 777 36.80 4.42 16.56
N SER A 778 37.29 4.75 15.37
CA SER A 778 38.60 5.34 15.18
C SER A 778 38.45 6.77 14.67
N GLN A 779 39.18 7.70 15.29
CA GLN A 779 39.29 9.08 14.85
C GLN A 779 40.75 9.33 14.45
N GLN A 780 40.97 9.72 13.19
CA GLN A 780 42.30 10.05 12.68
C GLN A 780 42.81 11.32 13.36
N LEU A 781 44.08 11.30 13.76
CA LEU A 781 44.80 12.38 14.40
C LEU A 781 46.02 12.74 13.53
N ASN A 782 46.43 14.01 13.55
CA ASN A 782 47.65 14.44 12.85
C ASN A 782 48.33 15.53 13.67
N ALA A 783 48.75 15.16 14.88
CA ALA A 783 49.36 16.06 15.84
C ALA A 783 50.60 15.41 16.47
N THR A 784 51.63 16.21 16.71
CA THR A 784 52.76 15.83 17.57
C THR A 784 52.45 16.37 18.97
N ALA A 785 52.42 15.51 19.98
CA ALA A 785 52.10 15.93 21.34
C ALA A 785 52.71 15.00 22.38
N ARG A 786 53.03 15.53 23.56
CA ARG A 786 53.27 14.72 24.76
C ARG A 786 52.00 14.58 25.60
N TYR A 787 51.21 15.66 25.68
CA TYR A 787 49.98 15.72 26.44
C TYR A 787 48.77 15.79 25.52
N VAL A 788 47.75 15.01 25.84
CA VAL A 788 46.45 15.08 25.16
C VAL A 788 45.38 15.45 26.18
N ARG A 789 44.72 16.59 25.99
CA ARG A 789 43.58 17.02 26.81
C ARG A 789 42.28 16.53 26.21
N VAL A 790 41.42 15.97 27.06
CA VAL A 790 40.02 15.69 26.77
C VAL A 790 39.19 16.79 27.41
N PHE A 791 38.59 17.65 26.59
CA PHE A 791 37.77 18.78 27.02
C PHE A 791 36.30 18.52 26.71
N VAL A 792 35.44 18.47 27.73
CA VAL A 792 34.01 18.18 27.56
C VAL A 792 33.27 19.43 27.08
N ASN A 793 32.74 19.40 25.86
CA ASN A 793 31.92 20.48 25.33
C ASN A 793 30.48 20.34 25.83
N ASN A 794 29.90 19.16 25.64
CA ASN A 794 28.52 18.83 26.02
C ASN A 794 28.53 17.48 26.77
N PRO A 795 28.21 17.46 28.08
CA PRO A 795 28.13 16.21 28.84
C PRO A 795 26.89 15.40 28.42
N GLY A 796 26.74 14.17 28.95
CA GLY A 796 25.57 13.31 28.68
C GLY A 796 25.88 11.99 27.97
N PHE A 797 27.16 11.68 27.77
CA PHE A 797 27.66 10.42 27.22
C PHE A 797 28.44 9.61 28.27
N TYR A 798 28.63 8.33 27.99
CA TYR A 798 29.47 7.42 28.78
C TYR A 798 30.58 6.91 27.86
N LEU A 799 31.82 6.89 28.31
CA LEU A 799 32.94 6.28 27.61
C LEU A 799 33.49 5.14 28.46
N HIS A 800 33.86 4.04 27.81
CA HIS A 800 34.44 2.90 28.53
C HIS A 800 35.95 2.79 28.33
N GLU A 801 36.48 3.08 27.14
CA GLU A 801 37.91 2.86 26.86
C GLU A 801 38.38 3.76 25.71
N MET A 802 39.65 4.20 25.78
CA MET A 802 40.31 5.06 24.81
C MET A 802 41.76 4.64 24.59
N ALA A 803 42.22 4.68 23.33
CA ALA A 803 43.57 4.26 22.98
C ALA A 803 44.20 5.13 21.91
N PHE A 804 45.38 5.67 22.20
CA PHE A 804 46.15 6.49 21.25
C PHE A 804 47.18 5.65 20.49
N TYR A 805 47.41 5.96 19.22
CA TYR A 805 48.35 5.26 18.36
C TYR A 805 49.40 6.22 17.80
N GLU A 806 50.66 5.80 17.79
CA GLU A 806 51.76 6.52 17.13
C GLU A 806 51.85 6.12 15.65
N LYS A 807 52.25 7.07 14.80
CA LYS A 807 52.41 6.86 13.35
C LYS A 807 53.36 5.69 13.06
N GLY A 808 52.85 4.71 12.32
CA GLY A 808 53.58 3.49 11.96
C GLY A 808 53.57 2.39 13.03
N ASN A 809 52.94 2.62 14.18
CA ASN A 809 52.76 1.61 15.22
C ASN A 809 51.35 1.01 15.17
N THR A 810 51.25 -0.32 15.24
CA THR A 810 49.97 -1.04 15.22
C THR A 810 49.42 -1.30 16.63
N SER A 811 50.23 -1.10 17.66
CA SER A 811 49.85 -1.29 19.06
C SER A 811 49.51 0.05 19.73
N PRO A 812 48.53 0.09 20.65
CA PRO A 812 48.20 1.31 21.37
C PRO A 812 49.39 1.79 22.21
N LEU A 813 49.51 3.09 22.45
CA LEU A 813 50.53 3.67 23.33
C LEU A 813 50.28 3.31 24.79
N ALA A 814 51.36 3.23 25.58
CA ALA A 814 51.26 3.13 27.03
C ALA A 814 51.06 4.54 27.61
N ILE A 815 50.10 4.69 28.53
CA ILE A 815 49.83 5.96 29.19
C ILE A 815 50.72 6.09 30.43
N ALA A 816 51.47 7.19 30.54
CA ALA A 816 52.36 7.44 31.67
C ALA A 816 51.60 7.98 32.89
N GLY A 817 50.51 8.72 32.68
CA GLY A 817 49.62 9.21 33.72
C GLY A 817 48.38 9.89 33.17
N VAL A 818 47.33 9.94 33.99
CA VAL A 818 46.11 10.70 33.73
C VAL A 818 45.93 11.67 34.89
N SER A 819 45.72 12.96 34.59
CA SER A 819 45.60 14.00 35.61
C SER A 819 44.42 14.91 35.30
N PRO A 820 43.62 15.28 36.32
CA PRO A 820 42.53 16.23 36.15
C PRO A 820 43.10 17.62 35.79
N ASP A 821 42.43 18.33 34.89
CA ASP A 821 42.78 19.71 34.49
C ASP A 821 41.86 20.71 35.21
N THR A 822 40.56 20.65 34.92
CA THR A 822 39.53 21.50 35.55
C THR A 822 38.66 20.71 36.53
N GLY A 823 38.48 21.27 37.74
CA GLY A 823 37.80 20.60 38.86
C GLY A 823 36.29 20.45 38.67
N GLY A 824 35.86 19.27 38.22
CA GLY A 824 34.48 18.80 38.29
C GLY A 824 34.47 17.36 38.79
N THR A 825 33.52 17.01 39.66
CA THR A 825 33.31 15.61 40.08
C THR A 825 32.61 14.87 38.93
N PRO A 826 33.18 13.81 38.35
CA PRO A 826 32.52 13.07 37.29
C PRO A 826 31.17 12.51 37.75
N LYS A 827 30.22 12.37 36.81
CA LYS A 827 28.91 11.77 37.09
C LYS A 827 29.05 10.31 37.51
N LYS A 828 30.01 9.60 36.91
CA LYS A 828 30.31 8.19 37.21
C LYS A 828 31.76 7.85 36.82
N GLY A 829 32.46 7.15 37.71
CA GLY A 829 33.83 6.68 37.50
C GLY A 829 34.86 7.79 37.42
N GLU A 830 36.09 7.46 37.02
CA GLU A 830 37.24 8.37 36.98
C GLU A 830 37.87 8.37 35.58
N PRO A 831 38.49 9.47 35.12
CA PRO A 831 39.15 9.53 33.80
C PRO A 831 40.19 8.42 33.55
N ALA A 832 40.81 7.90 34.61
CA ALA A 832 41.77 6.80 34.53
C ALA A 832 41.14 5.48 34.04
N ASN A 833 39.83 5.29 34.21
CA ASN A 833 39.07 4.13 33.73
C ASN A 833 39.00 4.07 32.19
N LEU A 834 39.49 5.07 31.48
CA LEU A 834 39.51 5.04 30.01
C LEU A 834 40.76 4.35 29.46
N PHE A 835 41.67 3.87 30.31
CA PHE A 835 42.97 3.36 29.90
C PHE A 835 43.41 2.11 30.69
N ASP A 836 42.55 1.56 31.55
CA ASP A 836 42.87 0.46 32.46
C ASP A 836 42.54 -0.93 31.88
N GLU A 837 41.72 -1.03 30.82
CA GLU A 837 41.37 -2.30 30.16
C GLU A 837 42.02 -2.45 28.77
N ARG A 838 43.24 -1.93 28.61
CA ARG A 838 44.02 -1.93 27.36
C ARG A 838 44.11 -3.29 26.65
N GLN A 839 44.08 -4.39 27.38
CA GLN A 839 44.08 -5.76 26.84
C GLN A 839 42.81 -6.11 26.02
N LEU A 840 41.72 -5.37 26.21
CA LEU A 840 40.43 -5.58 25.52
C LEU A 840 40.32 -4.81 24.20
N ILE A 841 41.29 -3.94 23.88
CA ILE A 841 41.30 -3.19 22.63
C ILE A 841 41.53 -4.16 21.46
N PRO A 842 40.59 -4.32 20.53
CA PRO A 842 40.72 -5.27 19.45
C PRO A 842 41.75 -4.80 18.42
N ALA A 843 42.38 -5.71 17.67
CA ALA A 843 43.25 -5.31 16.56
C ALA A 843 42.48 -4.49 15.51
N ASN A 844 41.30 -4.98 15.11
CA ASN A 844 40.41 -4.40 14.11
C ASN A 844 38.99 -4.23 14.68
N SER A 845 38.30 -3.15 14.32
CA SER A 845 36.89 -2.94 14.66
C SER A 845 36.00 -3.78 13.73
N GLY A 846 34.96 -4.42 14.27
CA GLY A 846 34.00 -5.16 13.45
C GLY A 846 32.91 -5.84 14.28
N PHE A 847 32.09 -6.65 13.60
CA PHE A 847 30.92 -7.29 14.21
C PHE A 847 31.26 -8.16 15.43
N MET A 848 32.51 -8.66 15.55
CA MET A 848 32.94 -9.47 16.68
C MET A 848 33.05 -8.70 17.99
N ASN A 849 33.34 -7.40 17.95
CA ASN A 849 33.65 -6.59 19.15
C ASN A 849 32.74 -5.35 19.28
N SER A 850 31.83 -5.14 18.34
CA SER A 850 30.97 -3.97 18.26
C SER A 850 29.53 -4.36 17.90
N THR A 851 28.58 -3.51 18.30
CA THR A 851 27.22 -3.51 17.77
C THR A 851 27.23 -3.15 16.28
N TYR A 852 26.21 -3.61 15.55
CA TYR A 852 25.96 -3.24 14.16
C TYR A 852 24.46 -3.31 13.85
N PHE A 853 24.02 -2.56 12.84
CA PHE A 853 22.60 -2.48 12.46
C PHE A 853 21.71 -2.19 13.70
N ASP A 854 20.54 -2.81 13.80
CA ASP A 854 19.57 -2.63 14.89
C ASP A 854 20.05 -3.11 16.28
N GLU A 855 21.26 -3.65 16.43
CA GLU A 855 21.83 -3.93 17.77
C GLU A 855 22.07 -2.64 18.56
N ILE A 856 22.36 -1.52 17.87
CA ILE A 856 22.51 -0.19 18.49
C ILE A 856 21.23 0.27 19.22
N TYR A 857 20.08 -0.30 18.87
CA TYR A 857 18.79 -0.05 19.51
C TYR A 857 18.45 -1.16 20.51
N HIS A 858 18.40 -2.41 20.07
CA HIS A 858 17.87 -3.50 20.89
C HIS A 858 18.83 -3.93 22.01
N ALA A 859 20.13 -4.07 21.72
CA ALA A 859 21.12 -4.43 22.74
C ALA A 859 21.31 -3.26 23.72
N ARG A 860 21.40 -2.03 23.20
CA ARG A 860 21.38 -0.81 24.02
C ARG A 860 20.20 -0.79 24.99
N THR A 861 18.97 -0.98 24.50
CA THR A 861 17.80 -0.91 25.37
C THR A 861 17.71 -2.08 26.34
N ALA A 862 18.22 -3.25 25.99
CA ALA A 862 18.37 -4.36 26.93
C ALA A 862 19.32 -4.00 28.09
N TYR A 863 20.41 -3.28 27.82
CA TYR A 863 21.31 -2.73 28.84
C TYR A 863 20.62 -1.63 29.68
N GLU A 864 19.88 -0.71 29.03
CA GLU A 864 19.15 0.35 29.73
C GLU A 864 18.14 -0.23 30.75
N TYR A 865 17.45 -1.33 30.40
CA TYR A 865 16.53 -2.02 31.29
C TYR A 865 17.18 -2.56 32.56
N THR A 866 18.38 -3.14 32.46
CA THR A 866 19.07 -3.73 33.63
C THR A 866 19.76 -2.70 34.51
N HIS A 867 19.99 -1.50 33.97
CA HIS A 867 20.69 -0.42 34.67
C HIS A 867 19.77 0.69 35.18
N GLY A 868 18.45 0.52 35.06
CA GLY A 868 17.47 1.50 35.53
C GLY A 868 17.49 2.81 34.74
N ILE A 869 17.87 2.75 33.45
CA ILE A 869 17.97 3.92 32.57
C ILE A 869 16.70 4.00 31.73
N VAL A 870 16.17 5.22 31.56
CA VAL A 870 15.02 5.47 30.66
C VAL A 870 15.41 5.02 29.24
N PRO A 871 14.67 4.08 28.65
CA PRO A 871 15.08 3.45 27.40
C PRO A 871 14.96 4.42 26.23
N TYR A 872 15.97 4.40 25.36
CA TYR A 872 15.99 5.22 24.16
C TYR A 872 14.99 4.72 23.11
N GLU A 873 14.94 3.41 22.88
CA GLU A 873 14.07 2.83 21.85
C GLU A 873 12.83 2.17 22.47
N ASN A 874 11.67 2.79 22.23
CA ASN A 874 10.36 2.41 22.77
C ASN A 874 9.31 2.12 21.68
N THR A 875 9.71 1.92 20.43
CA THR A 875 8.84 1.68 19.26
C THR A 875 8.27 0.26 19.21
N HIS A 876 8.82 -0.65 20.02
CA HIS A 876 8.43 -2.06 20.07
C HIS A 876 8.10 -2.53 21.50
N PRO A 877 7.19 -3.52 21.62
CA PRO A 877 6.92 -4.20 22.88
C PRO A 877 8.22 -4.71 23.56
N PRO A 878 8.33 -4.66 24.89
CA PRO A 878 9.61 -4.77 25.56
C PRO A 878 10.12 -6.21 25.77
N LEU A 879 9.26 -7.23 25.68
CA LEU A 879 9.65 -8.60 26.05
C LEU A 879 10.82 -9.15 25.23
N GLY A 880 10.91 -8.80 23.94
CA GLY A 880 12.03 -9.23 23.10
C GLY A 880 13.37 -8.70 23.59
N LYS A 881 13.41 -7.44 24.04
CA LYS A 881 14.62 -6.79 24.57
C LYS A 881 14.93 -7.27 26.01
N LEU A 882 13.90 -7.59 26.80
CA LEU A 882 14.07 -8.26 28.09
C LEU A 882 14.68 -9.67 27.95
N LEU A 883 14.40 -10.39 26.87
CA LEU A 883 15.08 -11.66 26.59
C LEU A 883 16.56 -11.46 26.24
N ILE A 884 16.90 -10.38 25.53
CA ILE A 884 18.30 -10.00 25.26
C ILE A 884 19.03 -9.68 26.57
N SER A 885 18.37 -8.98 27.49
CA SER A 885 18.97 -8.60 28.78
C SER A 885 19.29 -9.80 29.67
N VAL A 886 18.53 -10.90 29.57
CA VAL A 886 18.87 -12.18 30.21
C VAL A 886 20.21 -12.72 29.70
N GLY A 887 20.49 -12.58 28.40
CA GLY A 887 21.76 -12.99 27.82
C GLY A 887 22.93 -12.17 28.37
N MET A 888 22.76 -10.85 28.41
CA MET A 888 23.75 -9.94 28.99
C MET A 888 24.00 -10.24 30.48
N ALA A 889 22.95 -10.54 31.25
CA ALA A 889 23.08 -10.87 32.67
C ALA A 889 23.82 -12.20 32.91
N LEU A 890 23.69 -13.18 32.01
CA LEU A 890 24.33 -14.49 32.16
C LEU A 890 25.76 -14.54 31.61
N PHE A 891 26.07 -13.75 30.59
CA PHE A 891 27.33 -13.85 29.83
C PHE A 891 28.12 -12.54 29.71
N GLY A 892 27.64 -11.45 30.33
CA GLY A 892 28.27 -10.13 30.32
C GLY A 892 27.73 -9.18 29.23
N VAL A 893 28.00 -7.88 29.38
CA VAL A 893 27.63 -6.85 28.41
C VAL A 893 28.65 -6.84 27.26
N ASN A 894 28.60 -7.88 26.44
CA ASN A 894 29.50 -8.08 25.30
C ASN A 894 28.74 -8.70 24.09
N PRO A 895 29.31 -8.64 22.87
CA PRO A 895 28.70 -9.17 21.65
C PRO A 895 28.15 -10.59 21.76
N PHE A 896 28.83 -11.49 22.46
CA PHE A 896 28.32 -12.82 22.70
C PHE A 896 27.06 -12.81 23.59
N GLY A 897 27.12 -12.10 24.72
CA GLY A 897 26.06 -12.05 25.72
C GLY A 897 24.74 -11.49 25.19
N TRP A 898 24.77 -10.45 24.35
CA TRP A 898 23.52 -9.92 23.78
C TRP A 898 22.96 -10.73 22.60
N ARG A 899 23.77 -11.57 21.94
CA ARG A 899 23.33 -12.40 20.79
C ARG A 899 22.83 -13.80 21.18
N ILE A 900 23.41 -14.41 22.22
CA ILE A 900 23.24 -15.84 22.54
C ILE A 900 21.78 -16.28 22.77
N VAL A 901 20.97 -15.49 23.47
CA VAL A 901 19.57 -15.87 23.74
C VAL A 901 18.76 -15.92 22.45
N GLY A 902 18.94 -14.94 21.55
CA GLY A 902 18.34 -14.96 20.22
C GLY A 902 18.79 -16.17 19.40
N THR A 903 20.08 -16.48 19.45
CA THR A 903 20.66 -17.66 18.79
C THR A 903 20.05 -18.98 19.26
N VAL A 904 19.85 -19.16 20.56
CA VAL A 904 19.20 -20.36 21.11
C VAL A 904 17.77 -20.49 20.60
N PHE A 905 17.01 -19.39 20.53
CA PHE A 905 15.66 -19.40 19.97
C PHE A 905 15.64 -19.73 18.47
N GLY A 906 16.57 -19.20 17.69
CA GLY A 906 16.74 -19.56 16.27
C GLY A 906 17.06 -21.04 16.09
N ILE A 907 17.99 -21.60 16.88
CA ILE A 907 18.30 -23.04 16.88
C ILE A 907 17.05 -23.87 17.25
N ALA A 908 16.26 -23.43 18.24
CA ALA A 908 15.04 -24.11 18.68
C ALA A 908 13.91 -24.08 17.64
N MET A 909 13.94 -23.21 16.63
CA MET A 909 12.98 -23.23 15.54
C MET A 909 13.11 -24.49 14.67
N LEU A 910 14.30 -25.09 14.54
CA LEU A 910 14.53 -26.29 13.75
C LEU A 910 13.74 -27.52 14.24
N PRO A 911 13.85 -27.95 15.52
CA PRO A 911 13.05 -29.05 16.03
C PRO A 911 11.54 -28.71 16.00
N LEU A 912 11.17 -27.44 16.19
CA LEU A 912 9.77 -27.03 16.07
C LEU A 912 9.22 -27.20 14.65
N LEU A 913 9.94 -26.75 13.62
CA LEU A 913 9.56 -26.94 12.22
C LEU A 913 9.54 -28.43 11.85
N TYR A 914 10.49 -29.22 12.36
CA TYR A 914 10.51 -30.67 12.22
C TYR A 914 9.19 -31.27 12.73
N MET A 915 8.76 -30.92 13.95
CA MET A 915 7.51 -31.40 14.53
C MET A 915 6.28 -30.96 13.74
N MET A 916 6.24 -29.71 13.26
CA MET A 916 5.16 -29.21 12.39
C MET A 916 5.06 -30.02 11.09
N ALA A 917 6.19 -30.25 10.43
CA ALA A 917 6.27 -31.03 9.20
C ALA A 917 5.93 -32.51 9.41
N LEU A 918 6.41 -33.12 10.50
CA LEU A 918 6.08 -34.51 10.85
C LEU A 918 4.57 -34.68 11.03
N LYS A 919 3.92 -33.71 11.67
CA LYS A 919 2.48 -33.72 11.88
C LYS A 919 1.68 -33.49 10.59
N LEU A 920 2.18 -32.67 9.67
CA LEU A 920 1.54 -32.44 8.37
C LEU A 920 1.71 -33.61 7.40
N PHE A 921 2.88 -34.25 7.42
CA PHE A 921 3.28 -35.17 6.35
C PHE A 921 3.39 -36.63 6.79
N GLY A 922 3.46 -36.89 8.09
CA GLY A 922 3.42 -38.23 8.69
C GLY A 922 4.66 -39.10 8.44
N ARG A 923 5.77 -38.54 7.92
CA ARG A 923 7.00 -39.29 7.65
C ARG A 923 8.26 -38.49 8.04
N THR A 924 9.19 -39.14 8.74
CA THR A 924 10.52 -38.64 9.14
C THR A 924 11.24 -37.93 7.99
N ARG A 925 11.24 -38.51 6.78
CA ARG A 925 11.98 -37.93 5.65
C ARG A 925 11.55 -36.52 5.29
N TYR A 926 10.25 -36.20 5.35
CA TYR A 926 9.76 -34.86 5.03
C TYR A 926 9.96 -33.88 6.19
N ALA A 927 9.90 -34.38 7.42
CA ALA A 927 10.24 -33.57 8.59
C ALA A 927 11.72 -33.18 8.59
N ALA A 928 12.61 -34.12 8.29
CA ALA A 928 14.04 -33.88 8.10
C ALA A 928 14.31 -32.93 6.94
N LEU A 929 13.60 -33.05 5.81
CA LEU A 929 13.70 -32.10 4.70
C LEU A 929 13.27 -30.69 5.09
N ALA A 930 12.19 -30.53 5.86
CA ALA A 930 11.73 -29.21 6.31
C ALA A 930 12.76 -28.54 7.23
N ALA A 931 13.24 -29.25 8.25
CA ALA A 931 14.26 -28.73 9.14
C ALA A 931 15.58 -28.47 8.40
N GLY A 932 16.02 -29.38 7.53
CA GLY A 932 17.25 -29.24 6.75
C GLY A 932 17.21 -28.05 5.79
N LEU A 933 16.12 -27.85 5.06
CA LEU A 933 15.97 -26.68 4.18
C LEU A 933 15.93 -25.37 4.98
N PHE A 934 15.34 -25.38 6.18
CA PHE A 934 15.31 -24.19 7.03
C PHE A 934 16.68 -23.88 7.64
N ALA A 935 17.47 -24.90 7.98
CA ALA A 935 18.87 -24.72 8.38
C ALA A 935 19.74 -24.13 7.26
N LEU A 936 19.36 -24.36 5.99
CA LEU A 936 20.05 -23.85 4.79
C LEU A 936 19.48 -22.53 4.26
N ASP A 937 18.51 -21.93 4.96
CA ASP A 937 17.97 -20.63 4.60
C ASP A 937 18.87 -19.50 5.12
N PHE A 938 19.19 -18.56 4.24
CA PHE A 938 20.16 -17.49 4.50
C PHE A 938 19.64 -16.51 5.56
N MET A 939 18.35 -16.21 5.52
CA MET A 939 17.72 -15.26 6.42
C MET A 939 17.59 -15.87 7.80
N HIS A 940 17.18 -17.13 7.89
CA HIS A 940 17.16 -17.83 9.17
C HIS A 940 18.55 -17.82 9.84
N PHE A 941 19.62 -18.11 9.09
CA PHE A 941 20.98 -18.09 9.62
C PHE A 941 21.43 -16.69 10.10
N THR A 942 21.25 -15.66 9.27
CA THR A 942 21.65 -14.29 9.62
C THR A 942 20.85 -13.73 10.80
N GLN A 943 19.53 -13.93 10.81
CA GLN A 943 18.64 -13.47 11.89
C GLN A 943 18.88 -14.22 13.21
N THR A 944 19.35 -15.47 13.16
CA THR A 944 19.72 -16.24 14.36
C THR A 944 20.95 -15.64 15.07
N ARG A 945 21.82 -14.92 14.36
CA ARG A 945 23.13 -14.49 14.85
C ARG A 945 23.22 -13.03 15.29
N ILE A 946 22.15 -12.25 15.14
CA ILE A 946 22.09 -10.82 15.48
C ILE A 946 21.15 -10.60 16.66
N ALA A 947 21.47 -9.66 17.55
CA ALA A 947 20.62 -9.32 18.69
C ALA A 947 19.44 -8.42 18.29
N THR A 948 18.50 -8.99 17.54
CA THR A 948 17.22 -8.36 17.19
C THR A 948 16.04 -9.13 17.73
N ILE A 949 14.89 -8.45 17.83
CA ILE A 949 13.68 -9.03 18.41
C ILE A 949 12.89 -9.94 17.44
N ASP A 950 13.28 -10.00 16.17
CA ASP A 950 12.58 -10.75 15.12
C ASP A 950 12.59 -12.27 15.36
N VAL A 951 13.70 -12.82 15.84
CA VAL A 951 13.84 -14.25 16.12
C VAL A 951 12.84 -14.74 17.17
N TYR A 952 12.57 -13.94 18.20
CA TYR A 952 11.57 -14.27 19.22
C TYR A 952 10.16 -14.25 18.63
N GLY A 953 9.83 -13.21 17.85
CA GLY A 953 8.54 -13.09 17.18
C GLY A 953 8.23 -14.29 16.27
N VAL A 954 9.18 -14.69 15.42
CA VAL A 954 9.00 -15.83 14.50
C VAL A 954 8.88 -17.15 15.25
N PHE A 955 9.66 -17.35 16.33
CA PHE A 955 9.59 -18.57 17.14
C PHE A 955 8.20 -18.76 17.75
N PHE A 956 7.65 -17.70 18.35
CA PHE A 956 6.31 -17.74 18.94
C PHE A 956 5.19 -17.84 17.90
N ILE A 957 5.37 -17.27 16.70
CA ILE A 957 4.47 -17.49 15.55
C ILE A 957 4.43 -18.99 15.21
N MET A 958 5.57 -19.66 15.12
CA MET A 958 5.61 -21.09 14.84
C MET A 958 4.92 -21.91 15.93
N LEU A 959 5.13 -21.58 17.21
CA LEU A 959 4.50 -22.28 18.33
C LEU A 959 2.98 -22.13 18.32
N MET A 960 2.45 -20.91 18.19
CA MET A 960 1.00 -20.70 18.18
C MET A 960 0.34 -21.46 17.03
N PHE A 961 0.94 -21.45 15.82
CA PHE A 961 0.41 -22.22 14.69
C PHE A 961 0.55 -23.73 14.87
N TYR A 962 1.62 -24.23 15.52
CA TYR A 962 1.77 -25.65 15.84
C TYR A 962 0.65 -26.16 16.75
N PHE A 963 0.31 -25.39 17.80
CA PHE A 963 -0.79 -25.74 18.70
C PHE A 963 -2.16 -25.55 18.05
N MET A 964 -2.36 -24.50 17.24
CA MET A 964 -3.60 -24.33 16.50
C MET A 964 -3.84 -25.44 15.48
N GLN A 965 -2.78 -25.87 14.78
CA GLN A 965 -2.83 -27.06 13.94
C GLN A 965 -3.28 -28.31 14.73
N ARG A 966 -2.87 -28.45 16.01
CA ARG A 966 -3.32 -29.54 16.88
C ARG A 966 -4.82 -29.45 17.15
N TYR A 967 -5.33 -28.25 17.40
CA TYR A 967 -6.76 -28.04 17.59
C TYR A 967 -7.57 -28.40 16.34
N THR A 968 -7.13 -27.99 15.15
CA THR A 968 -7.91 -28.18 13.90
C THR A 968 -8.14 -29.64 13.49
N VAL A 969 -7.32 -30.57 13.99
CA VAL A 969 -7.49 -32.00 13.75
C VAL A 969 -8.36 -32.70 14.80
N MET A 970 -8.72 -32.01 15.89
CA MET A 970 -9.61 -32.52 16.94
C MET A 970 -11.09 -32.25 16.62
N ASN A 971 -11.99 -32.98 17.27
CA ASN A 971 -13.43 -32.82 17.10
C ASN A 971 -14.12 -32.87 18.47
N PHE A 972 -14.68 -31.76 18.96
CA PHE A 972 -15.33 -31.72 20.27
C PHE A 972 -16.59 -32.60 20.41
N TYR A 973 -17.05 -33.24 19.32
CA TYR A 973 -18.10 -34.26 19.37
C TYR A 973 -17.55 -35.64 19.70
N ARG A 974 -16.27 -35.89 19.39
CA ARG A 974 -15.54 -37.15 19.64
C ARG A 974 -14.63 -37.05 20.86
N ASP A 975 -13.95 -35.93 20.98
CA ASP A 975 -13.01 -35.63 22.05
C ASP A 975 -13.73 -34.86 23.17
N PRO A 976 -13.40 -35.12 24.45
CA PRO A 976 -13.84 -34.28 25.56
C PRO A 976 -13.46 -32.82 25.31
N LEU A 977 -14.39 -31.90 25.57
CA LEU A 977 -14.18 -30.46 25.33
C LEU A 977 -12.94 -29.94 26.08
N SER A 978 -12.71 -30.39 27.31
CA SER A 978 -11.51 -30.02 28.09
C SER A 978 -10.20 -30.35 27.36
N LYS A 979 -10.13 -31.48 26.64
CA LYS A 979 -8.96 -31.86 25.86
C LYS A 979 -8.80 -31.02 24.59
N THR A 980 -9.88 -30.55 23.99
CA THR A 980 -9.82 -29.66 22.82
C THR A 980 -9.45 -28.23 23.20
N LEU A 981 -9.67 -27.83 24.45
CA LEU A 981 -9.28 -26.51 24.96
C LEU A 981 -7.77 -26.38 25.22
N TRP A 982 -7.05 -27.47 25.55
CA TRP A 982 -5.62 -27.39 25.87
C TRP A 982 -4.74 -26.87 24.71
N PRO A 983 -4.91 -27.34 23.47
CA PRO A 983 -4.19 -26.75 22.34
C PRO A 983 -4.55 -25.28 22.09
N LEU A 984 -5.80 -24.87 22.34
CA LEU A 984 -6.19 -23.47 22.22
C LEU A 984 -5.53 -22.61 23.29
N PHE A 985 -5.44 -23.09 24.54
CA PHE A 985 -4.73 -22.42 25.62
C PHE A 985 -3.26 -22.18 25.25
N TRP A 986 -2.52 -23.22 24.84
CA TRP A 986 -1.11 -23.06 24.44
C TRP A 986 -0.96 -22.14 23.23
N SER A 987 -1.86 -22.25 22.26
CA SER A 987 -1.86 -21.34 21.11
C SER A 987 -2.06 -19.89 21.54
N GLY A 988 -2.96 -19.61 22.49
CA GLY A 988 -3.22 -18.27 23.02
C GLY A 988 -2.08 -17.73 23.90
N LEU A 989 -1.48 -18.60 24.72
CA LEU A 989 -0.33 -18.26 25.56
C LEU A 989 0.87 -17.81 24.69
N PHE A 990 1.26 -18.62 23.71
CA PHE A 990 2.38 -18.27 22.84
C PHE A 990 2.07 -17.12 21.89
N PHE A 991 0.80 -16.92 21.51
CA PHE A 991 0.37 -15.70 20.84
C PHE A 991 0.62 -14.46 21.73
N GLY A 992 0.23 -14.50 23.01
CA GLY A 992 0.45 -13.40 23.95
C GLY A 992 1.93 -13.08 24.19
N ILE A 993 2.76 -14.10 24.42
CA ILE A 993 4.21 -13.95 24.58
C ILE A 993 4.83 -13.35 23.31
N GLY A 994 4.44 -13.84 22.13
CA GLY A 994 4.95 -13.31 20.87
C GLY A 994 4.54 -11.86 20.60
N VAL A 995 3.29 -11.48 20.87
CA VAL A 995 2.81 -10.10 20.72
C VAL A 995 3.56 -9.14 21.65
N ALA A 996 3.89 -9.58 22.86
CA ALA A 996 4.73 -8.82 23.79
C ALA A 996 6.20 -8.70 23.35
N CYS A 997 6.65 -9.46 22.34
CA CYS A 997 7.95 -9.30 21.70
C CYS A 997 7.89 -8.34 20.50
N LYS A 998 6.92 -8.54 19.59
CA LYS A 998 6.77 -7.72 18.37
C LYS A 998 5.34 -7.81 17.81
N TRP A 999 4.79 -6.68 17.36
CA TRP A 999 3.41 -6.62 16.84
C TRP A 999 3.15 -7.43 15.57
N ILE A 1000 4.18 -7.84 14.83
CA ILE A 1000 4.01 -8.76 13.69
C ILE A 1000 3.29 -10.06 14.08
N VAL A 1001 3.38 -10.49 15.35
CA VAL A 1001 2.66 -11.68 15.83
C VAL A 1001 1.15 -11.50 15.81
N LEU A 1002 0.63 -10.27 15.95
CA LEU A 1002 -0.81 -9.95 15.85
C LEU A 1002 -1.40 -10.36 14.51
N TYR A 1003 -0.62 -10.22 13.43
CA TYR A 1003 -1.01 -10.62 12.07
C TYR A 1003 -1.37 -12.11 11.99
N GLY A 1004 -0.60 -12.94 12.70
CA GLY A 1004 -0.88 -14.37 12.78
C GLY A 1004 -2.15 -14.69 13.56
N GLY A 1005 -2.57 -13.83 14.50
CA GLY A 1005 -3.85 -13.95 15.21
C GLY A 1005 -5.06 -14.00 14.27
N ALA A 1006 -5.02 -13.23 13.16
CA ALA A 1006 -6.04 -13.33 12.10
C ALA A 1006 -6.05 -14.71 11.43
N GLY A 1007 -4.88 -15.29 11.19
CA GLY A 1007 -4.74 -16.67 10.70
C GLY A 1007 -5.31 -17.71 11.67
N LEU A 1008 -5.06 -17.55 12.98
CA LEU A 1008 -5.64 -18.41 14.01
C LEU A 1008 -7.17 -18.29 14.03
N ALA A 1009 -7.72 -17.08 13.93
CA ALA A 1009 -9.17 -16.86 13.87
C ALA A 1009 -9.81 -17.52 12.63
N ILE A 1010 -9.16 -17.46 11.46
CA ILE A 1010 -9.62 -18.16 10.25
C ILE A 1010 -9.63 -19.68 10.47
N MET A 1011 -8.57 -20.25 11.05
CA MET A 1011 -8.50 -21.68 11.35
C MET A 1011 -9.58 -22.13 12.35
N LEU A 1012 -9.83 -21.31 13.38
CA LEU A 1012 -10.91 -21.54 14.36
C LEU A 1012 -12.27 -21.50 13.67
N GLY A 1013 -12.50 -20.50 12.82
CA GLY A 1013 -13.71 -20.34 12.04
C GLY A 1013 -13.98 -21.52 11.11
N ILE A 1014 -12.96 -22.03 10.40
CA ILE A 1014 -13.07 -23.23 9.56
C ILE A 1014 -13.45 -24.44 10.40
N SER A 1015 -12.77 -24.65 11.54
CA SER A 1015 -13.07 -25.77 12.45
C SER A 1015 -14.51 -25.72 12.98
N LEU A 1016 -14.94 -24.56 13.51
CA LEU A 1016 -16.30 -24.37 14.02
C LEU A 1016 -17.36 -24.46 12.92
N PHE A 1017 -17.05 -23.99 11.71
CA PHE A 1017 -17.94 -24.12 10.57
C PHE A 1017 -18.14 -25.59 10.16
N ASP A 1018 -17.09 -26.42 10.24
CA ASP A 1018 -17.23 -27.86 10.05
C ASP A 1018 -18.11 -28.49 11.13
N ARG A 1019 -17.96 -28.11 12.40
CA ARG A 1019 -18.86 -28.56 13.47
C ARG A 1019 -20.30 -28.14 13.23
N PHE A 1020 -20.52 -26.91 12.76
CA PHE A 1020 -21.85 -26.42 12.40
C PHE A 1020 -22.47 -27.20 11.24
N ARG A 1021 -21.67 -27.55 10.22
CA ARG A 1021 -22.12 -28.38 9.10
C ARG A 1021 -22.55 -29.76 9.59
N GLN A 1022 -21.78 -30.38 10.48
CA GLN A 1022 -22.12 -31.66 11.09
C GLN A 1022 -23.41 -31.55 11.92
N HIS A 1023 -23.54 -30.54 12.80
CA HIS A 1023 -24.77 -30.25 13.54
C HIS A 1023 -26.00 -30.14 12.62
N ARG A 1024 -25.88 -29.37 11.53
CA ARG A 1024 -26.99 -29.15 10.59
C ARG A 1024 -27.35 -30.42 9.82
N ALA A 1025 -26.34 -31.21 9.42
CA ALA A 1025 -26.54 -32.51 8.78
C ALA A 1025 -27.28 -33.46 9.73
N SER A 1026 -26.84 -33.56 10.99
CA SER A 1026 -27.49 -34.37 12.03
C SER A 1026 -28.96 -33.98 12.24
N ARG A 1027 -29.28 -32.68 12.33
CA ARG A 1027 -30.68 -32.22 12.46
C ARG A 1027 -31.56 -32.62 11.29
N ARG A 1028 -31.03 -32.63 10.06
CA ARG A 1028 -31.80 -33.03 8.88
C ARG A 1028 -32.01 -34.53 8.82
N LEU A 1029 -30.99 -35.32 9.15
CA LEU A 1029 -31.11 -36.78 9.21
C LEU A 1029 -32.11 -37.22 10.27
N LEU A 1030 -32.10 -36.58 11.45
CA LEU A 1030 -33.09 -36.83 12.50
C LEU A 1030 -34.51 -36.44 12.07
N ALA A 1031 -34.66 -35.41 11.22
CA ALA A 1031 -35.96 -34.96 10.71
C ALA A 1031 -36.49 -35.79 9.52
N ASP A 1032 -35.62 -36.42 8.72
CA ASP A 1032 -36.02 -37.31 7.60
C ASP A 1032 -36.63 -38.63 8.11
N GLY A 1033 -36.49 -38.97 9.40
CA GLY A 1033 -37.20 -40.08 10.07
C GLY A 1033 -36.88 -41.49 9.59
N LYS A 1034 -36.03 -41.64 8.57
CA LYS A 1034 -35.66 -42.93 7.97
C LYS A 1034 -34.55 -43.60 8.77
N SER A 1035 -34.61 -44.94 8.89
CA SER A 1035 -33.69 -45.72 9.72
C SER A 1035 -32.22 -45.46 9.38
N VAL A 1036 -31.50 -44.99 10.39
CA VAL A 1036 -30.04 -44.89 10.42
C VAL A 1036 -29.61 -45.75 11.60
N ASP A 1037 -28.45 -46.41 11.49
CA ASP A 1037 -27.81 -47.18 12.54
C ASP A 1037 -27.86 -46.46 13.92
N GLN A 1038 -28.13 -47.22 14.99
CA GLN A 1038 -28.40 -46.72 16.34
C GLN A 1038 -27.22 -45.91 16.90
N GLU A 1039 -25.99 -46.33 16.62
CA GLU A 1039 -24.77 -45.61 17.00
C GLU A 1039 -24.70 -44.21 16.36
N LEU A 1040 -25.01 -44.13 15.06
CA LEU A 1040 -24.99 -42.87 14.32
C LEU A 1040 -26.16 -41.96 14.71
N SER A 1041 -27.32 -42.53 15.05
CA SER A 1041 -28.46 -41.78 15.58
C SER A 1041 -28.13 -41.13 16.94
N ALA A 1042 -27.48 -41.87 17.85
CA ALA A 1042 -27.03 -41.35 19.13
C ALA A 1042 -25.99 -40.21 18.96
N ALA A 1043 -25.02 -40.41 18.06
CA ALA A 1043 -24.02 -39.37 17.74
C ALA A 1043 -24.67 -38.11 17.13
N CYS A 1044 -25.64 -38.28 16.23
CA CYS A 1044 -26.42 -37.17 15.66
C CYS A 1044 -27.21 -36.41 16.72
N LEU A 1045 -27.85 -37.11 17.65
CA LEU A 1045 -28.61 -36.52 18.74
C LEU A 1045 -27.70 -35.69 19.67
N GLY A 1046 -26.52 -36.24 20.00
CA GLY A 1046 -25.48 -35.52 20.73
C GLY A 1046 -25.02 -34.24 20.02
N ALA A 1047 -24.73 -34.32 18.72
CA ALA A 1047 -24.31 -33.16 17.93
C ALA A 1047 -25.42 -32.10 17.75
N ALA A 1048 -26.68 -32.54 17.62
CA ALA A 1048 -27.84 -31.66 17.52
C ALA A 1048 -28.09 -30.87 18.81
N ARG A 1049 -27.89 -31.48 19.99
CA ARG A 1049 -28.12 -30.83 21.29
C ARG A 1049 -26.93 -29.98 21.75
N THR A 1050 -25.71 -30.46 21.58
CA THR A 1050 -24.53 -29.87 22.26
C THR A 1050 -23.78 -28.80 21.49
N PHE A 1051 -24.06 -28.60 20.19
CA PHE A 1051 -23.30 -27.67 19.34
C PHE A 1051 -23.19 -26.26 19.93
N TRP A 1052 -24.31 -25.63 20.28
CA TRP A 1052 -24.31 -24.24 20.76
C TRP A 1052 -23.60 -24.11 22.10
N SER A 1053 -23.88 -25.01 23.05
CA SER A 1053 -23.21 -25.02 24.36
C SER A 1053 -21.69 -25.18 24.22
N LYS A 1054 -21.22 -26.20 23.49
CA LYS A 1054 -19.78 -26.43 23.28
C LYS A 1054 -19.10 -25.30 22.51
N THR A 1055 -19.79 -24.71 21.53
CA THR A 1055 -19.28 -23.57 20.75
C THR A 1055 -19.16 -22.32 21.61
N VAL A 1056 -20.17 -21.98 22.40
CA VAL A 1056 -20.14 -20.83 23.33
C VAL A 1056 -19.04 -20.99 24.35
N ILE A 1057 -18.88 -22.16 24.96
CA ILE A 1057 -17.78 -22.43 25.91
C ILE A 1057 -16.43 -22.29 25.20
N THR A 1058 -16.27 -22.85 23.99
CA THR A 1058 -15.03 -22.71 23.21
C THR A 1058 -14.70 -21.24 22.94
N LEU A 1059 -15.67 -20.44 22.50
CA LEU A 1059 -15.48 -19.02 22.22
C LEU A 1059 -15.20 -18.20 23.49
N ALA A 1060 -15.89 -18.50 24.60
CA ALA A 1060 -15.62 -17.86 25.89
C ALA A 1060 -14.20 -18.17 26.40
N CYS A 1061 -13.75 -19.44 26.28
CA CYS A 1061 -12.36 -19.79 26.58
C CYS A 1061 -11.38 -19.10 25.62
N CYS A 1062 -11.72 -18.96 24.33
CA CYS A 1062 -10.88 -18.23 23.38
C CYS A 1062 -10.76 -16.75 23.73
N LEU A 1063 -11.81 -16.12 24.26
CA LEU A 1063 -11.73 -14.74 24.77
C LEU A 1063 -10.69 -14.63 25.90
N VAL A 1064 -10.68 -15.59 26.82
CA VAL A 1064 -9.66 -15.64 27.87
C VAL A 1064 -8.26 -15.91 27.29
N PHE A 1065 -8.12 -16.91 26.43
CA PHE A 1065 -6.82 -17.39 25.93
C PHE A 1065 -6.16 -16.44 24.92
N PHE A 1066 -6.94 -15.74 24.10
CA PHE A 1066 -6.43 -14.90 23.01
C PHE A 1066 -6.63 -13.39 23.24
N VAL A 1067 -7.31 -12.98 24.31
CA VAL A 1067 -7.47 -11.56 24.66
C VAL A 1067 -6.97 -11.29 26.08
N VAL A 1068 -7.53 -11.95 27.09
CA VAL A 1068 -7.20 -11.67 28.50
C VAL A 1068 -5.76 -12.04 28.84
N ILE A 1069 -5.35 -13.29 28.58
CA ILE A 1069 -3.98 -13.77 28.87
C ILE A 1069 -2.94 -12.94 28.09
N PRO A 1070 -3.07 -12.73 26.77
CA PRO A 1070 -2.18 -11.83 26.03
C PRO A 1070 -2.11 -10.42 26.60
N ALA A 1071 -3.24 -9.80 26.95
CA ALA A 1071 -3.25 -8.46 27.55
C ALA A 1071 -2.48 -8.43 28.87
N VAL A 1072 -2.64 -9.44 29.73
CA VAL A 1072 -1.88 -9.54 30.98
C VAL A 1072 -0.39 -9.66 30.72
N ILE A 1073 0.04 -10.60 29.87
CA ILE A 1073 1.46 -10.81 29.53
C ILE A 1073 2.07 -9.54 28.94
N TYR A 1074 1.34 -8.91 28.03
CA TYR A 1074 1.74 -7.67 27.38
C TYR A 1074 1.93 -6.55 28.42
N SER A 1075 0.94 -6.27 29.27
CA SER A 1075 1.05 -5.26 30.32
C SER A 1075 2.19 -5.53 31.30
N LEU A 1076 2.36 -6.79 31.74
CA LEU A 1076 3.44 -7.17 32.65
C LEU A 1076 4.83 -6.91 32.05
N SER A 1077 4.99 -7.05 30.73
CA SER A 1077 6.26 -6.80 30.06
C SER A 1077 6.72 -5.33 30.15
N PHE A 1078 5.80 -4.38 30.36
CA PHE A 1078 6.11 -2.95 30.49
C PHE A 1078 6.54 -2.54 31.90
N ILE A 1079 6.47 -3.42 32.90
CA ILE A 1079 6.85 -3.08 34.28
C ILE A 1079 8.29 -2.52 34.35
N PRO A 1080 9.33 -3.21 33.84
CA PRO A 1080 10.71 -2.68 33.95
C PRO A 1080 10.90 -1.34 33.24
N VAL A 1081 10.17 -1.11 32.16
CA VAL A 1081 10.30 0.04 31.25
C VAL A 1081 9.63 1.28 31.83
N LEU A 1082 8.47 1.13 32.44
CA LEU A 1082 7.72 2.24 33.01
C LEU A 1082 8.13 2.52 34.47
N SER A 1083 8.67 1.54 35.19
CA SER A 1083 9.16 1.76 36.56
C SER A 1083 10.35 2.72 36.66
N VAL A 1084 11.10 2.92 35.57
CA VAL A 1084 12.22 3.87 35.53
C VAL A 1084 11.80 5.29 35.15
N THR A 1085 10.55 5.51 34.74
CA THR A 1085 10.04 6.86 34.49
C THR A 1085 9.65 7.52 35.82
N PRO A 1086 9.63 8.87 35.90
CA PRO A 1086 9.27 9.58 37.14
C PRO A 1086 7.90 9.20 37.70
N GLU A 1087 6.96 8.81 36.82
CA GLU A 1087 5.58 8.46 37.15
C GLU A 1087 5.43 6.98 37.58
N GLY A 1088 6.43 6.14 37.29
CA GLY A 1088 6.40 4.71 37.53
C GLY A 1088 5.40 3.95 36.64
N TYR A 1089 5.18 2.68 36.95
CA TYR A 1089 4.23 1.84 36.22
C TYR A 1089 2.78 2.21 36.59
N THR A 1090 2.08 2.89 35.67
CA THR A 1090 0.66 3.25 35.80
C THR A 1090 -0.14 2.79 34.57
N LEU A 1091 -1.45 2.61 34.73
CA LEU A 1091 -2.33 2.29 33.59
C LEU A 1091 -2.32 3.40 32.53
N LYS A 1092 -2.22 4.66 32.96
CA LYS A 1092 -2.11 5.83 32.09
C LYS A 1092 -0.83 5.75 31.25
N GLY A 1093 0.33 5.57 31.88
CA GLY A 1093 1.60 5.44 31.18
C GLY A 1093 1.66 4.24 30.23
N LEU A 1094 1.00 3.12 30.57
CA LEU A 1094 0.87 1.98 29.66
C LEU A 1094 0.08 2.33 28.39
N LEU A 1095 -1.05 3.04 28.54
CA LEU A 1095 -1.88 3.47 27.41
C LEU A 1095 -1.17 4.52 26.55
N GLU A 1096 -0.46 5.45 27.18
CA GLU A 1096 0.38 6.45 26.50
C GLU A 1096 1.49 5.76 25.71
N ALA A 1097 2.20 4.79 26.29
CA ALA A 1097 3.19 4.01 25.55
C ALA A 1097 2.61 3.31 24.31
N GLN A 1098 1.35 2.82 24.36
CA GLN A 1098 0.72 2.21 23.18
C GLN A 1098 0.38 3.24 22.12
N LYS A 1099 -0.09 4.41 22.56
CA LYS A 1099 -0.39 5.54 21.69
C LYS A 1099 0.89 6.01 20.99
N ASP A 1100 1.97 6.23 21.74
CA ASP A 1100 3.25 6.67 21.20
C ASP A 1100 3.83 5.66 20.19
N MET A 1101 3.78 4.36 20.51
CA MET A 1101 4.17 3.31 19.57
C MET A 1101 3.32 3.32 18.29
N TYR A 1102 2.00 3.45 18.43
CA TYR A 1102 1.09 3.51 17.28
C TYR A 1102 1.31 4.76 16.43
N ASP A 1103 1.46 5.92 17.07
CA ASP A 1103 1.73 7.20 16.42
C ASP A 1103 3.08 7.15 15.69
N TYR A 1104 4.12 6.59 16.31
CA TYR A 1104 5.40 6.32 15.65
C TYR A 1104 5.20 5.48 14.37
N HIS A 1105 4.58 4.29 14.45
CA HIS A 1105 4.43 3.40 13.30
C HIS A 1105 3.48 3.94 12.21
N SER A 1106 2.46 4.70 12.59
CA SER A 1106 1.48 5.26 11.64
C SER A 1106 2.00 6.53 10.95
N GLN A 1107 2.76 7.37 11.67
CA GLN A 1107 3.23 8.66 11.21
C GLN A 1107 4.65 8.62 10.64
N LEU A 1108 5.45 7.59 10.89
CA LEU A 1108 6.83 7.48 10.35
C LEU A 1108 6.89 7.73 8.83
N VAL A 1109 7.50 8.84 8.43
CA VAL A 1109 7.88 9.16 7.06
C VAL A 1109 9.40 9.36 7.06
N ALA A 1110 10.10 8.36 6.56
CA ALA A 1110 11.55 8.37 6.43
C ALA A 1110 11.92 7.82 5.05
N THR A 1111 13.18 8.00 4.67
CA THR A 1111 13.78 7.35 3.51
C THR A 1111 15.05 6.62 3.95
N HIS A 1112 15.14 5.33 3.69
CA HIS A 1112 16.32 4.53 4.01
C HIS A 1112 16.87 3.84 2.74
N PRO A 1113 18.19 3.90 2.46
CA PRO A 1113 18.79 3.31 1.27
C PRO A 1113 18.57 1.80 1.12
N PHE A 1114 18.25 1.07 2.19
CA PHE A 1114 17.95 -0.37 2.13
C PHE A 1114 16.47 -0.71 2.38
N SER A 1115 15.57 0.28 2.42
CA SER A 1115 14.13 0.02 2.54
C SER A 1115 13.60 -0.70 1.29
N SER A 1116 12.68 -1.64 1.49
CA SER A 1116 12.09 -2.46 0.43
C SER A 1116 10.63 -2.73 0.72
N GLN A 1117 9.83 -2.74 -0.35
CA GLN A 1117 8.38 -2.91 -0.27
C GLN A 1117 8.00 -4.40 -0.19
N TRP A 1118 6.84 -4.70 0.40
CA TRP A 1118 6.34 -6.07 0.64
C TRP A 1118 6.41 -7.01 -0.58
N TRP A 1119 6.16 -6.48 -1.78
CA TRP A 1119 6.16 -7.24 -3.04
C TRP A 1119 7.57 -7.57 -3.54
N GLN A 1120 8.59 -6.82 -3.08
CA GLN A 1120 9.99 -7.02 -3.45
C GLN A 1120 10.61 -8.19 -2.70
N TRP A 1121 10.05 -8.55 -1.54
CA TRP A 1121 10.63 -9.53 -0.65
C TRP A 1121 10.70 -10.94 -1.22
N PRO A 1122 9.63 -11.50 -1.81
CA PRO A 1122 9.67 -12.88 -2.32
C PRO A 1122 10.71 -13.10 -3.43
N PHE A 1123 11.11 -12.02 -4.11
CA PHE A 1123 12.12 -12.02 -5.17
C PHE A 1123 13.49 -11.57 -4.69
N MET A 1124 13.61 -11.10 -3.44
CA MET A 1124 14.81 -10.50 -2.86
C MET A 1124 15.37 -9.37 -3.73
N LYS A 1125 14.49 -8.51 -4.26
CA LYS A 1125 14.93 -7.44 -5.18
C LYS A 1125 15.91 -6.46 -4.50
N ARG A 1126 15.78 -6.26 -3.19
CA ARG A 1126 16.66 -5.41 -2.40
C ARG A 1126 16.96 -6.07 -1.05
N PRO A 1127 18.09 -6.79 -0.93
CA PRO A 1127 18.63 -7.26 0.36
C PRO A 1127 18.88 -6.11 1.33
N VAL A 1128 18.94 -6.45 2.62
CA VAL A 1128 19.27 -5.46 3.67
C VAL A 1128 20.68 -5.75 4.17
N TRP A 1129 21.53 -4.74 4.06
CA TRP A 1129 22.93 -4.81 4.46
C TRP A 1129 23.04 -4.50 5.96
N PHE A 1130 23.49 -5.47 6.75
CA PHE A 1130 23.60 -5.34 8.21
C PHE A 1130 24.97 -4.84 8.64
N PHE A 1131 26.04 -5.31 7.99
CA PHE A 1131 27.40 -4.99 8.39
C PHE A 1131 28.32 -4.87 7.19
N SER A 1132 29.14 -3.83 7.21
CA SER A 1132 30.30 -3.64 6.34
C SER A 1132 31.55 -3.69 7.22
N GLY A 1133 32.54 -4.48 6.82
CA GLY A 1133 33.81 -4.66 7.52
C GLY A 1133 34.48 -3.33 7.90
N GLY A 1134 35.04 -3.29 9.11
CA GLY A 1134 35.70 -2.11 9.67
C GLY A 1134 37.17 -1.97 9.27
N GLU A 1135 37.86 -1.02 9.92
CA GLU A 1135 39.27 -0.73 9.67
C GLU A 1135 40.20 -1.93 9.84
N GLY A 1136 41.26 -1.99 9.02
CA GLY A 1136 42.34 -2.97 9.16
C GLY A 1136 42.11 -4.29 8.41
N LEU A 1137 41.17 -4.33 7.46
CA LEU A 1137 41.07 -5.42 6.49
C LEU A 1137 42.26 -5.38 5.52
N PRO A 1138 42.88 -6.52 5.17
CA PRO A 1138 43.89 -6.59 4.13
C PRO A 1138 43.40 -6.06 2.78
N ALA A 1139 44.30 -5.50 1.97
CA ALA A 1139 43.95 -4.97 0.66
C ALA A 1139 43.22 -6.01 -0.22
N GLY A 1140 42.10 -5.61 -0.84
CA GLY A 1140 41.29 -6.48 -1.68
C GLY A 1140 40.40 -7.48 -0.93
N GLN A 1141 40.41 -7.48 0.41
CA GLN A 1141 39.53 -8.30 1.24
C GLN A 1141 38.34 -7.49 1.77
N VAL A 1142 37.20 -8.15 1.89
CA VAL A 1142 35.95 -7.60 2.43
C VAL A 1142 35.37 -8.53 3.50
N SER A 1143 34.65 -7.96 4.46
CA SER A 1143 33.84 -8.70 5.43
C SER A 1143 32.46 -8.05 5.43
N SER A 1144 31.40 -8.86 5.35
CA SER A 1144 30.05 -8.35 5.18
C SER A 1144 29.01 -9.27 5.81
N ILE A 1145 27.93 -8.70 6.33
CA ILE A 1145 26.74 -9.44 6.76
C ILE A 1145 25.54 -8.85 6.03
N VAL A 1146 24.88 -9.67 5.21
CA VAL A 1146 23.63 -9.33 4.52
C VAL A 1146 22.51 -10.26 4.94
N THR A 1147 21.31 -9.72 5.14
CA THR A 1147 20.11 -10.53 5.31
C THR A 1147 19.34 -10.63 3.99
N MET A 1148 19.14 -11.86 3.54
CA MET A 1148 18.37 -12.22 2.35
C MET A 1148 17.97 -13.69 2.43
N GLY A 1149 17.11 -14.15 1.51
CA GLY A 1149 16.73 -15.55 1.42
C GLY A 1149 17.71 -16.42 0.65
N ASN A 1150 17.59 -17.74 0.78
CA ASN A 1150 18.25 -18.66 -0.16
C ASN A 1150 17.48 -18.61 -1.51
N PRO A 1151 18.10 -18.20 -2.64
CA PRO A 1151 17.37 -17.99 -3.90
C PRO A 1151 16.64 -19.21 -4.41
N LEU A 1152 17.23 -20.40 -4.25
CA LEU A 1152 16.57 -21.64 -4.64
C LEU A 1152 15.34 -21.91 -3.79
N ILE A 1153 15.41 -21.71 -2.47
CA ILE A 1153 14.29 -21.90 -1.55
C ILE A 1153 13.20 -20.84 -1.79
N TRP A 1154 13.57 -19.57 -1.88
CA TRP A 1154 12.58 -18.49 -1.94
C TRP A 1154 11.85 -18.46 -3.28
N TRP A 1155 12.57 -18.45 -4.39
CA TRP A 1155 11.93 -18.33 -5.71
C TRP A 1155 11.06 -19.55 -6.03
N THR A 1156 11.53 -20.76 -5.74
CA THR A 1156 10.68 -21.96 -5.90
C THR A 1156 9.56 -22.01 -4.86
N GLY A 1157 9.82 -21.49 -3.66
CA GLY A 1157 8.86 -21.44 -2.56
C GLY A 1157 7.64 -20.59 -2.87
N VAL A 1158 7.81 -19.46 -3.56
CA VAL A 1158 6.70 -18.59 -3.97
C VAL A 1158 5.74 -19.32 -4.90
N PHE A 1159 6.25 -20.09 -5.85
CA PHE A 1159 5.39 -20.92 -6.69
C PHE A 1159 4.80 -22.09 -5.92
N ALA A 1160 5.55 -22.68 -4.97
CA ALA A 1160 5.07 -23.75 -4.12
C ALA A 1160 3.89 -23.29 -3.24
N ILE A 1161 3.94 -22.10 -2.63
CA ILE A 1161 2.85 -21.62 -1.77
C ILE A 1161 1.55 -21.40 -2.56
N LEU A 1162 1.65 -20.87 -3.79
CA LEU A 1162 0.50 -20.71 -4.70
C LEU A 1162 -0.03 -22.07 -5.16
N ALA A 1163 0.85 -23.01 -5.50
CA ALA A 1163 0.48 -24.37 -5.87
C ALA A 1163 -0.21 -25.11 -4.70
N VAL A 1164 0.32 -25.00 -3.49
CA VAL A 1164 -0.27 -25.59 -2.27
C VAL A 1164 -1.64 -24.99 -1.99
N LEU A 1165 -1.80 -23.66 -2.07
CA LEU A 1165 -3.10 -23.02 -1.93
C LEU A 1165 -4.11 -23.61 -2.93
N TRP A 1166 -3.78 -23.67 -4.21
CA TRP A 1166 -4.67 -24.19 -5.24
C TRP A 1166 -4.98 -25.68 -5.08
N LEU A 1167 -3.95 -26.51 -4.90
CA LEU A 1167 -4.07 -27.96 -4.80
C LEU A 1167 -4.86 -28.37 -3.57
N THR A 1168 -4.55 -27.79 -2.41
CA THR A 1168 -5.22 -28.17 -1.15
C THR A 1168 -6.67 -27.73 -1.14
N LEU A 1169 -7.02 -26.57 -1.69
CA LEU A 1169 -8.42 -26.14 -1.86
C LEU A 1169 -9.16 -27.06 -2.85
N LYS A 1170 -8.53 -27.42 -3.97
CA LYS A 1170 -9.11 -28.31 -4.98
C LYS A 1170 -9.34 -29.72 -4.43
N ARG A 1171 -8.38 -30.27 -3.69
CA ARG A 1171 -8.43 -31.61 -3.09
C ARG A 1171 -9.14 -31.64 -1.73
N ARG A 1172 -9.47 -30.48 -1.16
CA ARG A 1172 -10.07 -30.30 0.17
C ARG A 1172 -9.21 -30.89 1.30
N GLU A 1173 -7.89 -30.76 1.14
CA GLU A 1173 -6.87 -31.21 2.08
C GLU A 1173 -6.74 -30.20 3.24
N LYS A 1174 -7.73 -30.18 4.13
CA LYS A 1174 -7.84 -29.18 5.22
C LYS A 1174 -6.64 -29.14 6.17
N PRO A 1175 -6.02 -30.26 6.60
CA PRO A 1175 -4.86 -30.20 7.50
C PRO A 1175 -3.70 -29.37 6.95
N GLN A 1176 -3.59 -29.26 5.63
CA GLN A 1176 -2.55 -28.53 4.92
C GLN A 1176 -2.86 -27.02 4.82
N TYR A 1177 -4.07 -26.58 5.17
CA TYR A 1177 -4.45 -25.17 5.08
C TYR A 1177 -3.61 -24.27 5.99
N VAL A 1178 -3.10 -24.81 7.10
CA VAL A 1178 -2.20 -24.07 8.00
C VAL A 1178 -0.98 -23.49 7.28
N ILE A 1179 -0.51 -24.14 6.20
CA ILE A 1179 0.65 -23.70 5.44
C ILE A 1179 0.38 -22.33 4.80
N TRP A 1180 -0.67 -22.23 3.99
CA TRP A 1180 -0.99 -20.97 3.31
C TRP A 1180 -1.70 -19.97 4.22
N ILE A 1181 -2.48 -20.41 5.22
CA ILE A 1181 -3.08 -19.50 6.20
C ILE A 1181 -1.97 -18.82 7.03
N GLY A 1182 -1.00 -19.59 7.53
CA GLY A 1182 0.15 -19.05 8.25
C GLY A 1182 0.92 -18.05 7.40
N TYR A 1183 1.31 -18.45 6.18
CA TYR A 1183 2.01 -17.58 5.23
C TYR A 1183 1.25 -16.27 4.93
N PHE A 1184 -0.01 -16.35 4.47
CA PHE A 1184 -0.75 -15.16 4.05
C PHE A 1184 -1.19 -14.29 5.22
N SER A 1185 -1.43 -14.88 6.40
CA SER A 1185 -1.73 -14.08 7.61
C SER A 1185 -0.56 -13.17 7.99
N GLN A 1186 0.68 -13.61 7.76
CA GLN A 1186 1.86 -12.78 7.98
C GLN A 1186 2.15 -11.82 6.82
N TYR A 1187 1.91 -12.26 5.58
CA TYR A 1187 2.27 -11.52 4.37
C TYR A 1187 1.29 -10.39 3.99
N VAL A 1188 -0.01 -10.66 4.00
CA VAL A 1188 -1.04 -9.72 3.51
C VAL A 1188 -1.11 -8.41 4.29
N PRO A 1189 -0.98 -8.38 5.63
CA PRO A 1189 -1.01 -7.12 6.38
C PRO A 1189 0.04 -6.11 5.93
N TRP A 1190 1.22 -6.56 5.45
CA TRP A 1190 2.24 -5.65 4.92
C TRP A 1190 1.83 -4.90 3.66
N MET A 1191 0.80 -5.38 2.93
CA MET A 1191 0.20 -4.65 1.80
C MET A 1191 -0.55 -3.38 2.25
N LEU A 1192 -0.86 -3.28 3.54
CA LEU A 1192 -1.59 -2.17 4.17
C LEU A 1192 -0.66 -1.20 4.90
N VAL A 1193 0.61 -1.55 5.10
CA VAL A 1193 1.55 -0.79 5.92
C VAL A 1193 2.20 0.31 5.05
N PRO A 1194 1.94 1.60 5.30
CA PRO A 1194 2.39 2.68 4.42
C PRO A 1194 3.76 3.25 4.79
N ARG A 1195 4.40 2.77 5.87
CA ARG A 1195 5.71 3.22 6.33
C ARG A 1195 6.85 2.50 5.63
N GLU A 1196 8.08 2.94 5.89
CA GLU A 1196 9.28 2.22 5.47
C GLU A 1196 9.31 0.81 6.06
N THR A 1197 9.64 -0.16 5.20
CA THR A 1197 9.74 -1.58 5.54
C THR A 1197 10.99 -2.19 4.93
N PHE A 1198 11.33 -3.39 5.36
CA PHE A 1198 12.62 -4.04 5.10
C PHE A 1198 12.45 -5.53 4.84
N LEU A 1199 13.39 -6.15 4.11
CA LEU A 1199 13.32 -7.54 3.67
C LEU A 1199 13.15 -8.53 4.84
N TYR A 1200 13.77 -8.25 6.00
CA TYR A 1200 13.70 -9.12 7.17
C TYR A 1200 12.28 -9.33 7.71
N HIS A 1201 11.32 -8.45 7.41
CA HIS A 1201 9.92 -8.66 7.80
C HIS A 1201 9.31 -9.91 7.15
N TYR A 1202 9.89 -10.39 6.05
CA TYR A 1202 9.48 -11.63 5.40
C TYR A 1202 9.92 -12.90 6.16
N PHE A 1203 10.76 -12.77 7.20
CA PHE A 1203 11.26 -13.91 7.98
C PHE A 1203 10.12 -14.76 8.58
N ALA A 1204 9.03 -14.13 9.04
CA ALA A 1204 7.87 -14.82 9.59
C ALA A 1204 7.14 -15.74 8.59
N MET A 1205 7.37 -15.56 7.29
CA MET A 1205 6.74 -16.32 6.22
C MET A 1205 7.57 -17.57 5.85
N VAL A 1206 8.88 -17.54 6.10
CA VAL A 1206 9.84 -18.55 5.67
C VAL A 1206 9.51 -19.96 6.20
N PRO A 1207 9.12 -20.18 7.47
CA PRO A 1207 8.75 -21.51 7.95
C PRO A 1207 7.61 -22.14 7.14
N PHE A 1208 6.59 -21.34 6.79
CA PHE A 1208 5.45 -21.78 6.00
C PHE A 1208 5.79 -21.98 4.52
N LEU A 1209 6.67 -21.13 3.98
CA LEU A 1209 7.22 -21.27 2.63
C LEU A 1209 7.93 -22.63 2.46
N ILE A 1210 8.73 -23.04 3.44
CA ILE A 1210 9.44 -24.32 3.44
C ILE A 1210 8.47 -25.49 3.57
N LEU A 1211 7.45 -25.39 4.42
CA LEU A 1211 6.40 -26.42 4.49
C LEU A 1211 5.68 -26.59 3.15
N ALA A 1212 5.45 -25.49 2.40
CA ALA A 1212 4.89 -25.54 1.06
C ALA A 1212 5.79 -26.28 0.07
N LEU A 1213 7.10 -26.00 0.08
CA LEU A 1213 8.09 -26.70 -0.74
C LEU A 1213 8.13 -28.20 -0.44
N VAL A 1214 8.18 -28.56 0.84
CA VAL A 1214 8.23 -29.97 1.26
C VAL A 1214 6.94 -30.69 0.89
N TYR A 1215 5.79 -30.03 0.92
CA TYR A 1215 4.54 -30.59 0.40
C TYR A 1215 4.63 -30.86 -1.11
N MET A 1216 5.21 -29.95 -1.91
CA MET A 1216 5.42 -30.18 -3.34
C MET A 1216 6.39 -31.35 -3.60
N LEU A 1217 7.48 -31.44 -2.84
CA LEU A 1217 8.42 -32.56 -2.90
C LEU A 1217 7.74 -33.89 -2.50
N LYS A 1218 6.86 -33.88 -1.49
CA LYS A 1218 6.03 -35.03 -1.13
C LYS A 1218 5.10 -35.45 -2.27
N LEU A 1219 4.49 -34.50 -2.98
CA LEU A 1219 3.63 -34.81 -4.12
C LEU A 1219 4.39 -35.40 -5.31
N SER A 1220 5.68 -35.08 -5.48
CA SER A 1220 6.50 -35.71 -6.52
C SER A 1220 6.57 -37.23 -6.37
N ASP A 1221 6.43 -37.76 -5.16
CA ASP A 1221 6.44 -39.20 -4.87
C ASP A 1221 5.20 -39.93 -5.39
N SER A 1222 4.10 -39.23 -5.66
CA SER A 1222 2.92 -39.81 -6.30
C SER A 1222 2.87 -39.58 -7.81
N LEU A 1223 3.79 -38.78 -8.36
CA LEU A 1223 3.85 -38.46 -9.79
C LEU A 1223 4.97 -39.20 -10.52
N PHE A 1224 6.08 -39.49 -9.83
CA PHE A 1224 7.25 -40.14 -10.40
C PHE A 1224 7.67 -41.38 -9.61
N PRO A 1225 8.43 -42.31 -10.22
CA PRO A 1225 9.04 -43.43 -9.50
C PRO A 1225 9.95 -42.96 -8.36
N GLU A 1226 10.03 -43.71 -7.26
CA GLU A 1226 10.79 -43.33 -6.06
C GLU A 1226 12.28 -43.07 -6.36
N SER A 1227 12.88 -43.72 -7.36
CA SER A 1227 14.25 -43.41 -7.81
C SER A 1227 14.37 -41.96 -8.29
N ARG A 1228 13.46 -41.51 -9.15
CA ARG A 1228 13.43 -40.14 -9.68
C ARG A 1228 13.06 -39.12 -8.61
N SER A 1229 12.05 -39.39 -7.78
CA SER A 1229 11.65 -38.47 -6.71
C SER A 1229 12.74 -38.33 -5.65
N ARG A 1230 13.48 -39.41 -5.37
CA ARG A 1230 14.66 -39.37 -4.50
C ARG A 1230 15.75 -38.45 -5.06
N VAL A 1231 16.06 -38.59 -6.35
CA VAL A 1231 17.04 -37.70 -7.03
C VAL A 1231 16.57 -36.25 -6.95
N ILE A 1232 15.30 -35.95 -7.25
CA ILE A 1232 14.76 -34.58 -7.16
C ILE A 1232 14.98 -33.98 -5.76
N ARG A 1233 14.64 -34.73 -4.70
CA ARG A 1233 14.82 -34.25 -3.32
C ARG A 1233 16.28 -34.00 -2.96
N TYR A 1234 17.18 -34.93 -3.31
CA TYR A 1234 18.60 -34.78 -2.98
C TYR A 1234 19.29 -33.70 -3.79
N VAL A 1235 19.00 -33.59 -5.09
CA VAL A 1235 19.52 -32.51 -5.93
C VAL A 1235 19.03 -31.15 -5.42
N PHE A 1236 17.77 -31.04 -5.01
CA PHE A 1236 17.23 -29.80 -4.45
C PHE A 1236 17.94 -29.40 -3.14
N VAL A 1237 18.12 -30.34 -2.21
CA VAL A 1237 18.84 -30.08 -0.95
C VAL A 1237 20.32 -29.77 -1.21
N ALA A 1238 20.98 -30.51 -2.10
CA ALA A 1238 22.37 -30.27 -2.47
C ALA A 1238 22.55 -28.89 -3.12
N GLY A 1239 21.63 -28.48 -3.99
CA GLY A 1239 21.63 -27.13 -4.57
C GLY A 1239 21.45 -26.04 -3.52
N ALA A 1240 20.52 -26.23 -2.57
CA ALA A 1240 20.31 -25.28 -1.48
C ALA A 1240 21.56 -25.19 -0.58
N ALA A 1241 22.20 -26.32 -0.28
CA ALA A 1241 23.42 -26.39 0.51
C ALA A 1241 24.62 -25.75 -0.20
N LEU A 1242 24.78 -26.00 -1.51
CA LEU A 1242 25.82 -25.38 -2.32
C LEU A 1242 25.68 -23.86 -2.32
N LEU A 1243 24.47 -23.35 -2.51
CA LEU A 1243 24.21 -21.91 -2.43
C LEU A 1243 24.49 -21.36 -1.03
N PHE A 1244 24.13 -22.09 0.03
CA PHE A 1244 24.46 -21.69 1.41
C PHE A 1244 25.97 -21.59 1.64
N ILE A 1245 26.74 -22.59 1.19
CA ILE A 1245 28.21 -22.58 1.30
C ILE A 1245 28.80 -21.41 0.48
N MET A 1246 28.29 -21.19 -0.73
CA MET A 1246 28.75 -20.13 -1.62
C MET A 1246 28.53 -18.73 -1.01
N PHE A 1247 27.36 -18.48 -0.42
CA PHE A 1247 27.02 -17.20 0.22
C PHE A 1247 27.47 -17.10 1.68
N TYR A 1248 27.90 -18.20 2.32
CA TYR A 1248 28.29 -18.24 3.73
C TYR A 1248 29.21 -17.07 4.17
N PRO A 1249 30.21 -16.63 3.37
CA PRO A 1249 31.06 -15.53 3.80
C PRO A 1249 30.30 -14.22 4.06
N VAL A 1250 29.41 -13.83 3.15
CA VAL A 1250 28.59 -12.61 3.29
C VAL A 1250 27.39 -12.77 4.22
N LEU A 1251 27.11 -13.99 4.69
CA LEU A 1251 26.07 -14.26 5.70
C LEU A 1251 26.63 -14.31 7.13
N SER A 1252 27.91 -14.66 7.28
CA SER A 1252 28.57 -14.87 8.57
C SER A 1252 29.54 -13.77 8.98
N GLY A 1253 29.91 -12.87 8.05
CA GLY A 1253 30.96 -11.89 8.26
C GLY A 1253 32.37 -12.43 8.01
N LEU A 1254 32.51 -13.64 7.46
CA LEU A 1254 33.82 -14.21 7.12
C LEU A 1254 34.51 -13.34 6.06
N GLN A 1255 35.80 -13.09 6.29
CA GLN A 1255 36.62 -12.33 5.37
C GLN A 1255 36.87 -13.10 4.07
N VAL A 1256 36.66 -12.44 2.93
CA VAL A 1256 36.83 -13.01 1.58
C VAL A 1256 37.28 -11.94 0.58
N SER A 1257 37.80 -12.34 -0.58
CA SER A 1257 38.15 -11.40 -1.66
C SER A 1257 36.93 -10.60 -2.15
N GLY A 1258 37.11 -9.30 -2.37
CA GLY A 1258 36.09 -8.41 -2.94
C GLY A 1258 35.68 -8.80 -4.38
N ASP A 1259 36.59 -9.39 -5.15
CA ASP A 1259 36.32 -9.87 -6.52
C ASP A 1259 35.35 -11.06 -6.50
N TYR A 1260 35.43 -11.91 -5.48
CA TYR A 1260 34.48 -13.00 -5.29
C TYR A 1260 33.07 -12.46 -5.01
N VAL A 1261 32.95 -11.46 -4.14
CA VAL A 1261 31.66 -10.85 -3.79
C VAL A 1261 31.03 -10.16 -4.99
N THR A 1262 31.80 -9.34 -5.72
CA THR A 1262 31.30 -8.56 -6.85
C THR A 1262 31.12 -9.39 -8.13
N GLY A 1263 31.98 -10.37 -8.39
CA GLY A 1263 31.94 -11.20 -9.60
C GLY A 1263 31.05 -12.44 -9.51
N VAL A 1264 30.91 -13.06 -8.33
CA VAL A 1264 30.20 -14.35 -8.16
C VAL A 1264 28.88 -14.18 -7.42
N LEU A 1265 28.85 -13.40 -6.33
CA LEU A 1265 27.67 -13.32 -5.46
C LEU A 1265 26.65 -12.27 -5.92
N ARG A 1266 27.10 -11.20 -6.60
CA ARG A 1266 26.26 -10.08 -7.03
C ARG A 1266 25.45 -10.41 -8.29
N TRP A 1267 24.36 -11.15 -8.12
CA TRP A 1267 23.49 -11.56 -9.24
C TRP A 1267 22.61 -10.44 -9.78
N PHE A 1268 22.26 -9.46 -8.94
CA PHE A 1268 21.51 -8.27 -9.34
C PHE A 1268 22.29 -7.00 -9.01
N PRO A 1269 22.14 -5.91 -9.79
CA PRO A 1269 22.77 -4.64 -9.48
C PRO A 1269 22.38 -4.08 -8.11
N THR A 1270 21.17 -4.42 -7.65
CA THR A 1270 20.61 -4.02 -6.35
C THR A 1270 21.10 -4.86 -5.18
N TRP A 1271 21.82 -5.96 -5.41
CA TRP A 1271 22.45 -6.74 -4.35
C TRP A 1271 23.76 -6.06 -4.00
N VAL A 1272 23.79 -5.47 -2.81
CA VAL A 1272 24.94 -4.77 -2.26
C VAL A 1272 25.37 -5.52 -1.02
N PHE A 1273 26.64 -5.87 -0.98
CA PHE A 1273 27.30 -6.65 0.07
C PHE A 1273 28.59 -5.95 0.44
#